data_AF-A0A3M2R5K7-F1
#
_entry.id   AF-A0A3M2R5K7-F1
#
_cell.length_a   1.000
_cell.length_b   1.000
_cell.length_c   1.000
_cell.angle_alpha   90.00
_cell.angle_beta   90.00
_cell.angle_gamma   90.00
#
_symmetry.space_group_name_H-M   'P 1'
#
loop_
_entity.id
_entity.type
_entity.pdbx_description
1 polymer ?
#
loop_
_entity_poly.entity_id
_entity_poly.type
_entity_poly.pdbx_seq_one_letter_code
_entity_poly.pdbx_strand_id
1 'polypeptide(L)'
;MIGNPLDLPTILAAPSFVGLGVITSNVYTGETSQWYLNTNNFLRSVRNFIIDVRPTPADAQVCGIHWQVAQGTSLENIHFYMTKPKDDPKTTQQGIYMENGSGGFLSDLYFVGGKYGAYMGNQQFTASGLYFEEAETAIQIHWDWGWTMQNIVVDNCKIGFTIVGGAGGPMSTGQGIGSLHMTDLRMHYVKVAVSTSIMSDNSTALLLSNSGFYYVDTIVEDTSKKQVLLPGGPKTINVDTWGFGRVTSADGTTAFHNGAKLDSPVRDPSVVTGARSQFFTRRRPKYDDLGFSQILDAKGYGAKGDGKTDDTAVLRHLFSAAANMSAVVYIPFGVYIITDTVEIPVGSRVIGQAWPQIMATGSKFSDALHPRVAVRVGLPGQVGVVEIQNMMMTVKGATAGAIMMEWNVHESGQGSVGLWDTHFRVGGAAGTDLTVKDCPKLSGKVNKNCVAASLMLHMTPNSSGYFENVWMWTADHDFDTADQTQVDIYVGRGMLVESKGPTWLWGTSVEHCVLYQYQLSGAQNVVMGLIQTEAPYFQSFPEAPAPFTPGAFPDDPVFHDCSPKNSKSCAVAWALRIVDSSAVHVLSAGLYSFFSRYDQTCLKSGRHDCQDKIFYAEQSYDVWVQNLVTLGSIEMVSPLNGVPTLGKPNRNGFASSILAWLGGSKNVTGQRTFEGYRIHSENTIDIGDFPEACQNTLTALVRCDDHTAEWTKPSYHGLLPEEVDVDSVCDKGCAQAILDWRLAVDTYCGNSTWHNGAAAGVLGSFISQGINETCQTDKNTGKYCNDIIYDFTLSETIEKMPNNELCSDCYVGRLKMMQASPFSYYNKDSFYEDALEQAVKRCSLSNQPTTAKDSPFPPESSEPAFCLSDVTYTTKAGDTCDSLAVNYSVSSAAIFTGNPAIVDCNDMVEGVKICLPLQCKIYKLEEDDTCMTVADATGLDQGDIRPLNPWVHELCGNLQSATETLGRVICITPPGGKFEHNVNNTSSDPAYSEYADKAVPPPKSATLAEKTTKECGRWYTVQKGDDCARVLVQHHISLSLFTQANPSVSQDDCTADLLPGRTYCVGPTKAAFAAEPTIPPHWRFGCFAREADTTNLTVLTLDGISHVKPMSIIACQSYCYQQGWTVWGIQNGDSCFCDNRLRMDSQIIDDSKCNVHCNGNTTNVCGGKDAIEVFADKEMLRVEYESLGCYVHDGNTPAIRGTTGGDTIESPDEMSVDACGSLCTVDKGADFFALWEGNLCTCGMTMVPGARKVSDDRCNVPCT
;
A
#
# COMPACT_ATOMS: atom_id res chain seq x y z
N MET A 1 -27.25 25.49 -20.64
CA MET A 1 -28.68 25.83 -20.51
C MET A 1 -29.26 25.00 -19.39
N ILE A 2 -29.93 25.61 -18.42
CA ILE A 2 -30.50 24.90 -17.26
C ILE A 2 -31.95 25.36 -17.10
N GLY A 3 -32.91 24.44 -17.25
CA GLY A 3 -34.30 24.68 -16.91
C GLY A 3 -34.58 24.39 -15.43
N ASN A 4 -35.76 24.79 -14.96
CA ASN A 4 -36.17 24.54 -13.58
C ASN A 4 -36.38 23.01 -13.38
N PRO A 5 -35.65 22.36 -12.45
CA PRO A 5 -35.76 20.92 -12.24
C PRO A 5 -37.08 20.47 -11.57
N LEU A 6 -37.83 21.40 -10.96
CA LEU A 6 -39.11 21.13 -10.29
C LEU A 6 -40.32 21.37 -11.19
N ASP A 7 -40.14 22.15 -12.26
CA ASP A 7 -41.16 22.49 -13.24
C ASP A 7 -40.49 22.66 -14.59
N LEU A 8 -40.33 21.55 -15.32
CA LEU A 8 -39.54 21.49 -16.54
C LEU A 8 -40.10 22.45 -17.60
N PRO A 9 -39.34 23.49 -18.01
CA PRO A 9 -39.80 24.39 -19.06
C PRO A 9 -39.85 23.67 -20.42
N THR A 10 -40.90 23.98 -21.19
CA THR A 10 -41.08 23.46 -22.55
C THR A 10 -40.51 24.41 -23.60
N ILE A 11 -39.58 23.91 -24.41
CA ILE A 11 -39.17 24.54 -25.66
C ILE A 11 -40.02 23.93 -26.79
N LEU A 12 -41.00 24.71 -27.24
CA LEU A 12 -41.96 24.31 -28.26
C LEU A 12 -41.48 24.78 -29.64
N ALA A 13 -41.24 23.85 -30.56
CA ALA A 13 -40.91 24.20 -31.94
C ALA A 13 -42.14 24.78 -32.64
N ALA A 14 -41.98 25.95 -33.26
CA ALA A 14 -43.06 26.54 -34.07
C ALA A 14 -43.35 25.64 -35.29
N PRO A 15 -44.59 25.59 -35.81
CA PRO A 15 -44.90 24.83 -37.03
C PRO A 15 -44.05 25.23 -38.25
N SER A 16 -43.54 26.47 -38.27
CA SER A 16 -42.66 27.00 -39.31
C SER A 16 -41.16 26.89 -38.98
N PHE A 17 -40.78 26.09 -37.98
CA PHE A 17 -39.38 25.96 -37.55
C PHE A 17 -38.51 25.41 -38.68
N VAL A 18 -37.35 26.04 -38.88
CA VAL A 18 -36.30 25.61 -39.81
C VAL A 18 -34.97 25.72 -39.09
N GLY A 19 -34.22 24.62 -39.02
CA GLY A 19 -32.92 24.55 -38.37
C GLY A 19 -32.45 23.11 -38.19
N LEU A 20 -31.17 22.93 -37.85
CA LEU A 20 -30.56 21.60 -37.60
C LEU A 20 -31.11 20.92 -36.35
N GLY A 21 -31.49 21.71 -35.35
CA GLY A 21 -32.21 21.26 -34.15
C GLY A 21 -32.76 22.46 -33.38
N VAL A 22 -33.81 22.26 -32.58
CA VAL A 22 -34.38 23.32 -31.72
C VAL A 22 -33.30 23.94 -30.83
N ILE A 23 -32.38 23.11 -30.34
CA ILE A 23 -31.10 23.52 -29.78
C ILE A 23 -30.00 23.03 -30.71
N THR A 24 -29.00 23.87 -30.97
CA THR A 24 -27.80 23.49 -31.71
C THR A 24 -26.55 23.83 -30.91
N SER A 25 -25.67 22.84 -30.76
CA SER A 25 -24.37 22.97 -30.07
C SER A 25 -23.24 23.44 -30.99
N ASN A 26 -23.42 23.31 -32.30
CA ASN A 26 -22.49 23.78 -33.32
C ASN A 26 -23.26 24.20 -34.58
N VAL A 27 -22.97 25.37 -35.14
CA VAL A 27 -23.69 25.89 -36.31
C VAL A 27 -22.84 25.74 -37.54
N TYR A 28 -23.43 25.21 -38.62
CA TYR A 28 -22.81 25.21 -39.93
C TYR A 28 -22.91 26.59 -40.58
N THR A 29 -21.76 27.14 -40.98
CA THR A 29 -21.66 28.44 -41.68
C THR A 29 -21.47 28.30 -43.19
N GLY A 30 -21.30 27.07 -43.67
CA GLY A 30 -21.13 26.70 -45.07
C GLY A 30 -21.28 25.18 -45.23
N GLU A 31 -20.88 24.63 -46.37
CA GLU A 31 -21.00 23.18 -46.62
C GLU A 31 -20.11 22.33 -45.70
N THR A 32 -18.96 22.87 -45.29
CA THR A 32 -17.98 22.17 -44.43
C THR A 32 -17.48 23.00 -43.25
N SER A 33 -17.81 24.29 -43.19
CA SER A 33 -17.38 25.18 -42.12
C SER A 33 -18.39 25.22 -40.97
N GLN A 34 -17.89 25.22 -39.75
CA GLN A 34 -18.67 25.20 -38.50
C GLN A 34 -18.16 26.29 -37.55
N TRP A 35 -18.97 26.69 -36.57
CA TRP A 35 -18.55 27.64 -35.52
C TRP A 35 -17.40 27.11 -34.68
N TYR A 36 -17.44 25.83 -34.33
CA TYR A 36 -16.42 25.17 -33.52
C TYR A 36 -15.92 23.92 -34.23
N LEU A 37 -14.64 23.59 -34.06
CA LEU A 37 -14.17 22.25 -34.38
C LEU A 37 -14.86 21.26 -33.43
N ASN A 38 -15.47 20.20 -33.99
CA ASN A 38 -16.27 19.27 -33.20
C ASN A 38 -15.48 18.56 -32.09
N THR A 39 -14.20 18.27 -32.30
CA THR A 39 -13.30 17.68 -31.27
C THR A 39 -12.93 18.66 -30.17
N ASN A 40 -13.14 19.97 -30.37
CA ASN A 40 -12.79 21.01 -29.41
C ASN A 40 -14.02 21.75 -28.87
N ASN A 41 -15.21 21.17 -29.09
CA ASN A 41 -16.48 21.75 -28.67
C ASN A 41 -16.85 21.31 -27.24
N PHE A 42 -16.00 21.70 -26.29
CA PHE A 42 -16.04 21.26 -24.88
C PHE A 42 -17.07 22.02 -24.02
N LEU A 43 -17.30 21.53 -22.80
CA LEU A 43 -17.82 22.32 -21.66
C LEU A 43 -19.22 22.92 -21.90
N ARG A 44 -20.13 22.08 -22.37
CA ARG A 44 -21.53 22.39 -22.67
C ARG A 44 -22.44 21.52 -21.85
N SER A 45 -23.51 22.11 -21.34
CA SER A 45 -24.56 21.31 -20.72
C SER A 45 -25.95 21.83 -21.03
N VAL A 46 -26.89 20.92 -21.26
CA VAL A 46 -28.34 21.20 -21.37
C VAL A 46 -29.06 20.29 -20.40
N ARG A 47 -29.84 20.88 -19.48
CA ARG A 47 -30.50 20.12 -18.42
C ARG A 47 -31.90 20.60 -18.10
N ASN A 48 -32.78 19.69 -17.71
CA ASN A 48 -34.12 19.98 -17.19
C ASN A 48 -35.04 20.67 -18.20
N PHE A 49 -35.33 20.04 -19.34
CA PHE A 49 -36.23 20.62 -20.35
C PHE A 49 -37.23 19.60 -20.89
N ILE A 50 -38.39 20.11 -21.31
CA ILE A 50 -39.23 19.43 -22.29
C ILE A 50 -38.93 20.06 -23.65
N ILE A 51 -38.67 19.25 -24.67
CA ILE A 51 -38.47 19.70 -26.05
C ILE A 51 -39.56 19.05 -26.90
N ASP A 52 -40.48 19.86 -27.40
CA ASP A 52 -41.64 19.39 -28.15
C ASP A 52 -41.57 19.86 -29.61
N VAL A 53 -41.35 18.90 -30.50
CA VAL A 53 -41.27 19.13 -31.95
C VAL A 53 -42.52 18.64 -32.70
N ARG A 54 -43.52 18.10 -32.00
CA ARG A 54 -44.79 17.65 -32.62
C ARG A 54 -45.48 18.70 -33.50
N PRO A 55 -45.43 20.02 -33.21
CA PRO A 55 -46.11 21.00 -34.06
C PRO A 55 -45.49 21.18 -35.44
N THR A 56 -44.25 20.74 -35.68
CA THR A 56 -43.61 20.87 -36.99
C THR A 56 -44.17 19.82 -37.96
N PRO A 57 -44.06 20.02 -39.30
CA PRO A 57 -44.40 18.98 -40.25
C PRO A 57 -43.64 17.70 -39.94
N ALA A 58 -44.36 16.58 -39.92
CA ALA A 58 -43.80 15.29 -39.51
C ALA A 58 -42.66 14.86 -40.45
N ASP A 59 -42.70 15.20 -41.73
CA ASP A 59 -41.71 14.82 -42.75
C ASP A 59 -40.53 15.80 -42.92
N ALA A 60 -40.46 16.88 -42.13
CA ALA A 60 -39.48 17.96 -42.29
C ALA A 60 -38.10 17.72 -41.64
N GLN A 61 -37.81 16.52 -41.11
CA GLN A 61 -36.53 16.14 -40.48
C GLN A 61 -36.12 17.03 -39.29
N VAL A 62 -37.11 17.57 -38.56
CA VAL A 62 -36.85 18.44 -37.40
C VAL A 62 -36.26 17.62 -36.25
N CYS A 63 -35.18 18.15 -35.66
CA CYS A 63 -34.53 17.58 -34.50
C CYS A 63 -34.80 18.40 -33.23
N GLY A 64 -34.90 17.74 -32.07
CA GLY A 64 -34.87 18.40 -30.76
C GLY A 64 -33.51 19.05 -30.47
N ILE A 65 -32.43 18.28 -30.44
CA ILE A 65 -31.08 18.79 -30.18
C ILE A 65 -30.07 18.27 -31.22
N HIS A 66 -29.41 19.19 -31.91
CA HIS A 66 -28.16 18.93 -32.63
C HIS A 66 -26.96 18.98 -31.66
N TRP A 67 -26.40 17.82 -31.32
CA TRP A 67 -25.44 17.61 -30.23
C TRP A 67 -24.05 17.15 -30.72
N GLN A 68 -23.40 17.97 -31.53
CA GLN A 68 -22.03 17.76 -32.00
C GLN A 68 -21.01 18.37 -31.02
N VAL A 69 -20.54 17.55 -30.07
CA VAL A 69 -19.76 18.01 -28.90
C VAL A 69 -18.54 17.11 -28.58
N ALA A 70 -17.69 17.61 -27.68
CA ALA A 70 -16.51 16.90 -27.16
C ALA A 70 -16.59 16.65 -25.63
N GLN A 71 -15.46 16.46 -24.94
CA GLN A 71 -15.38 16.18 -23.49
C GLN A 71 -15.95 17.31 -22.60
N GLY A 72 -16.23 16.96 -21.34
CA GLY A 72 -16.81 17.88 -20.36
C GLY A 72 -18.22 18.35 -20.74
N THR A 73 -18.96 17.53 -21.49
CA THR A 73 -20.31 17.87 -21.96
C THR A 73 -21.37 16.89 -21.46
N SER A 74 -22.55 17.42 -21.13
CA SER A 74 -23.66 16.63 -20.58
C SER A 74 -25.03 17.03 -21.11
N LEU A 75 -25.86 16.03 -21.44
CA LEU A 75 -27.32 16.18 -21.54
C LEU A 75 -27.97 15.44 -20.38
N GLU A 76 -28.86 16.10 -19.63
CA GLU A 76 -29.49 15.48 -18.46
C GLU A 76 -30.94 15.88 -18.25
N ASN A 77 -31.80 14.92 -17.89
CA ASN A 77 -33.19 15.18 -17.48
C ASN A 77 -33.96 15.96 -18.56
N ILE A 78 -33.98 15.43 -19.78
CA ILE A 78 -34.64 16.06 -20.95
C ILE A 78 -35.71 15.13 -21.51
N HIS A 79 -36.89 15.68 -21.76
CA HIS A 79 -38.04 14.97 -22.31
C HIS A 79 -38.30 15.43 -23.75
N PHE A 80 -38.15 14.52 -24.71
CA PHE A 80 -38.36 14.77 -26.12
C PHE A 80 -39.74 14.25 -26.56
N TYR A 81 -40.60 15.14 -27.06
CA TYR A 81 -41.88 14.78 -27.64
C TYR A 81 -41.88 14.99 -29.15
N MET A 82 -42.14 13.90 -29.86
CA MET A 82 -42.19 13.83 -31.32
C MET A 82 -43.47 13.14 -31.77
N THR A 83 -43.85 13.36 -33.03
CA THR A 83 -44.99 12.69 -33.66
C THR A 83 -44.69 11.20 -33.75
N LYS A 84 -45.62 10.37 -33.23
CA LYS A 84 -45.44 8.92 -33.17
C LYS A 84 -45.67 8.31 -34.56
N PRO A 85 -44.89 7.30 -34.98
CA PRO A 85 -45.07 6.64 -36.28
C PRO A 85 -46.47 6.02 -36.47
N LYS A 86 -47.14 5.63 -35.37
CA LYS A 86 -48.52 5.12 -35.41
C LYS A 86 -49.55 6.21 -35.75
N ASP A 87 -49.25 7.46 -35.42
CA ASP A 87 -50.12 8.61 -35.65
C ASP A 87 -49.85 9.22 -37.03
N ASP A 88 -48.57 9.30 -37.43
CA ASP A 88 -48.14 9.64 -38.79
C ASP A 88 -46.90 8.82 -39.21
N PRO A 89 -47.07 7.81 -40.10
CA PRO A 89 -45.97 6.96 -40.55
C PRO A 89 -44.95 7.66 -41.45
N LYS A 90 -45.18 8.94 -41.83
CA LYS A 90 -44.21 9.75 -42.57
C LYS A 90 -43.26 10.52 -41.65
N THR A 91 -43.42 10.40 -40.33
CA THR A 91 -42.56 11.13 -39.38
C THR A 91 -41.07 10.86 -39.64
N THR A 92 -40.31 11.94 -39.72
CA THR A 92 -38.84 11.99 -39.81
C THR A 92 -38.24 12.79 -38.66
N GLN A 93 -39.07 13.17 -37.68
CA GLN A 93 -38.64 13.88 -36.48
C GLN A 93 -37.69 13.01 -35.64
N GLN A 94 -36.75 13.66 -34.98
CA GLN A 94 -35.72 13.00 -34.17
C GLN A 94 -35.42 13.76 -32.88
N GLY A 95 -35.13 13.05 -31.79
CA GLY A 95 -34.84 13.68 -30.50
C GLY A 95 -33.46 14.31 -30.49
N ILE A 96 -32.43 13.48 -30.69
CA ILE A 96 -31.03 13.90 -30.81
C ILE A 96 -30.51 13.61 -32.22
N TYR A 97 -29.76 14.57 -32.77
CA TYR A 97 -28.94 14.42 -33.96
C TYR A 97 -27.49 14.70 -33.61
N MET A 98 -26.61 13.72 -33.80
CA MET A 98 -25.18 13.82 -33.56
C MET A 98 -24.46 13.09 -34.70
N GLU A 99 -23.73 13.84 -35.51
CA GLU A 99 -23.05 13.34 -36.70
C GLU A 99 -21.56 13.09 -36.48
N ASN A 100 -20.92 13.74 -35.51
CA ASN A 100 -19.54 13.48 -35.05
C ASN A 100 -19.24 14.20 -33.72
N GLY A 101 -18.01 14.04 -33.22
CA GLY A 101 -17.47 14.70 -32.02
C GLY A 101 -16.46 13.81 -31.30
N SER A 102 -16.08 14.19 -30.07
CA SER A 102 -15.25 13.41 -29.14
C SER A 102 -15.83 13.46 -27.73
N GLY A 103 -17.09 13.01 -27.60
CA GLY A 103 -17.86 13.15 -26.37
C GLY A 103 -17.46 12.15 -25.29
N GLY A 104 -18.08 12.15 -24.11
CA GLY A 104 -19.18 12.97 -23.60
C GLY A 104 -20.15 12.10 -22.77
N PHE A 105 -21.07 12.71 -22.01
CA PHE A 105 -22.00 11.97 -21.14
C PHE A 105 -23.49 12.28 -21.40
N LEU A 106 -24.34 11.25 -21.48
CA LEU A 106 -25.81 11.39 -21.56
C LEU A 106 -26.44 10.71 -20.35
N SER A 107 -27.34 11.40 -19.64
CA SER A 107 -28.10 10.82 -18.53
C SER A 107 -29.58 11.22 -18.49
N ASP A 108 -30.44 10.31 -18.02
CA ASP A 108 -31.86 10.58 -17.74
C ASP A 108 -32.61 11.29 -18.87
N LEU A 109 -32.60 10.69 -20.06
CA LEU A 109 -33.29 11.25 -21.22
C LEU A 109 -34.52 10.42 -21.57
N TYR A 110 -35.64 11.09 -21.81
CA TYR A 110 -36.93 10.47 -22.10
C TYR A 110 -37.37 10.84 -23.51
N PHE A 111 -37.69 9.85 -24.35
CA PHE A 111 -38.05 10.04 -25.75
C PHE A 111 -39.40 9.42 -26.04
N VAL A 112 -40.34 10.20 -26.59
CA VAL A 112 -41.68 9.73 -26.96
C VAL A 112 -41.93 10.02 -28.43
N GLY A 113 -42.15 8.97 -29.22
CA GLY A 113 -42.40 9.05 -30.66
C GLY A 113 -41.15 9.29 -31.51
N GLY A 114 -41.36 9.77 -32.74
CA GLY A 114 -40.29 10.08 -33.70
C GLY A 114 -39.84 8.90 -34.54
N LYS A 115 -39.12 9.21 -35.63
CA LYS A 115 -38.43 8.21 -36.45
C LYS A 115 -37.25 7.63 -35.68
N TYR A 116 -36.48 8.52 -35.08
CA TYR A 116 -35.36 8.19 -34.21
C TYR A 116 -35.56 8.86 -32.85
N GLY A 117 -35.47 8.11 -31.76
CA GLY A 117 -35.25 8.73 -30.46
C GLY A 117 -33.94 9.51 -30.47
N ALA A 118 -32.85 8.82 -30.81
CA ALA A 118 -31.54 9.42 -31.03
C ALA A 118 -30.86 8.85 -32.28
N TYR A 119 -30.28 9.72 -33.10
CA TYR A 119 -29.46 9.40 -34.26
C TYR A 119 -28.04 9.92 -34.02
N MET A 120 -27.07 9.04 -33.75
CA MET A 120 -25.78 9.42 -33.17
C MET A 120 -24.58 8.76 -33.84
N GLY A 121 -23.46 9.49 -33.88
CA GLY A 121 -22.15 8.99 -34.25
C GLY A 121 -21.07 9.93 -33.71
N ASN A 122 -20.05 9.35 -33.07
CA ASN A 122 -19.03 10.06 -32.30
C ASN A 122 -17.87 9.12 -32.04
N GLN A 123 -16.65 9.63 -31.84
CA GLN A 123 -15.49 8.78 -31.49
C GLN A 123 -15.82 7.87 -30.31
N GLN A 124 -16.29 8.46 -29.20
CA GLN A 124 -16.74 7.73 -28.04
C GLN A 124 -17.83 8.49 -27.27
N PHE A 125 -18.60 7.77 -26.46
CA PHE A 125 -19.57 8.37 -25.54
C PHE A 125 -19.99 7.37 -24.45
N THR A 126 -20.47 7.90 -23.33
CA THR A 126 -21.15 7.12 -22.30
C THR A 126 -22.60 7.59 -22.14
N ALA A 127 -23.55 6.65 -22.18
CA ALA A 127 -24.98 6.93 -22.00
C ALA A 127 -25.57 6.05 -20.89
N SER A 128 -26.32 6.67 -19.97
CA SER A 128 -26.91 5.97 -18.82
C SER A 128 -28.35 6.42 -18.53
N GLY A 129 -29.30 5.50 -18.37
CA GLY A 129 -30.67 5.85 -17.94
C GLY A 129 -31.51 6.52 -19.02
N LEU A 130 -31.49 6.00 -20.24
CA LEU A 130 -32.31 6.53 -21.33
C LEU A 130 -33.61 5.71 -21.43
N TYR A 131 -34.74 6.39 -21.65
CA TYR A 131 -36.06 5.77 -21.80
C TYR A 131 -36.68 6.15 -23.14
N PHE A 132 -37.09 5.15 -23.93
CA PHE A 132 -37.70 5.34 -25.24
C PHE A 132 -39.08 4.68 -25.30
N GLU A 133 -40.07 5.42 -25.79
CA GLU A 133 -41.45 4.96 -25.91
C GLU A 133 -42.01 5.26 -27.31
N GLU A 134 -42.55 4.24 -27.96
CA GLU A 134 -43.32 4.35 -29.22
C GLU A 134 -42.58 5.06 -30.38
N ALA A 135 -41.25 4.99 -30.43
CA ALA A 135 -40.44 5.41 -31.57
C ALA A 135 -40.38 4.34 -32.67
N GLU A 136 -40.06 4.71 -33.91
CA GLU A 136 -39.77 3.70 -34.94
C GLU A 136 -38.45 2.98 -34.60
N THR A 137 -37.38 3.73 -34.42
CA THR A 137 -36.11 3.23 -33.89
C THR A 137 -35.76 4.04 -32.64
N ALA A 138 -35.49 3.38 -31.52
CA ALA A 138 -35.10 4.09 -30.30
C ALA A 138 -33.74 4.77 -30.47
N ILE A 139 -32.71 4.02 -30.85
CA ILE A 139 -31.36 4.54 -31.10
C ILE A 139 -30.83 4.03 -32.43
N GLN A 140 -30.31 4.94 -33.25
CA GLN A 140 -29.46 4.58 -34.39
C GLN A 140 -28.03 5.07 -34.15
N ILE A 141 -27.06 4.16 -34.22
CA ILE A 141 -25.63 4.50 -34.26
C ILE A 141 -25.11 4.26 -35.68
N HIS A 142 -24.47 5.28 -36.27
CA HIS A 142 -24.04 5.24 -37.67
C HIS A 142 -22.52 5.26 -37.87
N TRP A 143 -21.74 5.73 -36.88
CA TRP A 143 -20.30 5.45 -36.76
C TRP A 143 -19.83 5.69 -35.32
N ASP A 144 -18.78 4.97 -34.90
CA ASP A 144 -18.06 5.23 -33.65
C ASP A 144 -16.65 4.62 -33.66
N TRP A 145 -15.90 4.84 -32.58
CA TRP A 145 -14.80 3.97 -32.19
C TRP A 145 -15.20 3.08 -31.00
N GLY A 146 -15.80 3.65 -29.94
CA GLY A 146 -16.14 2.94 -28.70
C GLY A 146 -17.28 3.58 -27.91
N TRP A 147 -18.33 2.84 -27.54
CA TRP A 147 -19.41 3.36 -26.67
C TRP A 147 -19.73 2.44 -25.50
N THR A 148 -20.08 3.04 -24.35
CA THR A 148 -20.76 2.36 -23.23
C THR A 148 -22.18 2.88 -23.09
N MET A 149 -23.15 1.98 -23.21
CA MET A 149 -24.57 2.28 -23.05
C MET A 149 -25.15 1.41 -21.94
N GLN A 150 -25.66 2.02 -20.87
CA GLN A 150 -26.14 1.28 -19.72
C GLN A 150 -27.50 1.74 -19.22
N ASN A 151 -28.22 0.84 -18.54
CA ASN A 151 -29.50 1.14 -17.92
C ASN A 151 -30.51 1.79 -18.90
N ILE A 152 -30.59 1.27 -20.13
CA ILE A 152 -31.50 1.78 -21.16
C ILE A 152 -32.79 0.97 -21.19
N VAL A 153 -33.92 1.66 -21.25
CA VAL A 153 -35.25 1.08 -21.34
C VAL A 153 -35.88 1.46 -22.68
N VAL A 154 -36.42 0.46 -23.38
CA VAL A 154 -37.15 0.65 -24.64
C VAL A 154 -38.51 -0.02 -24.52
N ASP A 155 -39.58 0.70 -24.84
CA ASP A 155 -40.95 0.23 -24.71
C ASP A 155 -41.78 0.55 -25.97
N ASN A 156 -42.44 -0.46 -26.52
CA ASN A 156 -43.32 -0.35 -27.70
C ASN A 156 -42.67 0.30 -28.94
N CYS A 157 -41.35 0.29 -29.05
CA CYS A 157 -40.65 0.71 -30.27
C CYS A 157 -40.65 -0.42 -31.30
N LYS A 158 -40.60 -0.09 -32.59
CA LYS A 158 -40.47 -1.12 -33.64
C LYS A 158 -39.06 -1.73 -33.62
N ILE A 159 -38.03 -0.90 -33.50
CA ILE A 159 -36.63 -1.32 -33.37
C ILE A 159 -36.02 -0.66 -32.14
N GLY A 160 -35.28 -1.41 -31.33
CA GLY A 160 -34.48 -0.85 -30.24
C GLY A 160 -33.26 -0.11 -30.78
N PHE A 161 -32.25 -0.87 -31.17
CA PHE A 161 -31.01 -0.35 -31.75
C PHE A 161 -30.94 -0.67 -33.24
N THR A 162 -30.63 0.35 -34.05
CA THR A 162 -30.17 0.17 -35.43
C THR A 162 -28.69 0.51 -35.48
N ILE A 163 -27.87 -0.48 -35.83
CA ILE A 163 -26.41 -0.36 -35.85
C ILE A 163 -25.94 -0.61 -37.27
N VAL A 164 -25.56 0.46 -37.96
CA VAL A 164 -25.24 0.42 -39.39
C VAL A 164 -23.83 0.92 -39.65
N GLY A 165 -23.20 0.39 -40.69
CA GLY A 165 -21.84 0.75 -41.07
C GLY A 165 -21.80 1.89 -42.06
N GLY A 166 -21.07 2.95 -41.73
CA GLY A 166 -20.67 4.02 -42.63
C GLY A 166 -21.78 5.02 -42.94
N ALA A 167 -21.79 6.14 -42.22
CA ALA A 167 -22.60 7.29 -42.64
C ALA A 167 -22.12 7.76 -44.01
N GLY A 168 -22.98 7.74 -45.03
CA GLY A 168 -22.69 8.36 -46.32
C GLY A 168 -22.71 9.89 -46.22
N GLY A 169 -21.76 10.57 -46.88
CA GLY A 169 -21.71 12.03 -46.95
C GLY A 169 -20.42 12.55 -47.62
N PRO A 170 -20.35 13.83 -48.04
CA PRO A 170 -19.22 14.37 -48.81
C PRO A 170 -17.85 14.30 -48.11
N MET A 171 -17.85 14.20 -46.77
CA MET A 171 -16.65 14.15 -45.91
C MET A 171 -16.51 12.81 -45.16
N SER A 172 -17.34 11.81 -45.48
CA SER A 172 -17.25 10.50 -44.84
C SER A 172 -16.02 9.75 -45.31
N THR A 173 -15.27 9.20 -44.36
CA THR A 173 -14.14 8.29 -44.64
C THR A 173 -14.61 6.85 -44.92
N GLY A 174 -15.92 6.58 -44.84
CA GLY A 174 -16.46 5.22 -44.84
C GLY A 174 -16.26 4.49 -43.51
N GLN A 175 -15.75 5.17 -42.47
CA GLN A 175 -15.65 4.63 -41.12
C GLN A 175 -17.03 4.26 -40.59
N GLY A 176 -17.20 2.99 -40.19
CA GLY A 176 -18.41 2.50 -39.53
C GLY A 176 -18.24 2.45 -38.01
N ILE A 177 -18.93 1.49 -37.40
CA ILE A 177 -18.88 1.23 -35.95
C ILE A 177 -17.60 0.48 -35.62
N GLY A 178 -16.85 0.99 -34.65
CA GLY A 178 -15.70 0.34 -34.06
C GLY A 178 -16.18 -0.74 -33.09
N SER A 179 -16.72 -0.32 -31.95
CA SER A 179 -17.09 -1.24 -30.88
C SER A 179 -18.13 -0.67 -29.90
N LEU A 180 -19.12 -1.47 -29.54
CA LEU A 180 -20.25 -1.02 -28.73
C LEU A 180 -20.55 -2.02 -27.60
N HIS A 181 -20.56 -1.53 -26.35
CA HIS A 181 -21.01 -2.29 -25.19
C HIS A 181 -22.32 -1.74 -24.66
N MET A 182 -23.34 -2.57 -24.69
CA MET A 182 -24.65 -2.28 -24.11
C MET A 182 -24.91 -3.21 -22.93
N THR A 183 -25.13 -2.65 -21.75
CA THR A 183 -25.34 -3.40 -20.51
C THR A 183 -26.60 -2.96 -19.79
N ASP A 184 -27.16 -3.83 -18.95
CA ASP A 184 -28.30 -3.52 -18.08
C ASP A 184 -29.55 -3.02 -18.85
N LEU A 185 -29.76 -3.53 -20.07
CA LEU A 185 -30.88 -3.13 -20.93
C LEU A 185 -32.19 -3.78 -20.51
N ARG A 186 -33.30 -3.08 -20.72
CA ARG A 186 -34.66 -3.60 -20.54
C ARG A 186 -35.55 -3.23 -21.72
N MET A 187 -35.96 -4.21 -22.52
CA MET A 187 -36.78 -3.97 -23.71
C MET A 187 -38.12 -4.68 -23.63
N HIS A 188 -39.20 -3.94 -23.82
CA HIS A 188 -40.58 -4.42 -23.70
C HIS A 188 -41.33 -4.22 -25.01
N TYR A 189 -41.97 -5.28 -25.50
CA TYR A 189 -42.85 -5.22 -26.68
C TYR A 189 -42.16 -4.64 -27.93
N VAL A 190 -40.87 -4.94 -28.10
CA VAL A 190 -40.06 -4.48 -29.24
C VAL A 190 -40.03 -5.56 -30.32
N LYS A 191 -40.20 -5.18 -31.59
CA LYS A 191 -40.14 -6.17 -32.69
C LYS A 191 -38.72 -6.70 -32.89
N VAL A 192 -37.74 -5.80 -33.00
CA VAL A 192 -36.32 -6.15 -33.12
C VAL A 192 -35.50 -5.35 -32.11
N ALA A 193 -34.87 -6.01 -31.14
CA ALA A 193 -34.08 -5.29 -30.13
C ALA A 193 -32.80 -4.69 -30.71
N VAL A 194 -32.04 -5.46 -31.51
CA VAL A 194 -30.84 -4.99 -32.19
C VAL A 194 -30.89 -5.44 -33.65
N SER A 195 -30.97 -4.48 -34.56
CA SER A 195 -30.85 -4.68 -36.00
C SER A 195 -29.49 -4.16 -36.44
N THR A 196 -28.62 -5.05 -36.90
CA THR A 196 -27.25 -4.72 -37.30
C THR A 196 -27.01 -5.02 -38.78
N SER A 197 -26.08 -4.30 -39.42
CA SER A 197 -25.62 -4.58 -40.78
C SER A 197 -24.11 -4.82 -40.89
N ILE A 198 -23.43 -4.91 -39.73
CA ILE A 198 -21.97 -4.79 -39.63
C ILE A 198 -21.28 -6.07 -39.18
N MET A 199 -22.01 -7.19 -39.13
CA MET A 199 -21.38 -8.47 -38.78
C MET A 199 -20.56 -8.98 -39.96
N SER A 200 -19.26 -8.78 -39.88
CA SER A 200 -18.24 -9.31 -40.78
C SER A 200 -17.02 -9.77 -40.00
N ASP A 201 -16.29 -10.72 -40.57
CA ASP A 201 -15.04 -11.19 -39.96
C ASP A 201 -14.05 -10.01 -39.87
N ASN A 202 -13.48 -9.78 -38.68
CA ASN A 202 -12.41 -8.79 -38.40
C ASN A 202 -12.76 -7.28 -38.40
N SER A 203 -14.00 -6.83 -38.15
CA SER A 203 -14.21 -5.36 -38.15
C SER A 203 -15.35 -4.77 -37.33
N THR A 204 -15.99 -5.45 -36.38
CA THR A 204 -16.81 -4.75 -35.36
C THR A 204 -17.00 -5.63 -34.14
N ALA A 205 -16.96 -5.01 -32.95
CA ALA A 205 -17.37 -5.64 -31.70
C ALA A 205 -18.72 -5.10 -31.21
N LEU A 206 -19.64 -5.99 -30.87
CA LEU A 206 -20.91 -5.66 -30.22
C LEU A 206 -21.12 -6.59 -29.04
N LEU A 207 -21.26 -6.03 -27.84
CA LEU A 207 -21.46 -6.76 -26.60
C LEU A 207 -22.80 -6.39 -25.96
N LEU A 208 -23.62 -7.39 -25.67
CA LEU A 208 -24.78 -7.31 -24.80
C LEU A 208 -24.42 -7.97 -23.47
N SER A 209 -24.66 -7.30 -22.36
CA SER A 209 -24.53 -7.91 -21.02
C SER A 209 -25.66 -7.54 -20.07
N ASN A 210 -25.96 -8.42 -19.12
CA ASN A 210 -26.99 -8.32 -18.09
C ASN A 210 -28.33 -7.69 -18.56
N SER A 211 -28.83 -8.13 -19.72
CA SER A 211 -29.96 -7.48 -20.41
C SER A 211 -31.21 -8.34 -20.40
N GLY A 212 -32.40 -7.72 -20.37
CA GLY A 212 -33.71 -8.38 -20.32
C GLY A 212 -34.61 -7.98 -21.48
N PHE A 213 -35.19 -8.99 -22.12
CA PHE A 213 -36.03 -8.83 -23.30
C PHE A 213 -37.40 -9.46 -22.99
N TYR A 214 -38.42 -8.62 -22.91
CA TYR A 214 -39.78 -8.96 -22.46
C TYR A 214 -40.73 -8.88 -23.66
N TYR A 215 -41.14 -10.03 -24.20
CA TYR A 215 -41.99 -10.10 -25.39
C TYR A 215 -41.38 -9.40 -26.61
N VAL A 216 -40.11 -9.72 -26.89
CA VAL A 216 -39.36 -9.19 -28.03
C VAL A 216 -39.30 -10.25 -29.11
N ASP A 217 -39.72 -9.97 -30.35
CA ASP A 217 -39.78 -11.02 -31.40
C ASP A 217 -38.37 -11.51 -31.80
N THR A 218 -37.44 -10.59 -32.00
CA THR A 218 -36.04 -10.88 -32.36
C THR A 218 -35.08 -10.06 -31.51
N ILE A 219 -34.13 -10.71 -30.83
CA ILE A 219 -33.16 -9.99 -29.98
C ILE A 219 -32.05 -9.38 -30.85
N VAL A 220 -31.41 -10.18 -31.69
CA VAL A 220 -30.39 -9.67 -32.62
C VAL A 220 -30.59 -10.26 -34.02
N GLU A 221 -30.64 -9.40 -35.03
CA GLU A 221 -30.62 -9.77 -36.45
C GLU A 221 -29.48 -9.08 -37.20
N ASP A 222 -28.97 -9.76 -38.22
CA ASP A 222 -28.07 -9.19 -39.22
C ASP A 222 -28.83 -9.03 -40.54
N THR A 223 -29.08 -7.79 -40.89
CA THR A 223 -29.80 -7.38 -42.10
C THR A 223 -28.98 -7.55 -43.37
N SER A 224 -27.65 -7.48 -43.29
CA SER A 224 -26.74 -7.66 -44.42
C SER A 224 -26.69 -9.13 -44.84
N LYS A 225 -26.57 -10.05 -43.87
CA LYS A 225 -26.60 -11.50 -44.10
C LYS A 225 -28.02 -12.10 -44.09
N LYS A 226 -29.04 -11.29 -43.82
CA LYS A 226 -30.47 -11.69 -43.75
C LYS A 226 -30.70 -12.87 -42.79
N GLN A 227 -30.12 -12.79 -41.59
CA GLN A 227 -30.18 -13.87 -40.61
C GLN A 227 -30.49 -13.35 -39.21
N VAL A 228 -31.11 -14.20 -38.38
CA VAL A 228 -31.29 -13.95 -36.94
C VAL A 228 -30.10 -14.53 -36.20
N LEU A 229 -29.42 -13.69 -35.40
CA LEU A 229 -28.25 -14.08 -34.60
C LEU A 229 -28.64 -14.51 -33.18
N LEU A 230 -29.64 -13.86 -32.59
CA LEU A 230 -30.16 -14.20 -31.26
C LEU A 230 -31.70 -14.13 -31.30
N PRO A 231 -32.41 -15.27 -31.23
CA PRO A 231 -33.86 -15.29 -31.35
C PRO A 231 -34.55 -14.72 -30.11
N GLY A 232 -35.68 -14.06 -30.32
CA GLY A 232 -36.59 -13.64 -29.26
C GLY A 232 -37.77 -14.60 -29.08
N GLY A 233 -38.89 -14.09 -28.60
CA GLY A 233 -40.17 -14.79 -28.53
C GLY A 233 -41.19 -14.11 -27.59
N PRO A 234 -42.41 -14.69 -27.48
CA PRO A 234 -43.49 -14.15 -26.65
C PRO A 234 -43.32 -14.46 -25.15
N LYS A 235 -42.09 -14.30 -24.63
CA LYS A 235 -41.71 -14.55 -23.24
C LYS A 235 -40.61 -13.60 -22.80
N THR A 236 -40.27 -13.66 -21.51
CA THR A 236 -39.07 -12.97 -20.98
C THR A 236 -37.83 -13.82 -21.27
N ILE A 237 -36.77 -13.18 -21.79
CA ILE A 237 -35.46 -13.77 -22.05
C ILE A 237 -34.41 -12.86 -21.41
N ASN A 238 -33.57 -13.44 -20.56
CA ASN A 238 -32.40 -12.77 -19.99
C ASN A 238 -31.13 -13.18 -20.75
N VAL A 239 -30.25 -12.21 -20.97
CA VAL A 239 -28.96 -12.39 -21.63
C VAL A 239 -27.88 -11.91 -20.67
N ASP A 240 -27.05 -12.84 -20.20
CA ASP A 240 -25.97 -12.56 -19.25
C ASP A 240 -24.80 -11.87 -19.95
N THR A 241 -24.15 -12.55 -20.91
CA THR A 241 -23.21 -11.92 -21.86
C THR A 241 -23.29 -12.61 -23.22
N TRP A 242 -23.48 -11.83 -24.28
CA TRP A 242 -23.52 -12.29 -25.66
C TRP A 242 -22.96 -11.23 -26.60
N GLY A 243 -22.23 -11.65 -27.64
CA GLY A 243 -21.72 -10.70 -28.62
C GLY A 243 -21.06 -11.33 -29.83
N PHE A 244 -20.62 -10.46 -30.74
CA PHE A 244 -19.72 -10.82 -31.83
C PHE A 244 -18.56 -9.82 -31.91
N GLY A 245 -17.38 -10.29 -32.30
CA GLY A 245 -16.15 -9.51 -32.30
C GLY A 245 -14.94 -10.35 -31.87
N ARG A 246 -13.74 -9.74 -31.87
CA ARG A 246 -12.51 -10.44 -31.48
C ARG A 246 -12.39 -10.52 -29.96
N VAL A 247 -12.10 -11.70 -29.42
CA VAL A 247 -11.89 -11.93 -27.99
C VAL A 247 -10.49 -12.48 -27.80
N THR A 248 -9.76 -11.90 -26.85
CA THR A 248 -8.53 -12.51 -26.31
C THR A 248 -8.94 -13.30 -25.08
N SER A 249 -8.81 -14.63 -25.13
CA SER A 249 -9.14 -15.51 -24.01
C SER A 249 -8.10 -15.47 -22.88
N ALA A 250 -8.40 -16.12 -21.77
CA ALA A 250 -7.53 -16.20 -20.59
C ALA A 250 -6.18 -16.87 -20.86
N ASP A 251 -6.06 -17.66 -21.93
CA ASP A 251 -4.81 -18.29 -22.39
C ASP A 251 -4.00 -17.39 -23.35
N GLY A 252 -4.46 -16.16 -23.62
CA GLY A 252 -3.81 -15.21 -24.52
C GLY A 252 -4.11 -15.42 -26.01
N THR A 253 -4.89 -16.44 -26.39
CA THR A 253 -5.26 -16.63 -27.80
C THR A 253 -6.35 -15.64 -28.22
N THR A 254 -6.22 -15.07 -29.43
CA THR A 254 -7.19 -14.09 -29.93
C THR A 254 -7.94 -14.61 -31.15
N ALA A 255 -9.26 -14.76 -31.03
CA ALA A 255 -10.12 -15.30 -32.08
C ALA A 255 -11.37 -14.44 -32.30
N PHE A 256 -11.97 -14.51 -33.49
CA PHE A 256 -13.24 -13.86 -33.77
C PHE A 256 -14.41 -14.76 -33.31
N HIS A 257 -15.31 -14.19 -32.50
CA HIS A 257 -16.55 -14.84 -32.08
C HIS A 257 -17.71 -14.28 -32.89
N ASN A 258 -18.52 -15.16 -33.48
CA ASN A 258 -19.65 -14.79 -34.31
C ASN A 258 -20.97 -15.13 -33.62
N GLY A 259 -21.43 -14.22 -32.75
CA GLY A 259 -22.71 -14.34 -32.06
C GLY A 259 -22.71 -15.43 -30.99
N ALA A 260 -21.77 -15.34 -30.04
CA ALA A 260 -21.55 -16.35 -29.01
C ALA A 260 -21.93 -15.83 -27.62
N LYS A 261 -22.32 -16.76 -26.73
CA LYS A 261 -22.27 -16.51 -25.29
C LYS A 261 -20.81 -16.42 -24.86
N LEU A 262 -20.51 -15.49 -23.96
CA LEU A 262 -19.17 -15.27 -23.43
C LEU A 262 -19.17 -15.41 -21.92
N ASP A 263 -17.98 -15.64 -21.37
CA ASP A 263 -17.77 -15.58 -19.92
C ASP A 263 -18.15 -14.19 -19.39
N SER A 264 -18.74 -14.17 -18.20
CA SER A 264 -19.25 -12.96 -17.56
C SER A 264 -18.59 -12.79 -16.20
N PRO A 265 -18.23 -11.55 -15.81
CA PRO A 265 -17.79 -11.29 -14.45
C PRO A 265 -18.90 -11.59 -13.45
N VAL A 266 -18.51 -12.15 -12.30
CA VAL A 266 -19.36 -12.06 -11.10
C VAL A 266 -19.29 -10.62 -10.64
N ARG A 267 -20.45 -9.95 -10.52
CA ARG A 267 -20.50 -8.57 -10.08
C ARG A 267 -20.63 -8.53 -8.56
N ASP A 268 -19.64 -7.95 -7.89
CA ASP A 268 -19.64 -7.82 -6.43
C ASP A 268 -20.87 -7.02 -5.95
N PRO A 269 -21.56 -7.44 -4.87
CA PRO A 269 -22.73 -6.73 -4.34
C PRO A 269 -22.49 -5.26 -4.01
N SER A 270 -21.25 -4.87 -3.68
CA SER A 270 -20.88 -3.49 -3.37
C SER A 270 -20.95 -2.56 -4.60
N VAL A 271 -20.73 -3.07 -5.81
CA VAL A 271 -20.68 -2.27 -7.05
C VAL A 271 -21.99 -2.28 -7.85
N VAL A 272 -23.00 -3.04 -7.40
CA VAL A 272 -24.27 -3.24 -8.09
C VAL A 272 -25.49 -2.86 -7.25
N THR A 273 -26.63 -2.77 -7.92
CA THR A 273 -27.93 -2.54 -7.33
C THR A 273 -29.01 -3.37 -8.03
N GLY A 274 -30.19 -3.47 -7.39
CA GLY A 274 -31.37 -4.12 -7.95
C GLY A 274 -31.28 -5.65 -8.03
N ALA A 275 -32.43 -6.27 -8.33
CA ALA A 275 -32.57 -7.73 -8.34
C ALA A 275 -31.80 -8.44 -9.47
N ARG A 276 -31.25 -7.69 -10.43
CA ARG A 276 -30.44 -8.21 -11.53
C ARG A 276 -28.97 -7.82 -11.43
N SER A 277 -28.51 -7.29 -10.30
CA SER A 277 -27.13 -6.84 -10.13
C SER A 277 -26.70 -5.85 -11.24
N GLN A 278 -27.55 -4.86 -11.52
CA GLN A 278 -27.19 -3.76 -12.43
C GLN A 278 -26.05 -2.97 -11.83
N PHE A 279 -25.10 -2.48 -12.62
CA PHE A 279 -24.08 -1.61 -12.06
C PHE A 279 -24.72 -0.37 -11.46
N PHE A 280 -24.25 0.02 -10.27
CA PHE A 280 -24.83 1.14 -9.55
C PHE A 280 -24.64 2.44 -10.33
N THR A 281 -25.73 3.20 -10.46
CA THR A 281 -25.74 4.52 -11.09
C THR A 281 -26.44 5.51 -10.17
N ARG A 282 -25.87 6.71 -10.04
CA ARG A 282 -26.39 7.79 -9.22
C ARG A 282 -26.39 9.09 -10.02
N ARG A 283 -27.55 9.73 -10.04
CA ARG A 283 -27.76 10.98 -10.76
C ARG A 283 -27.28 12.17 -9.95
N ARG A 284 -26.98 13.25 -10.65
CA ARG A 284 -26.54 14.49 -10.03
C ARG A 284 -27.55 14.94 -8.96
N PRO A 285 -27.12 15.17 -7.71
CA PRO A 285 -28.02 15.63 -6.64
C PRO A 285 -28.71 16.96 -6.98
N LYS A 286 -30.04 17.01 -6.85
CA LYS A 286 -30.86 18.18 -7.18
C LYS A 286 -31.07 19.15 -6.00
N TYR A 287 -30.90 18.67 -4.76
CA TYR A 287 -31.12 19.44 -3.52
C TYR A 287 -32.52 20.08 -3.41
N ASP A 288 -33.53 19.40 -3.92
CA ASP A 288 -34.93 19.85 -3.91
C ASP A 288 -35.59 19.81 -2.53
N ASP A 289 -34.96 19.11 -1.58
CA ASP A 289 -35.36 19.00 -0.17
C ASP A 289 -34.87 20.16 0.71
N LEU A 290 -34.00 21.03 0.19
CA LEU A 290 -33.34 22.09 0.99
C LEU A 290 -33.94 23.49 0.77
N GLY A 291 -34.03 24.25 1.85
CA GLY A 291 -34.43 25.67 1.81
C GLY A 291 -33.25 26.62 1.54
N PHE A 292 -33.52 27.82 1.02
CA PHE A 292 -32.49 28.84 0.74
C PHE A 292 -31.61 29.20 1.94
N SER A 293 -32.12 29.10 3.19
CA SER A 293 -31.35 29.36 4.40
C SER A 293 -30.25 28.33 4.67
N GLN A 294 -30.26 27.20 3.97
CA GLN A 294 -29.27 26.13 4.05
C GLN A 294 -28.25 26.21 2.90
N ILE A 295 -28.19 27.33 2.18
CA ILE A 295 -27.23 27.58 1.11
C ILE A 295 -26.26 28.67 1.58
N LEU A 296 -24.97 28.37 1.60
CA LEU A 296 -23.90 29.32 1.88
C LEU A 296 -23.24 29.74 0.56
N ASP A 297 -23.47 30.99 0.15
CA ASP A 297 -22.85 31.59 -1.03
C ASP A 297 -21.41 32.02 -0.73
N ALA A 298 -20.45 31.52 -1.49
CA ALA A 298 -19.04 31.78 -1.23
C ALA A 298 -18.65 33.27 -1.29
N LYS A 299 -19.23 34.04 -2.22
CA LYS A 299 -18.93 35.48 -2.33
C LYS A 299 -19.61 36.28 -1.23
N GLY A 300 -20.83 35.91 -0.85
CA GLY A 300 -21.52 36.41 0.33
C GLY A 300 -20.77 36.10 1.63
N TYR A 301 -20.06 34.96 1.66
CA TYR A 301 -19.21 34.54 2.78
C TYR A 301 -17.84 35.24 2.82
N GLY A 302 -17.44 35.92 1.74
CA GLY A 302 -16.25 36.78 1.69
C GLY A 302 -15.23 36.42 0.62
N ALA A 303 -15.38 35.27 -0.07
CA ALA A 303 -14.49 34.87 -1.15
C ALA A 303 -14.61 35.84 -2.33
N LYS A 304 -13.52 36.16 -3.02
CA LYS A 304 -13.54 37.12 -4.13
C LYS A 304 -13.81 36.44 -5.45
N GLY A 305 -13.16 35.31 -5.72
CA GLY A 305 -13.27 34.62 -7.00
C GLY A 305 -12.82 35.49 -8.18
N ASP A 306 -11.84 36.37 -7.98
CA ASP A 306 -11.38 37.38 -8.95
C ASP A 306 -10.08 36.98 -9.70
N GLY A 307 -9.56 35.78 -9.44
CA GLY A 307 -8.32 35.25 -10.03
C GLY A 307 -7.05 35.89 -9.48
N LYS A 308 -7.13 36.64 -8.38
CA LYS A 308 -6.00 37.37 -7.79
C LYS A 308 -5.93 37.24 -6.27
N THR A 309 -7.06 37.44 -5.60
CA THR A 309 -7.15 37.39 -4.14
C THR A 309 -7.02 35.95 -3.68
N ASP A 310 -6.17 35.72 -2.68
CA ASP A 310 -6.05 34.43 -2.01
C ASP A 310 -7.32 34.14 -1.20
N ASP A 311 -8.13 33.21 -1.69
CA ASP A 311 -9.40 32.81 -1.10
C ASP A 311 -9.24 31.58 -0.17
N THR A 312 -8.02 31.09 0.06
CA THR A 312 -7.75 29.84 0.81
C THR A 312 -8.42 29.83 2.18
N ALA A 313 -8.18 30.86 2.99
CA ALA A 313 -8.69 30.91 4.37
C ALA A 313 -10.22 30.97 4.43
N VAL A 314 -10.83 31.71 3.50
CA VAL A 314 -12.28 31.87 3.43
C VAL A 314 -12.94 30.57 2.97
N LEU A 315 -12.39 29.90 1.96
CA LEU A 315 -12.91 28.62 1.47
C LEU A 315 -12.82 27.53 2.54
N ARG A 316 -11.69 27.42 3.27
CA ARG A 316 -11.55 26.46 4.39
C ARG A 316 -12.64 26.68 5.45
N HIS A 317 -12.86 27.93 5.85
CA HIS A 317 -13.87 28.25 6.85
C HIS A 317 -15.29 28.01 6.33
N LEU A 318 -15.56 28.34 5.06
CA LEU A 318 -16.84 28.11 4.40
C LEU A 318 -17.18 26.62 4.35
N PHE A 319 -16.27 25.77 3.87
CA PHE A 319 -16.51 24.33 3.79
C PHE A 319 -16.72 23.71 5.18
N SER A 320 -15.90 24.08 6.17
CA SER A 320 -16.06 23.62 7.55
C SER A 320 -17.39 24.04 8.17
N ALA A 321 -17.77 25.32 8.00
CA ALA A 321 -19.05 25.83 8.52
C ALA A 321 -20.24 25.14 7.84
N ALA A 322 -20.19 24.93 6.53
CA ALA A 322 -21.26 24.28 5.78
C ALA A 322 -21.44 22.81 6.19
N ALA A 323 -20.34 22.06 6.30
CA ALA A 323 -20.36 20.67 6.73
C ALA A 323 -20.97 20.51 8.14
N ASN A 324 -20.60 21.38 9.08
CA ASN A 324 -21.15 21.36 10.44
C ASN A 324 -22.65 21.70 10.50
N MET A 325 -23.17 22.43 9.52
CA MET A 325 -24.58 22.84 9.44
C MET A 325 -25.41 21.93 8.53
N SER A 326 -24.81 20.92 7.91
CA SER A 326 -25.41 20.14 6.81
C SER A 326 -25.96 21.05 5.70
N ALA A 327 -25.25 22.15 5.42
CA ALA A 327 -25.61 23.15 4.43
C ALA A 327 -24.90 22.89 3.08
N VAL A 328 -25.48 23.41 2.00
CA VAL A 328 -24.88 23.38 0.66
C VAL A 328 -24.01 24.61 0.47
N VAL A 329 -22.78 24.41 0.02
CA VAL A 329 -21.90 25.47 -0.45
C VAL A 329 -22.20 25.76 -1.91
N TYR A 330 -22.61 26.99 -2.19
CA TYR A 330 -22.75 27.50 -3.55
C TYR A 330 -21.51 28.32 -3.91
N ILE A 331 -20.81 27.93 -4.98
CA ILE A 331 -19.64 28.63 -5.51
C ILE A 331 -20.03 29.38 -6.79
N PRO A 332 -20.22 30.70 -6.75
CA PRO A 332 -20.52 31.49 -7.94
C PRO A 332 -19.39 31.43 -8.98
N PHE A 333 -19.70 31.78 -10.23
CA PHE A 333 -18.70 31.93 -11.29
C PHE A 333 -17.52 32.80 -10.84
N GLY A 334 -16.30 32.35 -11.07
CA GLY A 334 -15.09 33.04 -10.66
C GLY A 334 -13.86 32.14 -10.63
N VAL A 335 -12.71 32.75 -10.38
CA VAL A 335 -11.44 32.04 -10.17
C VAL A 335 -10.98 32.30 -8.75
N TYR A 336 -11.02 31.26 -7.92
CA TYR A 336 -10.69 31.30 -6.50
C TYR A 336 -9.27 30.82 -6.33
N ILE A 337 -8.35 31.76 -6.11
CA ILE A 337 -6.92 31.43 -5.94
C ILE A 337 -6.74 30.77 -4.58
N ILE A 338 -6.03 29.66 -4.55
CA ILE A 338 -5.57 29.04 -3.31
C ILE A 338 -4.03 28.96 -3.32
N THR A 339 -3.42 29.29 -2.18
CA THR A 339 -1.96 29.22 -2.00
C THR A 339 -1.55 28.10 -1.06
N ASP A 340 -2.52 27.36 -0.52
CA ASP A 340 -2.34 26.24 0.39
C ASP A 340 -3.57 25.31 0.32
N THR A 341 -3.44 24.09 0.85
CA THR A 341 -4.43 23.01 0.83
C THR A 341 -5.80 23.48 1.32
N VAL A 342 -6.84 23.36 0.53
CA VAL A 342 -8.23 23.58 0.97
C VAL A 342 -8.88 22.23 1.25
N GLU A 343 -9.41 22.07 2.45
CA GLU A 343 -10.08 20.84 2.84
C GLU A 343 -11.60 20.96 2.63
N ILE A 344 -12.19 19.94 2.04
CA ILE A 344 -13.63 19.72 1.90
C ILE A 344 -13.99 18.59 2.88
N PRO A 345 -14.55 18.92 4.06
CA PRO A 345 -14.82 17.93 5.10
C PRO A 345 -15.94 16.96 4.72
N VAL A 346 -15.97 15.81 5.40
CA VAL A 346 -17.12 14.91 5.34
C VAL A 346 -18.40 15.61 5.80
N GLY A 347 -19.49 15.39 5.08
CA GLY A 347 -20.77 16.11 5.22
C GLY A 347 -20.95 17.25 4.21
N SER A 348 -19.92 17.58 3.42
CA SER A 348 -19.97 18.69 2.46
C SER A 348 -20.84 18.39 1.24
N ARG A 349 -21.61 19.39 0.81
CA ARG A 349 -22.33 19.41 -0.47
C ARG A 349 -21.96 20.69 -1.19
N VAL A 350 -21.33 20.61 -2.36
CA VAL A 350 -20.73 21.74 -3.08
C VAL A 350 -21.28 21.80 -4.49
N ILE A 351 -21.85 22.95 -4.86
CA ILE A 351 -22.38 23.21 -6.20
C ILE A 351 -21.75 24.45 -6.79
N GLY A 352 -21.17 24.29 -7.98
CA GLY A 352 -20.62 25.38 -8.76
C GLY A 352 -21.62 26.01 -9.74
N GLN A 353 -21.49 27.32 -9.96
CA GLN A 353 -22.27 28.05 -10.96
C GLN A 353 -21.55 28.07 -12.32
N ALA A 354 -21.87 27.11 -13.18
CA ALA A 354 -21.34 26.96 -14.54
C ALA A 354 -19.82 26.80 -14.61
N TRP A 355 -19.04 27.85 -14.32
CA TRP A 355 -17.58 27.90 -14.46
C TRP A 355 -16.82 28.47 -13.24
N PRO A 356 -16.98 27.93 -12.01
CA PRO A 356 -16.12 28.27 -10.89
C PRO A 356 -14.84 27.42 -10.88
N GLN A 357 -13.70 28.08 -10.70
CA GLN A 357 -12.38 27.44 -10.69
C GLN A 357 -11.73 27.57 -9.32
N ILE A 358 -11.31 26.45 -8.71
CA ILE A 358 -10.31 26.48 -7.62
C ILE A 358 -8.94 26.37 -8.29
N MET A 359 -8.11 27.40 -8.13
CA MET A 359 -6.84 27.56 -8.85
C MET A 359 -5.67 27.61 -7.87
N ALA A 360 -4.90 26.53 -7.80
CA ALA A 360 -3.73 26.44 -6.93
C ALA A 360 -2.52 27.19 -7.50
N THR A 361 -1.79 27.91 -6.66
CA THR A 361 -0.56 28.62 -7.05
C THR A 361 0.37 28.88 -5.86
N GLY A 362 1.61 29.26 -6.13
CA GLY A 362 2.59 29.65 -5.12
C GLY A 362 3.54 28.53 -4.70
N SER A 363 4.52 28.90 -3.85
CA SER A 363 5.69 28.07 -3.54
C SER A 363 5.38 26.78 -2.78
N LYS A 364 4.23 26.68 -2.13
CA LYS A 364 3.79 25.46 -1.44
C LYS A 364 3.47 24.31 -2.40
N PHE A 365 3.27 24.61 -3.68
CA PHE A 365 2.94 23.63 -4.72
C PHE A 365 4.04 23.54 -5.78
N SER A 366 5.19 24.21 -5.63
CA SER A 366 6.20 24.29 -6.70
C SER A 366 7.19 23.12 -6.74
N ASP A 367 7.22 22.27 -5.70
CA ASP A 367 8.25 21.24 -5.55
C ASP A 367 7.70 19.84 -5.84
N ALA A 368 8.10 19.25 -6.96
CA ALA A 368 7.69 17.90 -7.36
C ALA A 368 8.24 16.81 -6.43
N LEU A 369 9.31 17.07 -5.66
CA LEU A 369 9.88 16.12 -4.70
C LEU A 369 9.14 16.13 -3.36
N HIS A 370 8.41 17.20 -3.08
CA HIS A 370 7.58 17.35 -1.88
C HIS A 370 6.16 17.71 -2.33
N PRO A 371 5.45 16.77 -3.00
CA PRO A 371 4.14 17.05 -3.54
C PRO A 371 3.17 17.43 -2.41
N ARG A 372 2.24 18.34 -2.72
CA ARG A 372 1.28 18.87 -1.76
C ARG A 372 -0.11 18.92 -2.36
N VAL A 373 -1.07 18.46 -1.56
CA VAL A 373 -2.49 18.50 -1.89
C VAL A 373 -3.01 19.92 -1.98
N ALA A 374 -3.63 20.27 -3.11
CA ALA A 374 -4.34 21.52 -3.32
C ALA A 374 -5.76 21.44 -2.76
N VAL A 375 -6.52 20.39 -3.09
CA VAL A 375 -7.86 20.14 -2.54
C VAL A 375 -7.90 18.77 -1.88
N ARG A 376 -8.17 18.72 -0.57
CA ARG A 376 -8.29 17.46 0.18
C ARG A 376 -9.75 17.17 0.47
N VAL A 377 -10.25 16.01 0.06
CA VAL A 377 -11.65 15.59 0.27
C VAL A 377 -11.71 14.51 1.35
N GLY A 378 -12.15 14.91 2.54
CA GLY A 378 -12.09 14.10 3.75
C GLY A 378 -10.65 13.83 4.23
N LEU A 379 -10.52 13.32 5.46
CA LEU A 379 -9.27 12.77 5.98
C LEU A 379 -9.25 11.24 5.81
N PRO A 380 -8.07 10.61 5.77
CA PRO A 380 -7.94 9.16 5.70
C PRO A 380 -8.80 8.43 6.75
N GLY A 381 -9.53 7.41 6.31
CA GLY A 381 -10.40 6.58 7.17
C GLY A 381 -11.76 7.19 7.52
N GLN A 382 -12.07 8.41 7.07
CA GLN A 382 -13.40 9.01 7.31
C GLN A 382 -14.46 8.43 6.37
N VAL A 383 -15.63 8.14 6.93
CA VAL A 383 -16.80 7.60 6.22
C VAL A 383 -17.94 8.62 6.28
N GLY A 384 -18.61 8.90 5.15
CA GLY A 384 -19.77 9.79 5.17
C GLY A 384 -20.32 10.17 3.79
N VAL A 385 -20.70 11.43 3.63
CA VAL A 385 -21.32 11.99 2.42
C VAL A 385 -20.45 13.16 1.94
N VAL A 386 -20.07 13.18 0.67
CA VAL A 386 -19.42 14.32 0.03
C VAL A 386 -19.87 14.43 -1.40
N GLU A 387 -20.52 15.53 -1.77
CA GLU A 387 -21.04 15.70 -3.12
C GLU A 387 -20.46 16.98 -3.71
N ILE A 388 -19.77 16.86 -4.85
CA ILE A 388 -19.17 18.02 -5.53
C ILE A 388 -19.60 18.02 -6.99
N GLN A 389 -20.21 19.11 -7.41
CA GLN A 389 -20.72 19.24 -8.78
C GLN A 389 -20.40 20.58 -9.42
N ASN A 390 -20.23 20.57 -10.74
CA ASN A 390 -20.05 21.77 -11.56
C ASN A 390 -18.84 22.64 -11.16
N MET A 391 -17.75 22.00 -10.75
CA MET A 391 -16.50 22.66 -10.35
C MET A 391 -15.39 22.43 -11.37
N MET A 392 -14.43 23.34 -11.43
CA MET A 392 -13.18 23.12 -12.15
C MET A 392 -11.99 23.25 -11.20
N MET A 393 -11.12 22.24 -11.20
CA MET A 393 -9.84 22.26 -10.51
C MET A 393 -8.76 22.66 -11.51
N THR A 394 -7.88 23.58 -11.13
CA THR A 394 -6.81 24.07 -12.02
C THR A 394 -5.61 24.59 -11.22
N VAL A 395 -4.57 25.01 -11.93
CA VAL A 395 -3.36 25.58 -11.37
C VAL A 395 -2.96 26.84 -12.12
N LYS A 396 -2.10 27.65 -11.51
CA LYS A 396 -1.48 28.81 -12.13
C LYS A 396 0.04 28.79 -12.00
N GLY A 397 0.70 28.70 -13.15
CA GLY A 397 2.15 28.73 -13.31
C GLY A 397 2.84 27.43 -12.90
N ALA A 398 4.09 27.56 -12.44
CA ALA A 398 5.00 26.46 -12.15
C ALA A 398 4.69 25.78 -10.80
N THR A 399 3.63 24.98 -10.76
CA THR A 399 3.17 24.24 -9.57
C THR A 399 3.51 22.75 -9.66
N ALA A 400 4.76 22.43 -9.97
CA ALA A 400 5.21 21.06 -10.25
C ALA A 400 4.89 20.04 -9.15
N GLY A 401 4.70 20.46 -7.90
CA GLY A 401 4.33 19.63 -6.74
C GLY A 401 2.84 19.55 -6.43
N ALA A 402 1.96 20.21 -7.19
CA ALA A 402 0.53 20.17 -6.91
C ALA A 402 -0.04 18.76 -7.10
N ILE A 403 -0.69 18.22 -6.06
CA ILE A 403 -1.71 17.18 -6.19
C ILE A 403 -3.05 17.91 -6.25
N MET A 404 -3.69 17.97 -7.41
CA MET A 404 -4.87 18.86 -7.58
C MET A 404 -6.01 18.46 -6.66
N MET A 405 -6.27 17.16 -6.52
CA MET A 405 -7.21 16.63 -5.55
C MET A 405 -6.73 15.31 -4.94
N GLU A 406 -6.81 15.21 -3.62
CA GLU A 406 -6.69 13.96 -2.86
C GLU A 406 -8.07 13.59 -2.33
N TRP A 407 -8.48 12.35 -2.57
CA TRP A 407 -9.78 11.79 -2.25
C TRP A 407 -9.62 10.67 -1.22
N ASN A 408 -9.96 10.99 0.03
CA ASN A 408 -9.77 10.10 1.18
C ASN A 408 -11.07 9.47 1.67
N VAL A 409 -12.18 10.14 1.45
CA VAL A 409 -13.46 9.78 2.04
C VAL A 409 -14.00 8.44 1.50
N HIS A 410 -14.56 7.64 2.39
CA HIS A 410 -15.35 6.47 2.06
C HIS A 410 -16.84 6.77 2.13
N GLU A 411 -17.63 6.14 1.28
CA GLU A 411 -19.09 6.27 1.29
C GLU A 411 -19.74 5.71 2.56
N SER A 412 -20.74 6.40 3.07
CA SER A 412 -21.66 5.88 4.12
C SER A 412 -22.85 5.10 3.56
N GLY A 413 -23.08 5.22 2.25
CA GLY A 413 -24.01 4.44 1.43
C GLY A 413 -23.68 4.61 -0.05
N GLN A 414 -24.12 3.69 -0.90
CA GLN A 414 -23.70 3.64 -2.31
C GLN A 414 -23.79 5.00 -3.03
N GLY A 415 -22.65 5.47 -3.52
CA GLY A 415 -22.48 6.73 -4.24
C GLY A 415 -22.68 7.98 -3.41
N SER A 416 -22.75 7.90 -2.08
CA SER A 416 -22.89 9.07 -1.19
C SER A 416 -21.69 10.01 -1.21
N VAL A 417 -20.56 9.55 -1.75
CA VAL A 417 -19.38 10.37 -2.03
C VAL A 417 -19.12 10.37 -3.54
N GLY A 418 -19.02 11.54 -4.18
CA GLY A 418 -18.85 11.59 -5.63
C GLY A 418 -18.69 12.96 -6.28
N LEU A 419 -18.35 12.92 -7.58
CA LEU A 419 -18.15 14.05 -8.48
C LEU A 419 -19.12 13.99 -9.68
N TRP A 420 -19.77 15.11 -10.02
CA TRP A 420 -20.63 15.24 -11.22
C TRP A 420 -20.32 16.52 -12.01
N ASP A 421 -19.90 16.40 -13.28
CA ASP A 421 -19.36 17.53 -14.08
C ASP A 421 -18.36 18.38 -13.28
N THR A 422 -17.50 17.70 -12.53
CA THR A 422 -16.35 18.33 -11.90
C THR A 422 -15.14 17.90 -12.69
N HIS A 423 -14.43 18.88 -13.23
CA HIS A 423 -13.36 18.64 -14.21
C HIS A 423 -12.04 19.22 -13.71
N PHE A 424 -10.93 18.76 -14.28
CA PHE A 424 -9.58 19.20 -14.01
C PHE A 424 -9.00 19.73 -15.31
N ARG A 425 -8.47 20.95 -15.28
CA ARG A 425 -7.80 21.57 -16.44
C ARG A 425 -6.48 22.14 -16.00
N VAL A 426 -5.39 21.68 -16.57
CA VAL A 426 -4.05 22.20 -16.28
C VAL A 426 -3.55 23.00 -17.47
N GLY A 427 -3.58 24.33 -17.32
CA GLY A 427 -3.15 25.29 -18.32
C GLY A 427 -4.06 25.44 -19.53
N GLY A 428 -3.53 25.96 -20.63
CA GLY A 428 -4.25 26.15 -21.90
C GLY A 428 -5.37 27.18 -21.85
N ALA A 429 -5.32 28.13 -20.91
CA ALA A 429 -6.36 29.14 -20.75
C ALA A 429 -5.86 30.42 -20.09
N ALA A 430 -6.59 31.51 -20.32
CA ALA A 430 -6.32 32.81 -19.74
C ALA A 430 -6.26 32.76 -18.21
N GLY A 431 -5.21 33.37 -17.65
CA GLY A 431 -4.99 33.45 -16.20
C GLY A 431 -4.24 32.29 -15.58
N THR A 432 -3.95 31.22 -16.34
CA THR A 432 -3.18 30.05 -15.88
C THR A 432 -1.66 30.26 -15.92
N ASP A 433 -1.16 31.29 -16.61
CA ASP A 433 0.26 31.48 -16.91
C ASP A 433 0.92 30.23 -17.57
N LEU A 434 0.10 29.43 -18.26
CA LEU A 434 0.43 28.20 -18.98
C LEU A 434 -0.25 28.24 -20.35
N THR A 435 -0.08 29.36 -21.07
CA THR A 435 -0.67 29.62 -22.39
C THR A 435 0.34 29.34 -23.51
N VAL A 436 -0.04 29.48 -24.78
CA VAL A 436 0.92 29.36 -25.91
C VAL A 436 2.10 30.33 -25.78
N LYS A 437 1.89 31.48 -25.13
CA LYS A 437 2.94 32.46 -24.85
C LYS A 437 3.97 31.94 -23.85
N ASP A 438 3.54 31.14 -22.88
CA ASP A 438 4.35 30.67 -21.76
C ASP A 438 4.98 29.31 -22.07
N CYS A 439 4.22 28.44 -22.75
CA CYS A 439 4.50 27.03 -22.97
C CYS A 439 4.41 26.64 -24.46
N PRO A 440 5.17 27.27 -25.36
CA PRO A 440 5.13 26.97 -26.78
C PRO A 440 5.65 25.55 -27.06
N LYS A 441 4.96 24.84 -27.97
CA LYS A 441 5.41 23.51 -28.41
C LYS A 441 6.77 23.52 -29.10
N LEU A 442 7.45 22.38 -29.11
CA LEU A 442 8.69 22.13 -29.86
C LEU A 442 9.83 23.10 -29.47
N SER A 443 9.87 23.54 -28.22
CA SER A 443 10.89 24.46 -27.70
C SER A 443 12.30 23.82 -27.60
N GLY A 444 12.40 22.49 -27.78
CA GLY A 444 13.66 21.74 -27.78
C GLY A 444 14.23 21.43 -26.39
N LYS A 445 13.56 21.87 -25.31
CA LYS A 445 13.91 21.58 -23.92
C LYS A 445 12.68 21.67 -23.03
N VAL A 446 12.69 21.01 -21.88
CA VAL A 446 11.62 21.19 -20.88
C VAL A 446 11.67 22.61 -20.32
N ASN A 447 10.58 23.35 -20.45
CA ASN A 447 10.40 24.62 -19.74
C ASN A 447 9.92 24.33 -18.31
N LYS A 448 10.77 24.60 -17.30
CA LYS A 448 10.42 24.39 -15.89
C LYS A 448 9.17 25.17 -15.46
N ASN A 449 8.89 26.30 -16.10
CA ASN A 449 7.69 27.09 -15.80
C ASN A 449 6.39 26.42 -16.27
N CYS A 450 6.49 25.42 -17.15
CA CYS A 450 5.38 24.65 -17.70
C CYS A 450 5.19 23.29 -17.00
N VAL A 451 5.99 23.00 -15.96
CA VAL A 451 5.80 21.83 -15.11
C VAL A 451 4.78 22.20 -14.03
N ALA A 452 3.57 21.67 -14.19
CA ALA A 452 2.37 22.29 -13.66
C ALA A 452 1.66 21.48 -12.55
N ALA A 453 1.84 20.16 -12.49
CA ALA A 453 1.30 19.34 -11.39
C ALA A 453 2.00 17.98 -11.28
N SER A 454 2.05 17.41 -10.08
CA SER A 454 2.53 16.05 -9.82
C SER A 454 1.47 15.00 -10.15
N LEU A 455 0.21 15.27 -9.80
CA LEU A 455 -0.93 14.34 -9.91
C LEU A 455 -2.26 15.12 -9.98
N MET A 456 -3.21 14.69 -10.83
CA MET A 456 -4.53 15.34 -10.88
C MET A 456 -5.49 14.82 -9.82
N LEU A 457 -5.69 13.50 -9.73
CA LEU A 457 -6.55 12.90 -8.71
C LEU A 457 -5.88 11.68 -8.07
N HIS A 458 -5.84 11.69 -6.75
CA HIS A 458 -5.39 10.57 -5.92
C HIS A 458 -6.56 10.00 -5.14
N MET A 459 -6.97 8.76 -5.42
CA MET A 459 -7.90 8.02 -4.58
C MET A 459 -7.13 7.07 -3.68
N THR A 460 -7.06 7.41 -2.39
CA THR A 460 -6.29 6.65 -1.39
C THR A 460 -6.92 5.28 -1.08
N PRO A 461 -6.18 4.34 -0.44
CA PRO A 461 -6.62 2.97 -0.22
C PRO A 461 -7.99 2.82 0.46
N ASN A 462 -8.29 3.62 1.49
CA ASN A 462 -9.52 3.52 2.27
C ASN A 462 -10.66 4.38 1.72
N SER A 463 -10.50 4.97 0.53
CA SER A 463 -11.52 5.79 -0.10
C SER A 463 -12.47 4.96 -0.95
N SER A 464 -13.62 5.53 -1.31
CA SER A 464 -14.56 5.00 -2.32
C SER A 464 -15.14 6.16 -3.11
N GLY A 465 -15.79 5.96 -4.26
CA GLY A 465 -16.46 7.09 -4.90
C GLY A 465 -17.16 6.88 -6.23
N TYR A 466 -18.12 7.76 -6.50
CA TYR A 466 -18.90 7.81 -7.74
C TYR A 466 -18.50 9.03 -8.59
N PHE A 467 -17.91 8.81 -9.76
CA PHE A 467 -17.40 9.86 -10.63
C PHE A 467 -18.12 9.82 -11.98
N GLU A 468 -18.87 10.87 -12.29
CA GLU A 468 -19.68 10.95 -13.51
C GLU A 468 -19.35 12.21 -14.31
N ASN A 469 -19.00 12.00 -15.58
CA ASN A 469 -18.55 13.06 -16.48
C ASN A 469 -17.40 13.89 -15.87
N VAL A 470 -16.34 13.21 -15.43
CA VAL A 470 -15.12 13.85 -14.91
C VAL A 470 -14.07 13.84 -16.00
N TRP A 471 -13.60 15.01 -16.39
CA TRP A 471 -12.59 15.18 -17.43
C TRP A 471 -11.34 15.78 -16.81
N MET A 472 -10.20 15.12 -17.01
CA MET A 472 -8.90 15.47 -16.47
C MET A 472 -7.94 15.74 -17.62
N TRP A 473 -7.74 17.01 -17.91
CA TRP A 473 -7.07 17.44 -19.12
C TRP A 473 -5.84 18.28 -18.81
N THR A 474 -4.67 17.76 -19.19
CA THR A 474 -3.47 18.58 -19.33
C THR A 474 -3.53 19.23 -20.69
N ALA A 475 -3.51 20.55 -20.75
CA ALA A 475 -3.79 21.24 -21.99
C ALA A 475 -2.79 20.87 -23.11
N ASP A 476 -3.30 20.29 -24.19
CA ASP A 476 -2.53 20.02 -25.42
C ASP A 476 -2.53 21.24 -26.37
N HIS A 477 -3.48 22.16 -26.17
CA HIS A 477 -3.60 23.42 -26.89
C HIS A 477 -4.15 24.55 -26.02
N ASP A 478 -3.94 25.79 -26.48
CA ASP A 478 -4.47 26.99 -25.86
C ASP A 478 -5.91 27.25 -26.30
N PHE A 479 -6.85 27.08 -25.38
CA PHE A 479 -8.28 27.19 -25.64
C PHE A 479 -8.74 28.62 -25.95
N ASP A 480 -8.01 29.64 -25.46
CA ASP A 480 -8.39 31.04 -25.55
C ASP A 480 -7.78 31.77 -26.76
N THR A 481 -7.05 31.06 -27.64
CA THR A 481 -6.63 31.60 -28.93
C THR A 481 -7.55 31.15 -30.07
N ALA A 482 -7.75 32.02 -31.06
CA ALA A 482 -8.62 31.74 -32.20
C ALA A 482 -8.13 30.58 -33.07
N ASP A 483 -6.82 30.34 -33.10
CA ASP A 483 -6.16 29.26 -33.82
C ASP A 483 -5.97 27.97 -32.99
N GLN A 484 -6.29 28.02 -31.69
CA GLN A 484 -6.15 26.92 -30.74
C GLN A 484 -4.77 26.26 -30.82
N THR A 485 -3.72 27.09 -30.66
CA THR A 485 -2.34 26.65 -30.86
C THR A 485 -1.94 25.59 -29.84
N GLN A 486 -1.29 24.51 -30.29
CA GLN A 486 -0.75 23.47 -29.41
C GLN A 486 0.37 23.96 -28.46
N VAL A 487 0.44 23.39 -27.25
CA VAL A 487 1.33 23.80 -26.15
C VAL A 487 2.03 22.61 -25.47
N ASP A 488 3.19 22.86 -24.85
CA ASP A 488 3.94 21.88 -24.05
C ASP A 488 3.76 22.14 -22.54
N ILE A 489 2.78 21.48 -21.91
CA ILE A 489 2.53 21.55 -20.46
C ILE A 489 2.75 20.16 -19.85
N TYR A 490 3.41 20.10 -18.70
CA TYR A 490 3.83 18.84 -18.08
C TYR A 490 3.10 18.61 -16.76
N VAL A 491 2.25 17.58 -16.75
CA VAL A 491 1.65 16.99 -15.54
C VAL A 491 2.17 15.57 -15.40
N GLY A 492 2.62 15.20 -14.20
CA GLY A 492 3.23 13.89 -13.99
C GLY A 492 2.24 12.77 -14.23
N ARG A 493 1.11 12.81 -13.52
CA ARG A 493 0.17 11.70 -13.38
C ARG A 493 -1.27 12.18 -13.50
N GLY A 494 -2.10 11.35 -14.11
CA GLY A 494 -3.53 11.59 -14.25
C GLY A 494 -4.31 11.21 -12.99
N MET A 495 -4.94 10.04 -13.02
CA MET A 495 -5.71 9.47 -11.92
C MET A 495 -5.01 8.24 -11.35
N LEU A 496 -4.65 8.30 -10.06
CA LEU A 496 -4.16 7.17 -9.27
C LEU A 496 -5.29 6.63 -8.41
N VAL A 497 -5.59 5.34 -8.54
CA VAL A 497 -6.62 4.64 -7.79
C VAL A 497 -5.98 3.54 -6.96
N GLU A 498 -5.98 3.71 -5.65
CA GLU A 498 -5.62 2.67 -4.67
C GLU A 498 -6.82 2.18 -3.87
N SER A 499 -7.96 2.87 -4.03
CA SER A 499 -9.24 2.55 -3.41
C SER A 499 -9.55 1.05 -3.48
N LYS A 500 -9.86 0.47 -2.32
CA LYS A 500 -10.42 -0.90 -2.21
C LYS A 500 -11.92 -0.96 -2.58
N GLY A 501 -12.47 0.17 -2.99
CA GLY A 501 -13.80 0.34 -3.53
C GLY A 501 -14.90 0.47 -2.47
N PRO A 502 -16.17 0.55 -2.92
CA PRO A 502 -16.56 0.52 -4.33
C PRO A 502 -16.24 1.83 -5.07
N THR A 503 -15.76 1.73 -6.31
CA THR A 503 -15.45 2.89 -7.15
C THR A 503 -16.12 2.77 -8.52
N TRP A 504 -16.81 3.84 -8.95
CA TRP A 504 -17.47 3.91 -10.25
C TRP A 504 -16.98 5.11 -11.06
N LEU A 505 -16.48 4.86 -12.26
CA LEU A 505 -15.95 5.85 -13.18
C LEU A 505 -16.78 5.85 -14.47
N TRP A 506 -17.78 6.71 -14.51
CA TRP A 506 -18.75 6.79 -15.60
C TRP A 506 -18.44 7.95 -16.55
N GLY A 507 -18.02 7.61 -17.77
CA GLY A 507 -17.64 8.59 -18.80
C GLY A 507 -16.50 9.49 -18.36
N THR A 508 -15.48 8.94 -17.67
CA THR A 508 -14.31 9.69 -17.25
C THR A 508 -13.25 9.72 -18.35
N SER A 509 -12.51 10.83 -18.44
CA SER A 509 -11.40 10.97 -19.39
C SER A 509 -10.19 11.56 -18.67
N VAL A 510 -9.01 11.01 -18.96
CA VAL A 510 -7.72 11.52 -18.43
C VAL A 510 -6.71 11.58 -19.56
N GLU A 511 -6.14 12.76 -19.80
CA GLU A 511 -5.37 13.01 -21.02
C GLU A 511 -4.08 13.80 -20.77
N HIS A 512 -3.07 13.44 -21.56
CA HIS A 512 -1.80 14.14 -21.76
C HIS A 512 -0.89 14.26 -20.52
N CYS A 513 -1.01 13.35 -19.56
CA CYS A 513 -0.05 13.22 -18.46
C CYS A 513 1.21 12.46 -18.92
N VAL A 514 2.35 12.73 -18.27
CA VAL A 514 3.69 12.27 -18.70
C VAL A 514 3.94 10.79 -18.40
N LEU A 515 3.50 10.29 -17.24
CA LEU A 515 3.77 8.92 -16.78
C LEU A 515 2.61 7.98 -17.12
N TYR A 516 1.40 8.35 -16.71
CA TYR A 516 0.18 7.59 -16.97
C TYR A 516 -1.07 8.46 -16.91
N GLN A 517 -2.11 8.02 -17.61
CA GLN A 517 -3.45 8.62 -17.53
C GLN A 517 -4.26 7.97 -16.40
N TYR A 518 -4.42 6.65 -16.41
CA TYR A 518 -5.00 5.89 -15.29
C TYR A 518 -4.00 4.87 -14.74
N GLN A 519 -3.87 4.82 -13.42
CA GLN A 519 -3.16 3.76 -12.71
C GLN A 519 -4.03 3.22 -11.57
N LEU A 520 -4.28 1.91 -11.60
CA LEU A 520 -4.84 1.16 -10.49
C LEU A 520 -3.68 0.42 -9.82
N SER A 521 -3.44 0.72 -8.55
CA SER A 521 -2.34 0.16 -7.74
C SER A 521 -2.93 -0.43 -6.48
N GLY A 522 -2.92 -1.75 -6.36
CA GLY A 522 -3.60 -2.42 -5.25
C GLY A 522 -5.13 -2.24 -5.23
N ALA A 523 -5.76 -1.69 -6.28
CA ALA A 523 -7.16 -1.29 -6.25
C ALA A 523 -8.10 -2.50 -6.22
N GLN A 524 -9.28 -2.34 -5.61
CA GLN A 524 -10.32 -3.38 -5.60
C GLN A 524 -11.71 -2.80 -5.91
N ASN A 525 -12.58 -3.61 -6.50
CA ASN A 525 -14.00 -3.30 -6.74
C ASN A 525 -14.18 -1.99 -7.54
N VAL A 526 -13.52 -1.91 -8.70
CA VAL A 526 -13.52 -0.73 -9.56
C VAL A 526 -14.30 -1.02 -10.84
N VAL A 527 -15.31 -0.20 -11.15
CA VAL A 527 -16.07 -0.23 -12.40
C VAL A 527 -15.76 1.03 -13.21
N MET A 528 -15.38 0.86 -14.48
CA MET A 528 -15.01 1.97 -15.36
C MET A 528 -15.70 1.82 -16.73
N GLY A 529 -16.40 2.85 -17.20
CA GLY A 529 -17.15 2.76 -18.46
C GLY A 529 -17.72 4.08 -18.98
N LEU A 530 -17.50 4.48 -20.23
CA LEU A 530 -16.23 4.26 -20.95
C LEU A 530 -15.17 5.18 -20.34
N ILE A 531 -13.94 4.67 -20.20
CA ILE A 531 -12.77 5.53 -19.95
C ILE A 531 -12.12 5.94 -21.26
N GLN A 532 -11.62 7.17 -21.35
CA GLN A 532 -10.89 7.64 -22.52
C GLN A 532 -9.56 8.31 -22.14
N THR A 533 -8.56 8.18 -23.01
CA THR A 533 -7.21 8.73 -22.80
C THR A 533 -6.51 9.15 -24.09
N GLU A 534 -5.58 10.10 -23.96
CA GLU A 534 -4.60 10.45 -24.97
C GLU A 534 -3.19 10.57 -24.37
N ALA A 535 -2.18 10.07 -25.07
CA ALA A 535 -0.79 10.38 -24.76
C ALA A 535 -0.48 11.87 -25.05
N PRO A 536 0.44 12.52 -24.30
CA PRO A 536 0.82 13.89 -24.57
C PRO A 536 1.55 14.03 -25.92
N TYR A 537 1.18 15.04 -26.71
CA TYR A 537 1.60 15.13 -28.11
C TYR A 537 3.11 15.36 -28.32
N PHE A 538 3.77 15.92 -27.31
CA PHE A 538 5.22 16.13 -27.32
C PHE A 538 6.01 14.83 -27.15
N GLN A 539 5.45 13.79 -26.52
CA GLN A 539 6.16 12.52 -26.35
C GLN A 539 6.43 11.88 -27.72
N SER A 540 7.62 11.34 -27.95
CA SER A 540 8.67 10.95 -26.99
C SER A 540 9.75 11.99 -26.68
N PHE A 541 9.47 13.31 -26.69
CA PHE A 541 10.42 14.29 -26.16
C PHE A 541 9.77 15.37 -25.27
N PRO A 542 10.13 15.46 -23.97
CA PRO A 542 10.97 14.50 -23.26
C PRO A 542 10.35 13.10 -23.24
N GLU A 543 11.20 12.08 -23.13
CA GLU A 543 10.76 10.69 -22.90
C GLU A 543 10.22 10.57 -21.46
N ALA A 544 9.17 9.78 -21.25
CA ALA A 544 8.76 9.43 -19.89
C ALA A 544 9.93 8.71 -19.17
N PRO A 545 10.20 8.98 -17.88
CA PRO A 545 9.37 9.73 -16.91
C PRO A 545 9.63 11.25 -16.88
N ALA A 546 10.60 11.78 -17.63
CA ALA A 546 11.00 13.18 -17.54
C ALA A 546 9.86 14.14 -17.95
N PRO A 547 9.66 15.26 -17.22
CA PRO A 547 10.57 15.85 -16.24
C PRO A 547 10.36 15.42 -14.78
N PHE A 548 9.57 14.37 -14.52
CA PHE A 548 9.30 13.87 -13.18
C PHE A 548 10.22 12.70 -12.84
N THR A 549 10.46 12.50 -11.54
CA THR A 549 11.18 11.33 -11.03
C THR A 549 10.16 10.32 -10.49
N PRO A 550 10.21 9.04 -10.90
CA PRO A 550 9.38 7.99 -10.30
C PRO A 550 9.65 7.82 -8.80
N GLY A 551 8.63 7.44 -8.02
CA GLY A 551 8.75 7.08 -6.59
C GLY A 551 7.92 7.96 -5.65
N ALA A 552 7.45 9.13 -6.11
CA ALA A 552 6.58 9.98 -5.28
C ALA A 552 5.26 9.28 -4.91
N PHE A 553 4.77 8.38 -5.77
CA PHE A 553 3.51 7.68 -5.59
C PHE A 553 3.69 6.17 -5.82
N PRO A 554 2.84 5.34 -5.20
CA PRO A 554 2.88 3.89 -5.36
C PRO A 554 2.90 3.44 -6.82
N ASP A 555 3.76 2.45 -7.12
CA ASP A 555 3.93 1.82 -8.43
C ASP A 555 4.23 2.76 -9.62
N ASP A 556 4.85 3.92 -9.39
CA ASP A 556 5.25 4.80 -10.49
C ASP A 556 6.06 4.06 -11.58
N PRO A 557 5.72 4.23 -12.87
CA PRO A 557 6.45 3.56 -13.94
C PRO A 557 7.84 4.17 -14.17
N VAL A 558 8.85 3.31 -14.26
CA VAL A 558 10.27 3.69 -14.37
C VAL A 558 10.86 3.61 -15.78
N PHE A 559 10.20 2.91 -16.72
CA PHE A 559 10.57 2.80 -18.15
C PHE A 559 11.99 2.30 -18.46
N HIS A 560 12.62 1.49 -17.60
CA HIS A 560 13.99 0.97 -17.81
C HIS A 560 14.16 0.07 -19.03
N ASP A 561 13.09 -0.62 -19.46
CA ASP A 561 13.08 -1.45 -20.67
C ASP A 561 13.07 -0.61 -21.96
N CYS A 562 12.83 0.70 -21.84
CA CYS A 562 12.85 1.63 -22.94
C CYS A 562 14.23 2.26 -23.12
N SER A 563 14.83 2.04 -24.29
CA SER A 563 16.06 2.73 -24.70
C SER A 563 15.84 3.40 -26.06
N PRO A 564 16.30 4.64 -26.28
CA PRO A 564 16.26 5.29 -27.59
C PRO A 564 16.98 4.50 -28.69
N LYS A 565 17.91 3.62 -28.29
CA LYS A 565 18.61 2.68 -29.19
C LYS A 565 17.69 1.56 -29.67
N ASN A 566 16.73 1.15 -28.85
CA ASN A 566 15.84 0.01 -29.10
C ASN A 566 14.49 0.47 -29.66
N SER A 567 13.90 1.53 -29.11
CA SER A 567 12.65 2.11 -29.59
C SER A 567 12.51 3.58 -29.18
N LYS A 568 12.06 4.41 -30.13
CA LYS A 568 11.75 5.83 -29.91
C LYS A 568 10.32 6.07 -29.43
N SER A 569 9.49 5.03 -29.37
CA SER A 569 8.05 5.06 -29.05
C SER A 569 7.71 4.23 -27.81
N CYS A 570 8.73 3.71 -27.11
CA CYS A 570 8.56 2.91 -25.90
C CYS A 570 8.28 3.78 -24.67
N ALA A 571 9.09 4.83 -24.45
CA ALA A 571 8.98 5.72 -23.28
C ALA A 571 7.91 6.81 -23.48
N VAL A 572 6.66 6.37 -23.59
CA VAL A 572 5.46 7.19 -23.75
C VAL A 572 4.47 6.80 -22.64
N ALA A 573 3.71 7.77 -22.16
CA ALA A 573 2.78 7.61 -21.04
C ALA A 573 1.84 6.43 -21.22
N TRP A 574 1.62 5.67 -20.16
CA TRP A 574 0.64 4.60 -20.17
C TRP A 574 -0.78 5.17 -20.17
N ALA A 575 -1.67 4.59 -20.98
CA ALA A 575 -3.08 4.96 -20.96
C ALA A 575 -3.79 4.35 -19.74
N LEU A 576 -3.58 3.06 -19.53
CA LEU A 576 -4.11 2.31 -18.40
C LEU A 576 -3.02 1.40 -17.83
N ARG A 577 -2.81 1.45 -16.52
CA ARG A 577 -2.00 0.47 -15.79
C ARG A 577 -2.86 -0.16 -14.70
N ILE A 578 -2.82 -1.49 -14.61
CA ILE A 578 -3.46 -2.26 -13.54
C ILE A 578 -2.37 -3.10 -12.88
N VAL A 579 -2.05 -2.78 -11.62
CA VAL A 579 -0.96 -3.39 -10.85
C VAL A 579 -1.52 -3.85 -9.52
N ASP A 580 -1.27 -5.10 -9.14
CA ASP A 580 -1.70 -5.69 -7.85
C ASP A 580 -3.19 -5.53 -7.55
N SER A 581 -4.04 -5.42 -8.58
CA SER A 581 -5.44 -5.04 -8.42
C SER A 581 -6.37 -6.23 -8.66
N SER A 582 -7.57 -6.17 -8.10
CA SER A 582 -8.58 -7.21 -8.29
C SER A 582 -10.01 -6.69 -8.39
N ALA A 583 -10.92 -7.51 -8.90
CA ALA A 583 -12.32 -7.13 -9.15
C ALA A 583 -12.44 -5.81 -9.95
N VAL A 584 -11.68 -5.74 -11.06
CA VAL A 584 -11.64 -4.57 -11.95
C VAL A 584 -12.47 -4.85 -13.19
N HIS A 585 -13.51 -4.05 -13.40
CA HIS A 585 -14.42 -4.15 -14.54
C HIS A 585 -14.30 -2.91 -15.42
N VAL A 586 -13.50 -3.03 -16.49
CA VAL A 586 -13.45 -2.04 -17.57
C VAL A 586 -14.51 -2.42 -18.59
N LEU A 587 -15.64 -1.72 -18.58
CA LEU A 587 -16.76 -1.99 -19.48
C LEU A 587 -16.48 -1.48 -20.88
N SER A 588 -15.71 -0.41 -21.02
CA SER A 588 -15.15 0.03 -22.28
C SER A 588 -14.00 1.01 -22.07
N ALA A 589 -13.03 1.00 -23.00
CA ALA A 589 -11.89 1.89 -22.97
C ALA A 589 -11.51 2.37 -24.38
N GLY A 590 -11.31 3.68 -24.53
CA GLY A 590 -10.75 4.32 -25.71
C GLY A 590 -9.35 4.89 -25.42
N LEU A 591 -8.29 4.20 -25.85
CA LEU A 591 -6.92 4.53 -25.49
C LEU A 591 -6.10 4.99 -26.69
N TYR A 592 -5.70 6.26 -26.75
CA TYR A 592 -5.19 6.84 -28.00
C TYR A 592 -3.77 7.41 -27.88
N SER A 593 -3.01 7.25 -28.95
CA SER A 593 -1.70 7.87 -29.17
C SER A 593 -1.63 8.42 -30.59
N PHE A 594 -1.80 9.73 -30.75
CA PHE A 594 -1.92 10.34 -32.07
C PHE A 594 -0.60 10.77 -32.70
N PHE A 595 0.43 10.95 -31.88
CA PHE A 595 1.64 11.67 -32.28
C PHE A 595 2.90 10.96 -31.80
N SER A 596 3.99 11.22 -32.54
CA SER A 596 5.35 11.14 -32.02
C SER A 596 5.99 12.51 -32.22
N ARG A 597 6.21 13.25 -31.13
CA ARG A 597 6.75 14.64 -31.16
C ARG A 597 6.00 15.56 -32.12
N TYR A 598 4.67 15.63 -31.99
CA TYR A 598 3.75 16.36 -32.88
C TYR A 598 3.69 15.89 -34.34
N ASP A 599 4.39 14.82 -34.71
CA ASP A 599 4.30 14.22 -36.02
C ASP A 599 3.30 13.04 -36.03
N GLN A 600 2.42 13.00 -37.03
CA GLN A 600 1.39 11.96 -37.19
C GLN A 600 1.73 10.91 -38.26
N THR A 601 2.95 10.89 -38.80
CA THR A 601 3.34 9.87 -39.80
C THR A 601 3.31 8.46 -39.22
N CYS A 602 3.48 8.32 -37.90
CA CYS A 602 3.33 7.07 -37.17
C CYS A 602 1.94 6.42 -37.33
N LEU A 603 0.86 7.21 -37.46
CA LEU A 603 -0.49 6.70 -37.74
C LEU A 603 -0.65 6.16 -39.17
N LYS A 604 0.21 6.60 -40.10
CA LYS A 604 0.20 6.15 -41.51
C LYS A 604 1.00 4.87 -41.71
N SER A 605 1.74 4.42 -40.70
CA SER A 605 2.44 3.16 -40.78
C SER A 605 1.43 2.01 -40.77
N GLY A 606 1.74 0.89 -41.45
CA GLY A 606 0.87 -0.29 -41.42
C GLY A 606 0.73 -0.96 -40.04
N ARG A 607 1.40 -0.41 -39.00
CA ARG A 607 1.32 -0.88 -37.61
C ARG A 607 0.63 0.13 -36.68
N HIS A 608 0.55 1.41 -37.05
CA HIS A 608 0.22 2.53 -36.15
C HIS A 608 1.17 2.55 -34.95
N ASP A 609 2.41 2.95 -35.17
CA ASP A 609 3.53 2.86 -34.21
C ASP A 609 3.90 4.23 -33.63
N CYS A 610 2.89 4.98 -33.15
CA CYS A 610 3.14 6.22 -32.40
C CYS A 610 3.67 5.90 -31.00
N GLN A 611 3.21 4.79 -30.43
CA GLN A 611 3.60 4.24 -29.15
C GLN A 611 3.75 2.71 -29.27
N ASP A 612 4.67 2.12 -28.51
CA ASP A 612 4.84 0.66 -28.55
C ASP A 612 3.75 -0.06 -27.74
N LYS A 613 3.55 0.37 -26.50
CA LYS A 613 2.68 -0.28 -25.51
C LYS A 613 1.79 0.76 -24.84
N ILE A 614 0.48 0.49 -24.73
CA ILE A 614 -0.49 1.50 -24.26
C ILE A 614 -1.27 1.11 -22.98
N PHE A 615 -1.54 -0.18 -22.78
CA PHE A 615 -2.18 -0.72 -21.58
C PHE A 615 -1.31 -1.82 -20.98
N TYR A 616 -0.92 -1.65 -19.72
CA TYR A 616 -0.10 -2.57 -18.95
C TYR A 616 -0.91 -3.26 -17.84
N ALA A 617 -0.67 -4.55 -17.64
CA ALA A 617 -1.26 -5.31 -16.54
C ALA A 617 -0.19 -6.17 -15.85
N GLU A 618 -0.23 -6.18 -14.52
CA GLU A 618 0.77 -6.84 -13.68
C GLU A 618 0.14 -7.39 -12.40
N GLN A 619 0.47 -8.63 -12.04
CA GLN A 619 0.09 -9.32 -10.81
C GLN A 619 -1.38 -9.08 -10.38
N SER A 620 -2.30 -9.09 -11.34
CA SER A 620 -3.70 -8.72 -11.11
C SER A 620 -4.64 -9.88 -11.46
N TYR A 621 -5.75 -10.03 -10.76
CA TYR A 621 -6.71 -11.13 -11.00
C TYR A 621 -8.14 -10.61 -10.96
N ASP A 622 -9.10 -11.36 -11.53
CA ASP A 622 -10.48 -10.89 -11.69
C ASP A 622 -10.55 -9.54 -12.44
N VAL A 623 -9.74 -9.42 -13.49
CA VAL A 623 -9.67 -8.25 -14.38
C VAL A 623 -10.44 -8.55 -15.66
N TRP A 624 -11.50 -7.78 -15.88
CA TRP A 624 -12.39 -7.92 -17.02
C TRP A 624 -12.35 -6.66 -17.86
N VAL A 625 -11.81 -6.78 -19.08
CA VAL A 625 -11.76 -5.67 -20.02
C VAL A 625 -12.65 -5.98 -21.21
N GLN A 626 -13.79 -5.35 -21.24
CA GLN A 626 -14.79 -5.46 -22.29
C GLN A 626 -14.70 -4.20 -23.16
N ASN A 627 -14.95 -4.35 -24.46
CA ASN A 627 -14.96 -3.25 -25.43
C ASN A 627 -13.70 -2.34 -25.35
N LEU A 628 -12.54 -2.91 -25.71
CA LEU A 628 -11.26 -2.19 -25.74
C LEU A 628 -10.96 -1.68 -27.14
N VAL A 629 -10.70 -0.38 -27.23
CA VAL A 629 -10.34 0.33 -28.44
C VAL A 629 -9.02 1.05 -28.22
N THR A 630 -8.07 0.86 -29.13
CA THR A 630 -6.77 1.53 -29.08
C THR A 630 -6.43 2.18 -30.42
N LEU A 631 -5.67 3.26 -30.39
CA LEU A 631 -5.18 3.93 -31.58
C LEU A 631 -3.70 4.31 -31.40
N GLY A 632 -2.89 4.08 -32.43
CA GLY A 632 -1.50 4.53 -32.42
C GLY A 632 -0.53 3.64 -31.64
N SER A 633 -0.99 2.49 -31.12
CA SER A 633 -0.13 1.54 -30.42
C SER A 633 0.13 0.26 -31.22
N ILE A 634 1.34 -0.29 -31.07
CA ILE A 634 1.69 -1.63 -31.60
C ILE A 634 1.00 -2.71 -30.77
N GLU A 635 1.07 -2.60 -29.45
CA GLU A 635 0.44 -3.50 -28.49
C GLU A 635 -0.78 -2.79 -27.86
N MET A 636 -1.95 -3.41 -27.97
CA MET A 636 -3.18 -2.95 -27.32
C MET A 636 -3.15 -3.24 -25.83
N VAL A 637 -2.58 -4.39 -25.44
CA VAL A 637 -2.42 -4.86 -24.05
C VAL A 637 -1.08 -5.56 -23.94
N SER A 638 -0.31 -5.20 -22.91
CA SER A 638 1.05 -5.69 -22.66
C SER A 638 1.14 -6.22 -21.21
N PRO A 639 0.60 -7.43 -20.93
CA PRO A 639 0.74 -8.03 -19.61
C PRO A 639 2.21 -8.40 -19.33
N LEU A 640 2.70 -8.17 -18.11
CA LEU A 640 4.06 -8.58 -17.70
C LEU A 640 4.26 -10.09 -17.89
N ASN A 641 5.37 -10.51 -18.51
CA ASN A 641 5.67 -11.92 -18.79
C ASN A 641 4.55 -12.69 -19.54
N GLY A 642 3.57 -11.98 -20.11
CA GLY A 642 2.42 -12.56 -20.79
C GLY A 642 2.44 -12.35 -22.30
N VAL A 643 1.42 -12.86 -22.98
CA VAL A 643 1.28 -12.71 -24.44
C VAL A 643 0.66 -11.34 -24.76
N PRO A 644 1.35 -10.46 -25.50
CA PRO A 644 0.81 -9.16 -25.87
C PRO A 644 -0.31 -9.30 -26.88
N THR A 645 -1.34 -8.45 -26.73
CA THR A 645 -2.42 -8.35 -27.71
C THR A 645 -2.07 -7.28 -28.74
N LEU A 646 -1.77 -7.68 -29.97
CA LEU A 646 -1.27 -6.76 -31.01
C LEU A 646 -2.40 -5.93 -31.64
N GLY A 647 -2.13 -4.65 -31.95
CA GLY A 647 -3.10 -3.77 -32.60
C GLY A 647 -3.38 -4.12 -34.06
N LYS A 648 -2.35 -4.47 -34.83
CA LYS A 648 -2.47 -4.71 -36.29
C LYS A 648 -3.49 -5.82 -36.66
N PRO A 649 -3.50 -7.00 -36.01
CA PRO A 649 -4.51 -8.04 -36.30
C PRO A 649 -5.93 -7.67 -35.89
N ASN A 650 -6.08 -6.66 -35.01
CA ASN A 650 -7.34 -6.19 -34.47
C ASN A 650 -7.77 -4.85 -35.09
N ARG A 651 -7.16 -4.42 -36.20
CA ARG A 651 -7.48 -3.16 -36.90
C ARG A 651 -8.93 -3.18 -37.34
N ASN A 652 -9.68 -2.16 -36.93
CA ASN A 652 -11.07 -1.96 -37.25
C ASN A 652 -11.34 -0.49 -37.61
N GLY A 653 -11.38 -0.23 -38.93
CA GLY A 653 -11.44 1.14 -39.42
C GLY A 653 -10.18 1.91 -39.01
N PHE A 654 -10.35 3.08 -38.41
CA PHE A 654 -9.25 3.93 -37.95
C PHE A 654 -8.50 3.35 -36.74
N ALA A 655 -9.23 2.83 -35.76
CA ALA A 655 -8.69 2.28 -34.52
C ALA A 655 -8.46 0.75 -34.62
N SER A 656 -7.89 0.17 -33.58
CA SER A 656 -7.90 -1.28 -33.35
C SER A 656 -8.85 -1.58 -32.21
N SER A 657 -9.73 -2.58 -32.36
CA SER A 657 -10.77 -2.87 -31.37
C SER A 657 -10.95 -4.36 -31.14
N ILE A 658 -11.20 -4.74 -29.88
CA ILE A 658 -11.58 -6.09 -29.48
C ILE A 658 -12.83 -6.03 -28.59
N LEU A 659 -13.64 -7.08 -28.68
CA LEU A 659 -14.87 -7.25 -27.90
C LEU A 659 -14.57 -7.45 -26.41
N ALA A 660 -13.54 -8.24 -26.11
CA ALA A 660 -13.08 -8.46 -24.75
C ALA A 660 -11.62 -8.95 -24.72
N TRP A 661 -10.91 -8.56 -23.68
CA TRP A 661 -9.68 -9.18 -23.22
C TRP A 661 -9.94 -9.82 -21.86
N LEU A 662 -9.73 -11.13 -21.80
CA LEU A 662 -10.04 -11.99 -20.66
C LEU A 662 -8.77 -12.56 -20.01
N GLY A 663 -7.61 -11.96 -20.27
CA GLY A 663 -6.31 -12.44 -19.78
C GLY A 663 -6.20 -12.49 -18.25
N GLY A 664 -6.97 -11.66 -17.54
CA GLY A 664 -7.02 -11.64 -16.06
C GLY A 664 -8.32 -12.15 -15.46
N SER A 665 -9.23 -12.75 -16.25
CA SER A 665 -10.57 -13.12 -15.76
C SER A 665 -10.61 -14.42 -14.95
N LYS A 666 -9.65 -15.32 -15.17
CA LYS A 666 -9.55 -16.63 -14.50
C LYS A 666 -8.17 -16.89 -13.86
N ASN A 667 -7.15 -16.22 -14.35
CA ASN A 667 -5.76 -16.39 -13.93
C ASN A 667 -5.20 -15.02 -13.50
N VAL A 668 -4.12 -15.04 -12.73
CA VAL A 668 -3.32 -13.83 -12.50
C VAL A 668 -2.72 -13.39 -13.84
N THR A 669 -3.08 -12.20 -14.29
CA THR A 669 -2.49 -11.59 -15.47
C THR A 669 -1.24 -10.82 -15.09
N GLY A 670 -0.24 -10.88 -15.97
CA GLY A 670 0.98 -10.13 -15.74
C GLY A 670 1.82 -10.70 -14.59
N GLN A 671 1.84 -12.03 -14.41
CA GLN A 671 2.49 -12.65 -13.24
C GLN A 671 3.97 -12.30 -13.18
N ARG A 672 4.41 -11.82 -12.02
CA ARG A 672 5.82 -11.49 -11.78
C ARG A 672 6.67 -12.75 -11.70
N THR A 673 7.96 -12.56 -11.93
CA THR A 673 8.96 -13.58 -11.61
C THR A 673 9.10 -13.76 -10.09
N PHE A 674 9.05 -12.64 -9.35
CA PHE A 674 9.15 -12.59 -7.89
C PHE A 674 7.86 -12.03 -7.30
N GLU A 675 7.36 -12.62 -6.22
CA GLU A 675 6.27 -12.00 -5.44
C GLU A 675 6.71 -10.63 -4.92
N GLY A 676 7.95 -10.58 -4.42
CA GLY A 676 8.62 -9.38 -3.94
C GLY A 676 8.26 -9.07 -2.49
N TYR A 677 9.12 -8.29 -1.84
CA TYR A 677 8.99 -7.93 -0.44
C TYR A 677 9.13 -6.42 -0.24
N ARG A 678 8.78 -5.95 0.96
CA ARG A 678 8.98 -4.55 1.35
C ARG A 678 10.06 -4.48 2.42
N ILE A 679 11.05 -3.61 2.21
CA ILE A 679 12.12 -3.38 3.19
C ILE A 679 11.54 -2.72 4.46
N HIS A 680 10.59 -1.81 4.29
CA HIS A 680 9.83 -1.19 5.36
C HIS A 680 8.32 -1.35 5.12
N SER A 681 7.52 -1.32 6.19
CA SER A 681 6.06 -1.34 6.11
C SER A 681 5.47 -0.07 6.71
N GLU A 682 4.18 0.17 6.52
CA GLU A 682 3.45 1.28 7.14
C GLU A 682 3.50 1.21 8.69
N ASN A 683 3.81 0.04 9.25
CA ASN A 683 3.93 -0.20 10.69
C ASN A 683 5.37 -0.08 11.22
N THR A 684 6.35 0.20 10.36
CA THR A 684 7.73 0.42 10.82
C THR A 684 7.77 1.61 11.79
N ILE A 685 8.37 1.40 12.97
CA ILE A 685 8.50 2.45 14.00
C ILE A 685 9.21 3.68 13.40
N ASP A 686 8.74 4.88 13.76
CA ASP A 686 9.24 6.17 13.28
C ASP A 686 9.05 6.45 11.77
N ILE A 687 8.39 5.58 11.00
CA ILE A 687 8.16 5.84 9.57
C ILE A 687 7.32 7.10 9.34
N GLY A 688 6.45 7.44 10.29
CA GLY A 688 5.62 8.64 10.27
C GLY A 688 6.41 9.95 10.37
N ASP A 689 7.69 9.91 10.76
CA ASP A 689 8.55 11.11 10.85
C ASP A 689 9.08 11.55 9.48
N PHE A 690 8.99 10.69 8.46
CA PHE A 690 9.41 11.00 7.10
C PHE A 690 8.30 11.74 6.31
N PRO A 691 8.65 12.58 5.32
CA PRO A 691 7.67 13.11 4.38
C PRO A 691 6.93 11.99 3.64
N GLU A 692 5.66 12.19 3.30
CA GLU A 692 4.80 11.17 2.65
C GLU A 692 5.42 10.55 1.38
N ALA A 693 6.02 11.35 0.50
CA ALA A 693 6.71 10.83 -0.68
C ALA A 693 7.89 9.92 -0.32
N CYS A 694 8.62 10.23 0.76
CA CYS A 694 9.66 9.35 1.29
C CYS A 694 9.06 8.07 1.88
N GLN A 695 7.96 8.17 2.64
CA GLN A 695 7.25 6.99 3.17
C GLN A 695 6.84 6.04 2.03
N ASN A 696 6.25 6.58 0.96
CA ASN A 696 5.87 5.81 -0.24
C ASN A 696 7.06 5.09 -0.87
N THR A 697 8.22 5.73 -0.96
CA THR A 697 9.43 5.07 -1.47
C THR A 697 9.97 3.99 -0.52
N LEU A 698 9.96 4.23 0.79
CA LEU A 698 10.46 3.29 1.79
C LEU A 698 9.62 2.01 1.82
N THR A 699 8.31 2.12 1.62
CA THR A 699 7.36 1.00 1.60
C THR A 699 7.11 0.43 0.20
N ALA A 700 7.81 0.91 -0.83
CA ALA A 700 7.67 0.41 -2.18
C ALA A 700 8.08 -1.07 -2.27
N LEU A 701 7.33 -1.83 -3.07
CA LEU A 701 7.58 -3.25 -3.30
C LEU A 701 8.88 -3.45 -4.08
N VAL A 702 9.79 -4.24 -3.54
CA VAL A 702 11.03 -4.66 -4.20
C VAL A 702 10.80 -6.02 -4.85
N ARG A 703 10.89 -6.07 -6.18
CA ARG A 703 10.68 -7.28 -6.98
C ARG A 703 11.99 -8.05 -7.12
N CYS A 704 12.40 -8.71 -6.05
CA CYS A 704 13.59 -9.54 -5.98
C CYS A 704 13.28 -10.84 -5.22
N ASP A 705 14.17 -11.83 -5.31
CA ASP A 705 14.16 -13.04 -4.49
C ASP A 705 14.06 -12.72 -2.98
N ASP A 706 13.11 -13.36 -2.30
CA ASP A 706 12.76 -13.08 -0.90
C ASP A 706 13.90 -13.39 0.07
N HIS A 707 14.85 -14.25 -0.30
CA HIS A 707 16.03 -14.54 0.52
C HIS A 707 16.87 -13.28 0.78
N THR A 708 16.79 -12.29 -0.12
CA THR A 708 17.53 -11.02 0.03
C THR A 708 16.89 -10.06 1.04
N ALA A 709 15.64 -10.30 1.47
CA ALA A 709 14.92 -9.43 2.40
C ALA A 709 15.59 -9.32 3.78
N GLU A 710 16.30 -10.36 4.19
CA GLU A 710 16.96 -10.45 5.49
C GLU A 710 18.37 -9.81 5.50
N TRP A 711 18.88 -9.36 4.34
CA TRP A 711 20.23 -8.84 4.19
C TRP A 711 20.33 -7.36 4.64
N THR A 712 19.76 -7.06 5.80
CA THR A 712 19.56 -5.72 6.36
C THR A 712 20.67 -5.30 7.33
N LYS A 713 21.73 -6.10 7.45
CA LYS A 713 22.93 -5.81 8.25
C LYS A 713 24.19 -6.12 7.45
N PRO A 714 25.36 -5.54 7.79
CA PRO A 714 26.61 -5.94 7.18
C PRO A 714 26.88 -7.42 7.45
N SER A 715 27.02 -8.22 6.40
CA SER A 715 27.38 -9.65 6.47
C SER A 715 28.07 -10.10 5.19
N TYR A 716 28.91 -11.12 5.30
CA TYR A 716 29.39 -11.90 4.15
C TYR A 716 28.52 -13.15 4.01
N HIS A 717 27.83 -13.30 2.88
CA HIS A 717 26.85 -14.36 2.69
C HIS A 717 27.45 -15.68 2.18
N GLY A 718 28.69 -15.69 1.71
CA GLY A 718 29.39 -16.92 1.30
C GLY A 718 28.61 -17.76 0.27
N LEU A 719 28.69 -19.09 0.41
CA LEU A 719 27.80 -19.99 -0.31
C LEU A 719 26.39 -19.88 0.27
N LEU A 720 25.40 -19.68 -0.59
CA LEU A 720 24.01 -19.74 -0.18
C LEU A 720 23.59 -21.19 0.11
N PRO A 721 22.56 -21.40 0.95
CA PRO A 721 21.97 -22.73 1.16
C PRO A 721 21.54 -23.39 -0.14
N GLU A 722 21.54 -24.74 -0.19
CA GLU A 722 21.25 -25.51 -1.41
C GLU A 722 19.83 -25.26 -1.96
N GLU A 723 18.90 -24.90 -1.07
CA GLU A 723 17.53 -24.54 -1.39
C GLU A 723 17.36 -23.15 -2.03
N VAL A 724 18.37 -22.28 -1.95
CA VAL A 724 18.33 -20.93 -2.54
C VAL A 724 18.90 -20.95 -3.94
N ASP A 725 18.10 -20.56 -4.92
CA ASP A 725 18.55 -20.43 -6.31
C ASP A 725 19.43 -19.17 -6.48
N VAL A 726 20.73 -19.37 -6.64
CA VAL A 726 21.70 -18.28 -6.85
C VAL A 726 21.36 -17.49 -8.12
N ASP A 727 20.85 -18.12 -9.18
CA ASP A 727 20.48 -17.41 -10.41
C ASP A 727 19.28 -16.48 -10.20
N SER A 728 18.39 -16.82 -9.26
CA SER A 728 17.25 -16.00 -8.83
C SER A 728 17.70 -14.74 -8.08
N VAL A 729 18.57 -14.91 -7.09
CA VAL A 729 19.23 -13.80 -6.35
C VAL A 729 20.03 -12.90 -7.30
N CYS A 730 20.68 -13.51 -8.28
CA CYS A 730 21.51 -12.82 -9.27
C CYS A 730 20.76 -12.38 -10.53
N ASP A 731 19.44 -12.43 -10.51
CA ASP A 731 18.62 -11.91 -11.58
C ASP A 731 18.86 -10.40 -11.75
N LYS A 732 18.97 -9.98 -13.00
CA LYS A 732 19.22 -8.56 -13.33
C LYS A 732 18.06 -7.67 -12.94
N GLY A 733 16.84 -8.19 -13.00
CA GLY A 733 15.63 -7.51 -12.55
C GLY A 733 15.62 -7.31 -11.04
N CYS A 734 16.02 -8.32 -10.26
CA CYS A 734 16.20 -8.17 -8.81
C CYS A 734 17.19 -7.02 -8.48
N ALA A 735 18.40 -7.06 -9.05
CA ALA A 735 19.41 -6.04 -8.78
C ALA A 735 18.97 -4.63 -9.20
N GLN A 736 18.24 -4.53 -10.32
CA GLN A 736 17.65 -3.28 -10.77
C GLN A 736 16.53 -2.79 -9.84
N ALA A 737 15.66 -3.68 -9.33
CA ALA A 737 14.59 -3.31 -8.41
C ALA A 737 15.11 -2.71 -7.10
N ILE A 738 16.18 -3.29 -6.54
CA ILE A 738 16.87 -2.72 -5.36
C ILE A 738 17.51 -1.37 -5.69
N LEU A 739 18.14 -1.23 -6.86
CA LEU A 739 18.72 0.04 -7.28
C LEU A 739 17.66 1.13 -7.44
N ASP A 740 16.51 0.80 -8.04
CA ASP A 740 15.40 1.73 -8.25
C ASP A 740 14.81 2.20 -6.91
N TRP A 741 14.61 1.26 -5.98
CA TRP A 741 14.20 1.57 -4.61
C TRP A 741 15.18 2.54 -3.94
N ARG A 742 16.49 2.26 -3.99
CA ARG A 742 17.52 3.11 -3.39
C ARG A 742 17.55 4.50 -4.01
N LEU A 743 17.52 4.59 -5.33
CA LEU A 743 17.52 5.87 -6.05
C LEU A 743 16.27 6.70 -5.72
N ALA A 744 15.11 6.06 -5.57
CA ALA A 744 13.89 6.71 -5.14
C ALA A 744 14.00 7.21 -3.69
N VAL A 745 14.48 6.38 -2.76
CA VAL A 745 14.72 6.76 -1.36
C VAL A 745 15.71 7.92 -1.27
N ASP A 746 16.85 7.86 -1.95
CA ASP A 746 17.84 8.95 -1.99
C ASP A 746 17.22 10.25 -2.52
N THR A 747 16.31 10.15 -3.50
CA THR A 747 15.63 11.30 -4.10
C THR A 747 14.61 11.93 -3.16
N TYR A 748 13.75 11.13 -2.52
CA TYR A 748 12.57 11.62 -1.79
C TYR A 748 12.80 11.73 -0.28
N CYS A 749 13.70 10.93 0.29
CA CYS A 749 14.11 11.03 1.68
C CYS A 749 15.30 11.97 1.88
N GLY A 750 16.15 12.12 0.86
CA GLY A 750 17.34 12.99 0.94
C GLY A 750 18.25 12.62 2.11
N ASN A 751 18.56 13.60 2.96
CA ASN A 751 19.40 13.41 4.15
C ASN A 751 18.60 13.01 5.41
N SER A 752 17.34 12.59 5.26
CA SER A 752 16.53 12.18 6.41
C SER A 752 17.12 10.93 7.06
N THR A 753 17.09 10.90 8.38
CA THR A 753 17.62 9.81 9.19
C THR A 753 16.56 9.26 10.11
N TRP A 754 16.64 7.96 10.39
CA TRP A 754 15.94 7.32 11.49
C TRP A 754 16.38 7.92 12.84
N HIS A 755 15.64 7.66 13.92
CA HIS A 755 15.94 8.21 15.24
C HIS A 755 17.36 7.86 15.75
N ASN A 756 17.89 6.70 15.35
CA ASN A 756 19.24 6.26 15.66
C ASN A 756 20.35 6.95 14.83
N GLY A 757 20.01 7.92 13.99
CA GLY A 757 20.93 8.66 13.13
C GLY A 757 21.31 7.95 11.83
N ALA A 758 20.75 6.77 11.54
CA ALA A 758 21.01 6.06 10.29
C ALA A 758 20.26 6.69 9.11
N ALA A 759 20.89 6.76 7.93
CA ALA A 759 20.24 7.25 6.72
C ALA A 759 19.02 6.39 6.32
N ALA A 760 17.98 7.01 5.77
CA ALA A 760 16.72 6.33 5.41
C ALA A 760 16.94 5.05 4.58
N GLY A 761 17.78 5.11 3.54
CA GLY A 761 18.07 4.00 2.61
C GLY A 761 19.18 3.03 3.02
N VAL A 762 19.61 3.04 4.29
CA VAL A 762 20.74 2.23 4.75
C VAL A 762 20.49 0.72 4.57
N LEU A 763 19.26 0.24 4.82
CA LEU A 763 18.92 -1.18 4.71
C LEU A 763 19.01 -1.69 3.27
N GLY A 764 18.44 -0.96 2.30
CA GLY A 764 18.60 -1.31 0.89
C GLY A 764 20.04 -1.25 0.41
N SER A 765 20.91 -0.46 1.06
CA SER A 765 22.34 -0.45 0.76
C SER A 765 23.07 -1.70 1.22
N PHE A 766 22.67 -2.33 2.34
CA PHE A 766 23.16 -3.65 2.75
C PHE A 766 22.72 -4.73 1.78
N ILE A 767 21.43 -4.76 1.42
CA ILE A 767 20.88 -5.73 0.48
C ILE A 767 21.61 -5.65 -0.87
N SER A 768 21.75 -4.43 -1.39
CA SER A 768 22.47 -4.18 -2.65
C SER A 768 23.94 -4.64 -2.59
N GLN A 769 24.61 -4.44 -1.45
CA GLN A 769 25.97 -4.91 -1.25
C GLN A 769 26.04 -6.44 -1.22
N GLY A 770 25.12 -7.11 -0.51
CA GLY A 770 25.01 -8.56 -0.46
C GLY A 770 24.79 -9.17 -1.85
N ILE A 771 23.89 -8.59 -2.66
CA ILE A 771 23.65 -9.03 -4.04
C ILE A 771 24.92 -8.90 -4.89
N ASN A 772 25.59 -7.74 -4.85
CA ASN A 772 26.80 -7.52 -5.63
C ASN A 772 27.91 -8.52 -5.30
N GLU A 773 28.06 -8.85 -4.01
CA GLU A 773 29.07 -9.79 -3.54
C GLU A 773 28.75 -11.23 -3.94
N THR A 774 27.52 -11.68 -3.69
CA THR A 774 27.04 -13.02 -4.03
C THR A 774 27.09 -13.28 -5.54
N CYS A 775 26.76 -12.27 -6.35
CA CYS A 775 26.63 -12.39 -7.80
C CYS A 775 27.92 -12.12 -8.57
N GLN A 776 29.05 -11.99 -7.87
CA GLN A 776 30.34 -11.89 -8.51
C GLN A 776 30.67 -13.19 -9.25
N THR A 777 31.05 -13.09 -10.52
CA THR A 777 31.45 -14.24 -11.35
C THR A 777 32.91 -14.16 -11.76
N ASP A 778 33.55 -15.32 -11.92
CA ASP A 778 34.87 -15.42 -12.50
C ASP A 778 34.83 -15.04 -13.99
N LYS A 779 35.71 -14.13 -14.40
CA LYS A 779 35.70 -13.56 -15.75
C LYS A 779 36.01 -14.57 -16.85
N ASN A 780 36.66 -15.67 -16.53
CA ASN A 780 37.13 -16.65 -17.51
C ASN A 780 36.15 -17.82 -17.66
N THR A 781 35.56 -18.26 -16.55
CA THR A 781 34.70 -19.45 -16.49
C THR A 781 33.21 -19.12 -16.41
N GLY A 782 32.85 -17.91 -15.97
CA GLY A 782 31.47 -17.50 -15.75
C GLY A 782 30.80 -18.12 -14.52
N LYS A 783 31.53 -18.91 -13.72
CA LYS A 783 31.03 -19.49 -12.46
C LYS A 783 30.96 -18.45 -11.35
N TYR A 784 30.05 -18.62 -10.41
CA TYR A 784 29.97 -17.76 -9.23
C TYR A 784 31.24 -17.88 -8.38
N CYS A 785 31.70 -16.73 -7.89
CA CYS A 785 32.97 -16.65 -7.17
C CYS A 785 32.91 -17.32 -5.81
N ASN A 786 31.74 -17.38 -5.16
CA ASN A 786 31.59 -18.05 -3.88
C ASN A 786 31.79 -19.57 -4.01
N ASP A 787 31.32 -20.19 -5.10
CA ASP A 787 31.60 -21.60 -5.41
C ASP A 787 33.10 -21.86 -5.57
N ILE A 788 33.78 -20.99 -6.32
CA ILE A 788 35.22 -21.11 -6.56
C ILE A 788 36.01 -20.94 -5.26
N ILE A 789 35.65 -19.95 -4.44
CA ILE A 789 36.33 -19.65 -3.19
C ILE A 789 36.10 -20.75 -2.15
N TYR A 790 34.93 -21.37 -2.14
CA TYR A 790 34.64 -22.49 -1.23
C TYR A 790 35.56 -23.69 -1.45
N ASP A 791 35.92 -23.95 -2.71
CA ASP A 791 36.84 -25.04 -3.08
C ASP A 791 38.34 -24.73 -2.80
N PHE A 792 38.66 -23.56 -2.23
CA PHE A 792 40.04 -23.20 -1.92
C PHE A 792 40.61 -24.04 -0.78
N THR A 793 41.94 -24.18 -0.78
CA THR A 793 42.62 -24.93 0.26
C THR A 793 42.53 -24.25 1.63
N LEU A 794 41.94 -24.97 2.59
CA LEU A 794 41.91 -24.58 4.00
C LEU A 794 43.35 -24.37 4.52
N SER A 795 43.70 -23.12 4.82
CA SER A 795 45.02 -22.72 5.30
C SER A 795 44.90 -22.09 6.69
N GLU A 796 45.74 -22.52 7.64
CA GLU A 796 45.73 -22.00 9.03
C GLU A 796 46.01 -20.51 9.16
N THR A 797 46.63 -19.90 8.12
CA THR A 797 47.08 -18.50 8.09
C THR A 797 47.08 -18.02 6.64
N ILE A 798 46.74 -16.76 6.37
CA ILE A 798 46.70 -16.16 5.02
C ILE A 798 48.07 -16.27 4.31
N GLU A 799 49.18 -16.21 5.05
CA GLU A 799 50.53 -16.33 4.48
C GLU A 799 50.75 -17.68 3.77
N LYS A 800 50.11 -18.75 4.25
CA LYS A 800 50.25 -20.10 3.71
C LYS A 800 49.32 -20.39 2.53
N MET A 801 48.38 -19.49 2.23
CA MET A 801 47.44 -19.67 1.12
C MET A 801 48.16 -19.72 -0.23
N PRO A 802 47.81 -20.63 -1.16
CA PRO A 802 48.43 -20.72 -2.47
C PRO A 802 48.28 -19.43 -3.30
N ASN A 803 49.34 -19.04 -4.03
CA ASN A 803 49.30 -17.82 -4.85
C ASN A 803 48.21 -17.84 -5.92
N ASN A 804 47.87 -19.00 -6.50
CA ASN A 804 46.81 -19.10 -7.50
C ASN A 804 45.41 -18.86 -6.92
N GLU A 805 45.20 -19.12 -5.62
CA GLU A 805 43.92 -18.90 -4.92
C GLU A 805 43.87 -17.47 -4.37
N LEU A 806 44.92 -17.03 -3.66
CA LEU A 806 45.07 -15.68 -3.12
C LEU A 806 44.99 -14.60 -4.21
N CYS A 807 45.60 -14.87 -5.37
CA CYS A 807 45.63 -13.96 -6.51
C CYS A 807 44.54 -14.26 -7.55
N SER A 808 43.58 -15.12 -7.23
CA SER A 808 42.45 -15.37 -8.12
C SER A 808 41.60 -14.12 -8.33
N ASP A 809 41.01 -13.98 -9.52
CA ASP A 809 40.13 -12.86 -9.84
C ASP A 809 38.93 -12.81 -8.88
N CYS A 810 38.42 -13.96 -8.44
CA CYS A 810 37.33 -14.07 -7.49
C CYS A 810 37.71 -13.54 -6.11
N TYR A 811 38.79 -14.04 -5.51
CA TYR A 811 39.19 -13.68 -4.14
C TYR A 811 39.60 -12.21 -4.04
N VAL A 812 40.44 -11.76 -4.98
CA VAL A 812 40.86 -10.36 -5.05
C VAL A 812 39.68 -9.45 -5.36
N GLY A 813 38.80 -9.84 -6.28
CA GLY A 813 37.60 -9.08 -6.62
C GLY A 813 36.68 -8.88 -5.43
N ARG A 814 36.44 -9.94 -4.64
CA ARG A 814 35.64 -9.89 -3.42
C ARG A 814 36.24 -8.93 -2.40
N LEU A 815 37.52 -9.11 -2.06
CA LEU A 815 38.19 -8.25 -1.06
C LEU A 815 38.19 -6.77 -1.47
N LYS A 816 38.39 -6.47 -2.76
CA LYS A 816 38.28 -5.10 -3.28
C LYS A 816 36.87 -4.55 -3.20
N MET A 817 35.86 -5.37 -3.49
CA MET A 817 34.46 -4.98 -3.42
C MET A 817 34.05 -4.67 -1.98
N MET A 818 34.40 -5.56 -1.04
CA MET A 818 34.17 -5.36 0.40
C MET A 818 34.87 -4.08 0.87
N GLN A 819 36.16 -3.90 0.57
CA GLN A 819 36.93 -2.70 0.97
C GLN A 819 36.35 -1.40 0.41
N ALA A 820 35.80 -1.43 -0.81
CA ALA A 820 35.26 -0.24 -1.48
C ALA A 820 33.92 0.24 -0.89
N SER A 821 33.23 -0.60 -0.10
CA SER A 821 31.88 -0.34 0.40
C SER A 821 31.85 -0.15 1.92
N PRO A 822 31.28 0.96 2.44
CA PRO A 822 31.09 1.15 3.88
C PRO A 822 29.97 0.26 4.46
N PHE A 823 29.21 -0.41 3.60
CA PHE A 823 28.11 -1.31 3.97
C PHE A 823 28.53 -2.78 4.02
N SER A 824 29.79 -3.10 3.72
CA SER A 824 30.29 -4.48 3.75
C SER A 824 30.72 -4.90 5.15
N TYR A 825 30.92 -6.21 5.33
CA TYR A 825 31.46 -6.80 6.56
C TYR A 825 32.97 -6.52 6.79
N TYR A 826 33.63 -5.81 5.88
CA TYR A 826 35.10 -5.64 5.86
C TYR A 826 35.68 -5.03 7.15
N ASN A 827 34.93 -4.13 7.80
CA ASN A 827 35.39 -3.43 9.00
C ASN A 827 35.09 -4.16 10.32
N LYS A 828 34.33 -5.26 10.27
CA LYS A 828 33.97 -6.05 11.46
C LYS A 828 35.00 -7.10 11.80
N ASP A 829 35.83 -7.48 10.85
CA ASP A 829 36.87 -8.49 11.02
C ASP A 829 38.16 -8.05 10.31
N SER A 830 39.22 -7.87 11.10
CA SER A 830 40.55 -7.48 10.59
C SER A 830 41.14 -8.49 9.61
N PHE A 831 40.64 -9.72 9.58
CA PHE A 831 41.02 -10.76 8.63
C PHE A 831 40.94 -10.29 7.17
N TYR A 832 39.89 -9.56 6.80
CA TYR A 832 39.70 -9.14 5.40
C TYR A 832 40.66 -8.02 4.99
N GLU A 833 41.03 -7.15 5.92
CA GLU A 833 42.09 -6.15 5.72
C GLU A 833 43.45 -6.81 5.51
N ASP A 834 43.81 -7.73 6.42
CA ASP A 834 45.05 -8.51 6.33
C ASP A 834 45.11 -9.33 5.04
N ALA A 835 44.00 -9.95 4.63
CA ALA A 835 43.90 -10.72 3.39
C ALA A 835 44.15 -9.84 2.15
N LEU A 836 43.56 -8.64 2.10
CA LEU A 836 43.78 -7.72 0.99
C LEU A 836 45.20 -7.17 0.98
N GLU A 837 45.80 -6.88 2.13
CA GLU A 837 47.21 -6.49 2.21
C GLU A 837 48.14 -7.57 1.63
N GLN A 838 47.91 -8.83 2.00
CA GLN A 838 48.70 -9.95 1.50
C GLN A 838 48.51 -10.15 0.00
N ALA A 839 47.29 -9.99 -0.50
CA ALA A 839 47.03 -9.99 -1.94
C ALA A 839 47.74 -8.81 -2.64
N VAL A 840 47.77 -7.60 -2.07
CA VAL A 840 48.51 -6.45 -2.63
C VAL A 840 50.00 -6.73 -2.70
N LYS A 841 50.57 -7.34 -1.66
CA LYS A 841 52.00 -7.71 -1.60
C LYS A 841 52.37 -8.79 -2.62
N ARG A 842 51.49 -9.76 -2.88
CA ARG A 842 51.80 -10.98 -3.66
C ARG A 842 51.23 -11.01 -5.08
N CYS A 843 50.19 -10.24 -5.38
CA CYS A 843 49.34 -10.42 -6.57
C CYS A 843 49.38 -9.28 -7.61
N SER A 844 50.48 -8.54 -7.73
CA SER A 844 50.63 -7.45 -8.71
C SER A 844 49.54 -6.36 -8.67
N LEU A 845 48.95 -6.09 -7.50
CA LEU A 845 47.88 -5.09 -7.32
C LEU A 845 48.47 -3.74 -6.91
N SER A 846 49.01 -2.99 -7.87
CA SER A 846 49.63 -1.69 -7.59
C SER A 846 48.58 -0.64 -7.18
N ASN A 847 48.84 0.11 -6.10
CA ASN A 847 48.03 1.22 -5.59
C ASN A 847 46.60 0.86 -5.12
N GLN A 848 46.32 -0.39 -4.76
CA GLN A 848 45.04 -0.77 -4.18
C GLN A 848 44.98 -0.36 -2.69
N PRO A 849 44.00 0.45 -2.26
CA PRO A 849 43.77 0.72 -0.85
C PRO A 849 43.35 -0.54 -0.10
N THR A 850 43.85 -0.72 1.12
CA THR A 850 43.53 -1.84 2.02
C THR A 850 42.70 -1.40 3.21
N THR A 851 42.74 -0.12 3.57
CA THR A 851 42.02 0.42 4.73
C THR A 851 40.52 0.42 4.49
N ALA A 852 39.75 0.02 5.50
CA ALA A 852 38.29 0.03 5.46
C ALA A 852 37.72 1.45 5.22
N LYS A 853 36.52 1.52 4.64
CA LYS A 853 35.73 2.76 4.62
C LYS A 853 35.02 2.96 5.96
N ASP A 854 34.87 4.21 6.37
CA ASP A 854 34.17 4.57 7.61
C ASP A 854 32.73 4.06 7.60
N SER A 855 32.28 3.57 8.76
CA SER A 855 30.90 3.10 8.96
C SER A 855 29.89 4.23 8.68
N PRO A 856 28.76 3.94 8.02
CA PRO A 856 27.70 4.93 7.81
C PRO A 856 26.95 5.26 9.10
N PHE A 857 27.14 4.49 10.18
CA PHE A 857 26.53 4.75 11.49
C PHE A 857 27.43 5.64 12.35
N PRO A 858 26.85 6.57 13.13
CA PRO A 858 27.60 7.28 14.16
C PRO A 858 28.19 6.28 15.18
N PRO A 859 29.40 6.54 15.72
CA PRO A 859 29.94 5.72 16.80
C PRO A 859 28.99 5.77 18.00
N GLU A 860 28.64 4.60 18.55
CA GLU A 860 27.82 4.48 19.75
C GLU A 860 28.38 5.38 20.85
N SER A 861 27.53 6.25 21.41
CA SER A 861 27.91 7.09 22.54
C SER A 861 28.06 6.22 23.78
N SER A 862 29.30 6.06 24.26
CA SER A 862 29.56 5.48 25.59
C SER A 862 29.19 6.52 26.65
N GLU A 863 27.93 6.50 27.12
CA GLU A 863 27.60 7.26 28.33
C GLU A 863 28.41 6.74 29.53
N PRO A 864 28.94 7.62 30.39
CA PRO A 864 29.73 7.20 31.54
C PRO A 864 28.84 6.47 32.57
N ALA A 865 29.27 5.28 32.99
CA ALA A 865 28.59 4.51 34.03
C ALA A 865 28.45 5.33 35.32
N PHE A 866 27.21 5.48 35.79
CA PHE A 866 26.86 6.13 37.06
C PHE A 866 27.50 5.38 38.24
N CYS A 867 28.25 6.10 39.10
CA CYS A 867 28.95 5.52 40.25
C CYS A 867 28.34 5.98 41.58
N LEU A 868 27.41 5.20 42.13
CA LEU A 868 26.61 5.57 43.31
C LEU A 868 27.43 5.92 44.57
N SER A 869 28.64 5.41 44.72
CA SER A 869 29.51 5.69 45.87
C SER A 869 30.37 6.95 45.71
N ASP A 870 30.47 7.50 44.49
CA ASP A 870 31.50 8.45 44.04
C ASP A 870 32.96 7.98 44.22
N VAL A 871 33.18 6.72 44.62
CA VAL A 871 34.52 6.15 44.81
C VAL A 871 34.90 5.35 43.58
N THR A 872 35.90 5.82 42.85
CA THR A 872 36.46 5.10 41.71
C THR A 872 37.86 4.58 42.02
N TYR A 873 38.21 3.43 41.47
CA TYR A 873 39.53 2.82 41.56
C TYR A 873 40.06 2.49 40.17
N THR A 874 41.37 2.53 39.98
CA THR A 874 42.01 2.08 38.73
C THR A 874 42.76 0.80 39.03
N THR A 875 42.39 -0.27 38.34
CA THR A 875 42.92 -1.62 38.54
C THR A 875 44.43 -1.68 38.30
N LYS A 876 45.12 -2.48 39.10
CA LYS A 876 46.56 -2.75 39.05
C LYS A 876 46.81 -4.23 38.80
N ALA A 877 47.99 -4.56 38.28
CA ALA A 877 48.40 -5.95 38.09
C ALA A 877 48.29 -6.76 39.41
N GLY A 878 47.54 -7.86 39.35
CA GLY A 878 47.28 -8.75 40.49
C GLY A 878 46.05 -8.39 41.34
N ASP A 879 45.30 -7.34 40.98
CA ASP A 879 44.02 -7.06 41.61
C ASP A 879 42.96 -8.11 41.22
N THR A 880 42.19 -8.52 42.22
CA THR A 880 41.00 -9.37 42.09
C THR A 880 39.81 -8.72 42.79
N CYS A 881 38.58 -9.10 42.43
CA CYS A 881 37.38 -8.64 43.12
C CYS A 881 37.48 -8.87 44.64
N ASP A 882 37.98 -10.03 45.07
CA ASP A 882 38.17 -10.34 46.49
C ASP A 882 39.22 -9.47 47.17
N SER A 883 40.36 -9.24 46.52
CA SER A 883 41.41 -8.39 47.07
C SER A 883 40.92 -6.95 47.28
N LEU A 884 40.15 -6.43 46.33
CA LEU A 884 39.56 -5.09 46.40
C LEU A 884 38.40 -5.06 47.39
N ALA A 885 37.55 -6.08 47.41
CA ALA A 885 36.43 -6.20 48.34
C ALA A 885 36.88 -6.18 49.81
N VAL A 886 37.94 -6.93 50.13
CA VAL A 886 38.55 -6.89 51.47
C VAL A 886 39.15 -5.52 51.76
N ASN A 887 39.92 -4.95 50.83
CA ASN A 887 40.65 -3.70 51.06
C ASN A 887 39.74 -2.48 51.21
N TYR A 888 38.60 -2.48 50.50
CA TYR A 888 37.64 -1.37 50.50
C TYR A 888 36.39 -1.63 51.35
N SER A 889 36.28 -2.80 52.00
CA SER A 889 35.12 -3.20 52.81
C SER A 889 33.82 -3.16 52.00
N VAL A 890 33.80 -3.87 50.87
CA VAL A 890 32.67 -3.97 49.94
C VAL A 890 32.45 -5.42 49.52
N SER A 891 31.37 -5.73 48.79
CA SER A 891 31.16 -7.09 48.24
C SER A 891 31.91 -7.29 46.93
N SER A 892 32.54 -8.46 46.75
CA SER A 892 33.18 -8.87 45.50
C SER A 892 32.19 -8.89 44.34
N ALA A 893 31.01 -9.48 44.58
CA ALA A 893 29.94 -9.56 43.59
C ALA A 893 29.45 -8.17 43.17
N ALA A 894 29.40 -7.21 44.10
CA ALA A 894 28.99 -5.84 43.80
C ALA A 894 30.05 -5.06 43.00
N ILE A 895 31.35 -5.36 43.19
CA ILE A 895 32.41 -4.83 42.31
C ILE A 895 32.22 -5.39 40.90
N PHE A 896 32.02 -6.69 40.76
CA PHE A 896 31.83 -7.34 39.45
C PHE A 896 30.59 -6.79 38.72
N THR A 897 29.42 -6.83 39.37
CA THR A 897 28.16 -6.41 38.76
C THR A 897 28.07 -4.91 38.49
N GLY A 898 28.77 -4.07 39.27
CA GLY A 898 28.80 -2.62 39.07
C GLY A 898 29.71 -2.15 37.94
N ASN A 899 30.50 -3.04 37.32
CA ASN A 899 31.57 -2.66 36.39
C ASN A 899 31.63 -3.61 35.19
N PRO A 900 30.92 -3.31 34.09
CA PRO A 900 30.87 -4.16 32.90
C PRO A 900 32.22 -4.45 32.23
N ALA A 901 33.23 -3.60 32.50
CA ALA A 901 34.58 -3.78 32.00
C ALA A 901 35.35 -4.91 32.73
N ILE A 902 34.83 -5.45 33.83
CA ILE A 902 35.40 -6.60 34.54
C ILE A 902 34.81 -7.86 33.94
N VAL A 903 35.63 -8.59 33.19
CA VAL A 903 35.22 -9.86 32.54
C VAL A 903 35.53 -11.08 33.42
N ASP A 904 36.58 -10.98 34.25
CA ASP A 904 36.99 -12.02 35.20
C ASP A 904 37.38 -11.38 36.54
N CYS A 905 36.79 -11.86 37.64
CA CYS A 905 37.08 -11.38 38.98
C CYS A 905 38.43 -11.83 39.54
N ASN A 906 39.04 -12.88 38.97
CA ASN A 906 40.30 -13.45 39.42
C ASN A 906 41.51 -12.92 38.65
N ASP A 907 41.29 -12.27 37.50
CA ASP A 907 42.35 -11.69 36.66
C ASP A 907 41.88 -10.36 36.02
N MET A 908 41.99 -9.27 36.78
CA MET A 908 41.54 -7.95 36.32
C MET A 908 42.59 -7.28 35.42
N VAL A 909 42.15 -6.82 34.24
CA VAL A 909 42.99 -6.06 33.30
C VAL A 909 43.50 -4.77 33.96
N GLU A 910 44.82 -4.53 33.91
CA GLU A 910 45.46 -3.33 34.48
C GLU A 910 45.02 -2.05 33.76
N GLY A 911 44.81 -0.97 34.52
CA GLY A 911 44.53 0.37 33.98
C GLY A 911 43.05 0.67 33.72
N VAL A 912 42.14 -0.24 34.07
CA VAL A 912 40.69 -0.06 33.93
C VAL A 912 40.15 0.75 35.11
N LYS A 913 39.39 1.81 34.83
CA LYS A 913 38.72 2.61 35.87
C LYS A 913 37.38 1.96 36.22
N ILE A 914 37.22 1.57 37.48
CA ILE A 914 36.04 0.91 38.03
C ILE A 914 35.40 1.75 39.14
N CYS A 915 34.09 1.66 39.30
CA CYS A 915 33.34 2.16 40.44
C CYS A 915 33.37 1.14 41.59
N LEU A 916 33.75 1.57 42.79
CA LEU A 916 33.65 0.74 43.99
C LEU A 916 32.26 0.91 44.61
N PRO A 917 31.52 -0.15 44.96
CA PRO A 917 30.18 -0.03 45.53
C PRO A 917 30.22 0.52 46.98
N LEU A 918 29.04 0.76 47.58
CA LEU A 918 28.94 1.27 48.95
C LEU A 918 29.52 0.28 49.98
N GLN A 919 30.19 0.81 51.01
CA GLN A 919 30.85 0.00 52.02
C GLN A 919 29.87 -0.74 52.94
N CYS A 920 30.24 -1.94 53.37
CA CYS A 920 29.50 -2.78 54.30
C CYS A 920 30.47 -3.50 55.25
N LYS A 921 29.97 -4.06 56.37
CA LYS A 921 30.73 -5.08 57.08
C LYS A 921 30.76 -6.33 56.19
N ILE A 922 31.94 -6.91 56.05
CA ILE A 922 32.17 -8.02 55.15
C ILE A 922 32.34 -9.35 55.91
N TYR A 923 31.99 -10.44 55.25
CA TYR A 923 32.33 -11.80 55.63
C TYR A 923 32.96 -12.49 54.41
N LYS A 924 34.04 -13.23 54.62
CA LYS A 924 34.70 -13.98 53.54
C LYS A 924 34.31 -15.45 53.67
N LEU A 925 33.73 -16.00 52.61
CA LEU A 925 33.22 -17.38 52.58
C LEU A 925 34.37 -18.40 52.62
N GLU A 926 34.21 -19.41 53.47
CA GLU A 926 35.04 -20.62 53.52
C GLU A 926 34.47 -21.71 52.58
N GLU A 927 35.24 -22.75 52.25
CA GLU A 927 34.88 -23.75 51.21
C GLU A 927 33.59 -24.55 51.50
N ASP A 928 33.19 -24.66 52.76
CA ASP A 928 31.99 -25.39 53.20
C ASP A 928 30.86 -24.47 53.69
N ASP A 929 31.01 -23.14 53.54
CA ASP A 929 30.02 -22.21 54.04
C ASP A 929 28.68 -22.32 53.29
N THR A 930 27.59 -22.38 54.04
CA THR A 930 26.20 -22.24 53.58
C THR A 930 25.61 -20.99 54.22
N CYS A 931 24.45 -20.51 53.75
CA CYS A 931 23.80 -19.40 54.47
C CYS A 931 23.51 -19.74 55.94
N MET A 932 23.29 -21.01 56.29
CA MET A 932 23.10 -21.40 57.69
C MET A 932 24.37 -21.21 58.52
N THR A 933 25.53 -21.65 58.00
CA THR A 933 26.80 -21.53 58.75
C THR A 933 27.26 -20.08 58.82
N VAL A 934 27.03 -19.30 57.77
CA VAL A 934 27.30 -17.85 57.75
C VAL A 934 26.37 -17.12 58.72
N ALA A 935 25.08 -17.46 58.76
CA ALA A 935 24.11 -16.91 59.71
C ALA A 935 24.56 -17.16 61.16
N ASP A 936 24.92 -18.40 61.47
CA ASP A 936 25.43 -18.79 62.79
C ASP A 936 26.74 -18.05 63.14
N ALA A 937 27.67 -17.90 62.19
CA ALA A 937 28.96 -17.24 62.40
C ALA A 937 28.85 -15.71 62.56
N THR A 938 27.82 -15.10 61.98
CA THR A 938 27.66 -13.63 61.91
C THR A 938 26.57 -13.10 62.85
N GLY A 939 25.71 -13.98 63.36
CA GLY A 939 24.53 -13.63 64.17
C GLY A 939 23.37 -13.03 63.36
N LEU A 940 23.35 -13.26 62.05
CA LEU A 940 22.24 -12.90 61.15
C LEU A 940 21.22 -14.05 61.09
N ASP A 941 19.96 -13.76 60.78
CA ASP A 941 19.04 -14.81 60.36
C ASP A 941 19.36 -15.25 58.92
N GLN A 942 19.11 -16.52 58.58
CA GLN A 942 19.35 -17.05 57.22
C GLN A 942 18.65 -16.20 56.14
N GLY A 943 17.48 -15.65 56.46
CA GLY A 943 16.71 -14.77 55.58
C GLY A 943 17.33 -13.38 55.37
N ASP A 944 18.25 -12.94 56.23
CA ASP A 944 18.88 -11.60 56.18
C ASP A 944 20.11 -11.57 55.26
N ILE A 945 20.72 -12.71 54.95
CA ILE A 945 21.90 -12.77 54.08
C ILE A 945 21.56 -12.37 52.64
N ARG A 946 20.37 -12.74 52.15
CA ARG A 946 19.90 -12.46 50.79
C ARG A 946 19.62 -10.96 50.55
N PRO A 947 18.85 -10.25 51.40
CA PRO A 947 18.70 -8.80 51.28
C PRO A 947 20.02 -8.01 51.26
N LEU A 948 21.07 -8.56 51.86
CA LEU A 948 22.41 -7.95 51.88
C LEU A 948 23.28 -8.35 50.69
N ASN A 949 22.96 -9.46 50.02
CA ASN A 949 23.67 -10.03 48.87
C ASN A 949 22.65 -10.60 47.86
N PRO A 950 22.03 -9.75 47.04
CA PRO A 950 20.86 -10.12 46.23
C PRO A 950 21.09 -11.24 45.19
N TRP A 951 22.35 -11.55 44.88
CA TRP A 951 22.74 -12.65 44.00
C TRP A 951 22.61 -14.04 44.66
N VAL A 952 22.43 -14.11 45.98
CA VAL A 952 22.23 -15.38 46.71
C VAL A 952 20.79 -15.89 46.47
N HIS A 953 20.67 -17.14 46.01
CA HIS A 953 19.39 -17.77 45.67
C HIS A 953 18.49 -17.91 46.90
N GLU A 954 17.17 -18.04 46.67
CA GLU A 954 16.16 -18.16 47.74
C GLU A 954 16.39 -19.35 48.68
N LEU A 955 16.89 -20.48 48.16
CA LEU A 955 17.27 -21.65 48.95
C LEU A 955 18.74 -21.63 49.42
N CYS A 956 19.48 -20.57 49.09
CA CYS A 956 20.92 -20.41 49.32
C CYS A 956 21.79 -21.59 48.83
N GLY A 957 21.41 -22.21 47.70
CA GLY A 957 22.16 -23.31 47.10
C GLY A 957 23.37 -22.87 46.26
N ASN A 958 23.46 -21.59 45.89
CA ASN A 958 24.49 -21.07 44.98
C ASN A 958 25.66 -20.37 45.68
N LEU A 959 25.69 -20.36 47.02
CA LEU A 959 26.66 -19.55 47.77
C LEU A 959 28.11 -19.92 47.43
N GLN A 960 28.39 -21.21 47.21
CA GLN A 960 29.72 -21.70 46.82
C GLN A 960 29.96 -21.69 45.31
N SER A 961 28.97 -22.12 44.50
CA SER A 961 29.14 -22.17 43.04
C SER A 961 29.33 -20.79 42.41
N ALA A 962 28.80 -19.72 43.04
CA ALA A 962 28.98 -18.36 42.57
C ALA A 962 30.38 -17.78 42.89
N THR A 963 31.16 -18.41 43.78
CA THR A 963 32.45 -17.84 44.23
C THR A 963 33.51 -17.82 43.14
N GLU A 964 33.43 -18.73 42.17
CA GLU A 964 34.36 -18.79 41.03
C GLU A 964 34.24 -17.54 40.14
N THR A 965 33.01 -17.06 39.92
CA THR A 965 32.71 -15.92 39.05
C THR A 965 32.63 -14.59 39.82
N LEU A 966 32.00 -14.58 41.00
CA LEU A 966 31.66 -13.35 41.74
C LEU A 966 32.60 -13.05 42.92
N GLY A 967 33.53 -13.96 43.23
CA GLY A 967 34.39 -13.88 44.40
C GLY A 967 33.74 -14.32 45.71
N ARG A 968 34.50 -14.31 46.80
CA ARG A 968 34.16 -14.90 48.11
C ARG A 968 33.76 -13.88 49.19
N VAL A 969 33.81 -12.58 48.92
CA VAL A 969 33.53 -11.54 49.93
C VAL A 969 32.10 -11.01 49.81
N ILE A 970 31.33 -11.18 50.88
CA ILE A 970 29.90 -10.83 50.97
C ILE A 970 29.66 -9.75 52.01
N CYS A 971 28.55 -9.02 51.89
CA CYS A 971 28.10 -8.05 52.89
C CYS A 971 27.26 -8.70 53.98
N ILE A 972 27.53 -8.40 55.25
CA ILE A 972 26.75 -8.84 56.43
C ILE A 972 26.10 -7.66 57.18
N THR A 973 26.14 -6.47 56.57
CA THR A 973 25.31 -5.31 56.92
C THR A 973 24.89 -4.58 55.66
N PRO A 974 23.82 -3.77 55.68
CA PRO A 974 23.42 -2.99 54.51
C PRO A 974 24.58 -2.13 53.98
N PRO A 975 24.89 -2.21 52.66
CA PRO A 975 25.83 -1.31 52.02
C PRO A 975 25.41 0.15 52.24
N GLY A 976 26.30 0.99 52.77
CA GLY A 976 26.01 2.39 53.15
C GLY A 976 25.64 2.62 54.62
N GLY A 977 25.55 1.56 55.45
CA GLY A 977 25.33 1.66 56.91
C GLY A 977 23.87 1.59 57.36
N LYS A 978 23.64 1.59 58.69
CA LYS A 978 22.28 1.65 59.27
C LYS A 978 21.71 3.05 59.10
N PHE A 979 20.69 3.21 58.25
CA PHE A 979 19.83 4.38 58.29
C PHE A 979 18.91 4.28 59.51
N GLU A 980 19.17 5.09 60.54
CA GLU A 980 18.19 5.27 61.62
C GLU A 980 16.96 5.99 61.06
N HIS A 981 15.91 5.20 60.82
CA HIS A 981 14.59 5.68 60.44
C HIS A 981 13.99 6.50 61.59
N ASN A 982 14.07 7.82 61.51
CA ASN A 982 13.24 8.70 62.32
C ASN A 982 11.91 8.95 61.61
N VAL A 983 11.16 7.87 61.37
CA VAL A 983 9.79 7.98 60.84
C VAL A 983 8.89 8.28 62.02
N ASN A 984 8.26 9.45 61.99
CA ASN A 984 7.23 9.81 62.95
C ASN A 984 6.17 8.70 63.00
N ASN A 985 6.12 8.02 64.14
CA ASN A 985 5.22 6.91 64.45
C ASN A 985 3.75 7.26 64.14
N THR A 986 3.20 6.75 63.04
CA THR A 986 1.77 6.43 62.95
C THR A 986 1.64 4.92 62.79
N SER A 987 1.15 4.30 63.86
CA SER A 987 0.91 2.87 64.04
C SER A 987 0.17 2.21 62.86
N SER A 988 0.92 1.56 61.97
CA SER A 988 0.64 0.26 61.33
C SER A 988 1.56 0.04 60.11
N ASP A 989 2.85 -0.20 60.31
CA ASP A 989 3.69 -0.63 59.19
C ASP A 989 4.79 -1.59 59.68
N PRO A 990 5.01 -2.74 59.02
CA PRO A 990 6.25 -3.49 59.14
C PRO A 990 7.40 -2.63 58.59
N ALA A 991 8.37 -2.31 59.44
CA ALA A 991 9.63 -1.74 58.98
C ALA A 991 10.21 -2.69 57.91
N TYR A 992 10.49 -2.18 56.71
CA TYR A 992 11.01 -2.92 55.53
C TYR A 992 10.02 -3.48 54.48
N SER A 993 8.85 -2.88 54.26
CA SER A 993 8.03 -3.17 53.05
C SER A 993 7.92 -1.98 52.09
N GLU A 994 7.88 -2.24 50.77
CA GLU A 994 7.58 -1.22 49.76
C GLU A 994 6.12 -0.75 49.77
N TYR A 995 5.23 -1.59 50.32
CA TYR A 995 3.81 -1.29 50.51
C TYR A 995 3.53 -0.88 51.95
N ALA A 996 2.52 -0.02 52.14
CA ALA A 996 1.96 0.25 53.46
C ALA A 996 0.72 -0.62 53.74
N ASP A 997 0.51 -0.99 55.00
CA ASP A 997 -0.64 -1.83 55.41
C ASP A 997 -2.00 -1.16 55.18
N LYS A 998 -2.06 0.18 55.32
CA LYS A 998 -3.31 0.96 55.15
C LYS A 998 -3.02 2.39 54.68
N ALA A 999 -3.98 2.97 53.96
CA ALA A 999 -3.86 4.33 53.46
C ALA A 999 -4.03 5.34 54.60
N VAL A 1000 -3.26 6.43 54.56
CA VAL A 1000 -3.36 7.56 55.51
C VAL A 1000 -3.46 8.88 54.73
N PRO A 1001 -4.17 9.90 55.25
CA PRO A 1001 -4.26 11.20 54.58
C PRO A 1001 -2.88 11.86 54.42
N PRO A 1002 -2.63 12.62 53.34
CA PRO A 1002 -1.39 13.38 53.18
C PRO A 1002 -1.24 14.45 54.29
N PRO A 1003 -0.01 14.90 54.60
CA PRO A 1003 0.23 15.93 55.61
C PRO A 1003 -0.61 17.20 55.37
N LYS A 1004 -1.17 17.78 56.43
CA LYS A 1004 -1.89 19.06 56.32
C LYS A 1004 -0.96 20.11 55.70
N SER A 1005 -1.43 20.82 54.66
CA SER A 1005 -0.72 21.77 53.80
C SER A 1005 0.27 21.21 52.75
N ALA A 1006 0.32 19.88 52.55
CA ALA A 1006 1.06 19.28 51.44
C ALA A 1006 0.43 19.60 50.08
N THR A 1007 1.26 19.91 49.08
CA THR A 1007 0.81 20.10 47.69
C THR A 1007 1.15 18.83 46.89
N LEU A 1008 0.14 18.00 46.63
CA LEU A 1008 0.33 16.74 45.90
C LEU A 1008 0.87 16.98 44.48
N ALA A 1009 1.78 16.09 44.05
CA ALA A 1009 2.17 15.97 42.66
C ALA A 1009 0.98 15.48 41.81
N GLU A 1010 1.03 15.75 40.51
CA GLU A 1010 -0.07 15.41 39.61
C GLU A 1010 -0.25 13.88 39.54
N LYS A 1011 -1.51 13.41 39.54
CA LYS A 1011 -1.87 11.99 39.41
C LYS A 1011 -1.34 11.05 40.51
N THR A 1012 -0.65 11.52 41.55
CA THR A 1012 -0.25 10.70 42.70
C THR A 1012 -1.44 9.98 43.35
N THR A 1013 -1.30 8.68 43.61
CA THR A 1013 -2.33 7.86 44.25
C THR A 1013 -2.67 8.36 45.65
N LYS A 1014 -3.95 8.32 46.01
CA LYS A 1014 -4.44 8.65 47.36
C LYS A 1014 -4.48 7.44 48.30
N GLU A 1015 -4.36 6.24 47.74
CA GLU A 1015 -4.26 4.98 48.48
C GLU A 1015 -2.83 4.77 48.99
N CYS A 1016 -2.33 5.73 49.77
CA CYS A 1016 -0.94 5.81 50.19
C CYS A 1016 -0.81 5.85 51.71
N GLY A 1017 0.05 5.01 52.28
CA GLY A 1017 0.34 4.99 53.70
C GLY A 1017 1.57 5.81 54.12
N ARG A 1018 2.44 6.19 53.17
CA ARG A 1018 3.65 7.00 53.44
C ARG A 1018 3.85 8.11 52.40
N TRP A 1019 4.03 9.34 52.86
CA TRP A 1019 4.12 10.54 52.02
C TRP A 1019 5.49 11.22 52.16
N TYR A 1020 6.07 11.68 51.04
CA TYR A 1020 7.33 12.43 51.04
C TYR A 1020 7.20 13.74 50.25
N THR A 1021 7.74 14.84 50.77
CA THR A 1021 7.76 16.14 50.07
C THR A 1021 9.18 16.46 49.63
N VAL A 1022 9.35 16.49 48.31
CA VAL A 1022 10.66 16.67 47.66
C VAL A 1022 11.27 18.01 48.05
N GLN A 1023 12.53 17.99 48.44
CA GLN A 1023 13.35 19.16 48.73
C GLN A 1023 14.21 19.51 47.51
N LYS A 1024 14.66 20.76 47.45
CA LYS A 1024 15.57 21.20 46.38
C LYS A 1024 16.90 20.46 46.52
N GLY A 1025 17.28 19.68 45.49
CA GLY A 1025 18.50 18.86 45.49
C GLY A 1025 18.30 17.43 46.01
N ASP A 1026 17.05 16.96 46.11
CA ASP A 1026 16.76 15.52 46.14
C ASP A 1026 17.00 14.91 44.76
N ASP A 1027 17.51 13.70 44.75
CA ASP A 1027 17.59 12.83 43.58
C ASP A 1027 16.71 11.59 43.80
N CYS A 1028 16.27 10.97 42.71
CA CYS A 1028 15.32 9.86 42.78
C CYS A 1028 15.91 8.66 43.51
N ALA A 1029 17.17 8.32 43.28
CA ALA A 1029 17.83 7.20 43.95
C ALA A 1029 17.80 7.36 45.48
N ARG A 1030 18.08 8.57 46.00
CA ARG A 1030 18.02 8.86 47.43
C ARG A 1030 16.61 8.71 47.99
N VAL A 1031 15.59 9.20 47.30
CA VAL A 1031 14.19 9.11 47.75
C VAL A 1031 13.71 7.65 47.79
N LEU A 1032 14.01 6.87 46.74
CA LEU A 1032 13.65 5.45 46.64
C LEU A 1032 14.33 4.60 47.72
N VAL A 1033 15.64 4.78 47.91
CA VAL A 1033 16.43 4.08 48.93
C VAL A 1033 15.96 4.46 50.33
N GLN A 1034 15.73 5.76 50.59
CA GLN A 1034 15.30 6.25 51.89
C GLN A 1034 13.93 5.70 52.30
N HIS A 1035 13.02 5.47 51.34
CA HIS A 1035 11.65 5.04 51.63
C HIS A 1035 11.36 3.58 51.30
N HIS A 1036 12.39 2.81 50.93
CA HIS A 1036 12.28 1.40 50.56
C HIS A 1036 11.16 1.16 49.54
N ILE A 1037 11.15 1.91 48.45
CA ILE A 1037 10.19 1.76 47.36
C ILE A 1037 10.94 1.63 46.04
N SER A 1038 10.61 0.62 45.24
CA SER A 1038 11.17 0.42 43.90
C SER A 1038 10.77 1.57 42.98
N LEU A 1039 11.62 1.88 41.99
CA LEU A 1039 11.33 2.91 41.00
C LEU A 1039 10.01 2.63 40.27
N SER A 1040 9.75 1.37 39.92
CA SER A 1040 8.51 0.95 39.26
C SER A 1040 7.28 1.17 40.12
N LEU A 1041 7.32 0.78 41.40
CA LEU A 1041 6.20 1.02 42.32
C LEU A 1041 6.03 2.51 42.63
N PHE A 1042 7.13 3.26 42.69
CA PHE A 1042 7.11 4.70 42.90
C PHE A 1042 6.49 5.46 41.71
N THR A 1043 6.84 5.13 40.47
CA THR A 1043 6.24 5.76 39.28
C THR A 1043 4.79 5.31 39.08
N GLN A 1044 4.46 4.06 39.42
CA GLN A 1044 3.07 3.57 39.39
C GLN A 1044 2.20 4.30 40.44
N ALA A 1045 2.73 4.54 41.63
CA ALA A 1045 2.07 5.34 42.67
C ALA A 1045 2.07 6.85 42.34
N ASN A 1046 2.97 7.32 41.48
CA ASN A 1046 3.15 8.72 41.12
C ASN A 1046 3.35 8.91 39.60
N PRO A 1047 2.28 8.81 38.78
CA PRO A 1047 2.39 8.83 37.33
C PRO A 1047 2.88 10.14 36.70
N SER A 1048 3.12 11.20 37.49
CA SER A 1048 3.81 12.41 37.02
C SER A 1048 5.34 12.27 37.01
N VAL A 1049 5.87 11.09 37.37
CA VAL A 1049 7.30 10.79 37.40
C VAL A 1049 7.55 9.63 36.45
N SER A 1050 8.42 9.82 35.45
CA SER A 1050 8.82 8.76 34.53
C SER A 1050 9.88 7.85 35.13
N GLN A 1051 10.02 6.62 34.60
CA GLN A 1051 11.12 5.74 35.00
C GLN A 1051 12.46 6.22 34.44
N ASP A 1052 12.45 6.82 33.24
CA ASP A 1052 13.66 7.24 32.53
C ASP A 1052 14.28 8.53 33.10
N ASP A 1053 13.44 9.49 33.52
CA ASP A 1053 13.85 10.83 33.98
C ASP A 1053 13.41 11.13 35.42
N CYS A 1054 13.27 10.10 36.27
CA CYS A 1054 12.69 10.23 37.61
C CYS A 1054 13.25 11.41 38.43
N THR A 1055 14.57 11.64 38.40
CA THR A 1055 15.19 12.74 39.16
C THR A 1055 14.79 14.12 38.64
N ALA A 1056 14.61 14.29 37.32
CA ALA A 1056 14.19 15.56 36.72
C ALA A 1056 12.69 15.83 36.99
N ASP A 1057 11.89 14.78 37.06
CA ASP A 1057 10.45 14.84 37.29
C ASP A 1057 10.06 15.07 38.77
N LEU A 1058 11.01 14.92 39.70
CA LEU A 1058 10.84 15.24 41.12
C LEU A 1058 10.88 16.75 41.34
N LEU A 1059 9.70 17.37 41.37
CA LEU A 1059 9.55 18.81 41.55
C LEU A 1059 9.69 19.21 43.03
N PRO A 1060 10.68 20.06 43.39
CA PRO A 1060 10.82 20.55 44.77
C PRO A 1060 9.54 21.24 45.27
N GLY A 1061 9.11 20.87 46.47
CA GLY A 1061 7.89 21.37 47.12
C GLY A 1061 6.62 20.58 46.78
N ARG A 1062 6.70 19.54 45.92
CA ARG A 1062 5.58 18.60 45.68
C ARG A 1062 5.68 17.37 46.56
N THR A 1063 4.51 16.83 46.92
CA THR A 1063 4.38 15.66 47.78
C THR A 1063 3.99 14.43 46.95
N TYR A 1064 4.75 13.35 47.09
CA TYR A 1064 4.62 12.09 46.37
C TYR A 1064 4.33 10.94 47.34
N CYS A 1065 3.70 9.88 46.84
CA CYS A 1065 3.46 8.65 47.57
C CYS A 1065 4.72 7.77 47.58
N VAL A 1066 5.26 7.45 48.75
CA VAL A 1066 6.48 6.62 48.92
C VAL A 1066 6.19 5.32 49.68
N GLY A 1067 4.92 4.92 49.72
CA GLY A 1067 4.44 3.69 50.33
C GLY A 1067 2.97 3.49 50.00
N PRO A 1068 2.63 3.11 48.76
CA PRO A 1068 1.25 2.83 48.38
C PRO A 1068 0.72 1.61 49.14
N THR A 1069 -0.59 1.51 49.33
CA THR A 1069 -1.19 0.25 49.82
C THR A 1069 -1.31 -0.74 48.67
N LYS A 1070 -1.37 -2.04 48.97
CA LYS A 1070 -1.64 -3.06 47.95
C LYS A 1070 -2.99 -2.84 47.23
N ALA A 1071 -3.95 -2.19 47.90
CA ALA A 1071 -5.24 -1.85 47.32
C ALA A 1071 -5.14 -0.75 46.24
N ALA A 1072 -4.05 0.04 46.21
CA ALA A 1072 -3.83 1.08 45.22
C ALA A 1072 -3.78 0.54 43.78
N PHE A 1073 -3.46 -0.74 43.61
CA PHE A 1073 -3.26 -1.39 42.31
C PHE A 1073 -4.09 -2.69 42.16
N ALA A 1074 -5.12 -2.88 42.98
CA ALA A 1074 -5.96 -4.08 42.95
C ALA A 1074 -6.93 -4.06 41.75
N ALA A 1075 -6.40 -4.30 40.56
CA ALA A 1075 -7.06 -4.90 39.41
C ALA A 1075 -5.98 -5.61 38.58
N GLU A 1076 -5.76 -6.91 38.81
CA GLU A 1076 -4.85 -7.68 37.96
C GLU A 1076 -5.61 -8.35 36.80
N PRO A 1077 -5.10 -8.25 35.56
CA PRO A 1077 -5.27 -9.33 34.59
C PRO A 1077 -4.52 -10.55 35.14
N THR A 1078 -5.21 -11.69 35.27
CA THR A 1078 -4.59 -12.95 35.68
C THR A 1078 -3.56 -13.37 34.63
N ILE A 1079 -2.27 -13.36 34.95
CA ILE A 1079 -1.23 -14.01 34.13
C ILE A 1079 -1.57 -15.51 34.08
N PRO A 1080 -1.83 -16.09 32.90
CA PRO A 1080 -2.17 -17.51 32.82
C PRO A 1080 -0.96 -18.38 33.23
N PRO A 1081 -1.19 -19.63 33.67
CA PRO A 1081 -0.10 -20.59 33.83
C PRO A 1081 0.70 -20.73 32.53
N HIS A 1082 2.00 -20.98 32.63
CA HIS A 1082 2.84 -21.25 31.47
C HIS A 1082 3.35 -22.69 31.47
N TRP A 1083 3.60 -23.23 30.28
CA TRP A 1083 4.27 -24.50 30.06
C TRP A 1083 5.65 -24.28 29.47
N ARG A 1084 6.66 -24.94 30.08
CA ARG A 1084 8.04 -25.00 29.57
C ARG A 1084 8.14 -26.16 28.59
N PHE A 1085 8.53 -25.87 27.35
CA PHE A 1085 8.74 -26.89 26.31
C PHE A 1085 10.20 -27.35 26.21
N GLY A 1086 11.14 -26.62 26.80
CA GLY A 1086 12.53 -27.01 26.94
C GLY A 1086 13.49 -26.08 26.20
N CYS A 1087 14.75 -26.53 26.12
CA CYS A 1087 15.82 -25.82 25.45
C CYS A 1087 15.86 -26.15 23.95
N PHE A 1088 15.84 -25.14 23.08
CA PHE A 1088 15.82 -25.31 21.63
C PHE A 1088 17.00 -24.62 20.91
N ALA A 1089 17.45 -25.22 19.80
CA ALA A 1089 18.33 -24.63 18.79
C ALA A 1089 18.07 -25.25 17.40
N ARG A 1090 18.61 -24.69 16.32
CA ARG A 1090 18.48 -25.21 14.94
C ARG A 1090 19.69 -26.09 14.55
N GLU A 1091 19.49 -27.16 13.74
CA GLU A 1091 20.51 -28.22 13.53
C GLU A 1091 21.62 -27.94 12.50
N ALA A 1092 21.78 -26.71 11.99
CA ALA A 1092 22.86 -26.42 11.03
C ALA A 1092 23.90 -25.40 11.51
N ASP A 1093 23.62 -24.62 12.56
CA ASP A 1093 24.57 -23.61 13.03
C ASP A 1093 24.24 -23.18 14.47
N THR A 1094 25.22 -23.23 15.37
CA THR A 1094 25.13 -22.58 16.69
C THR A 1094 25.25 -21.06 16.59
N THR A 1095 25.21 -20.48 15.38
CA THR A 1095 25.25 -19.04 15.14
C THR A 1095 23.84 -18.45 15.09
N ASN A 1096 23.34 -18.03 16.26
CA ASN A 1096 22.42 -16.88 16.40
C ASN A 1096 21.15 -16.82 15.51
N LEU A 1097 20.61 -17.96 15.06
CA LEU A 1097 19.32 -18.03 14.36
C LEU A 1097 18.21 -18.36 15.36
N THR A 1098 17.15 -17.55 15.39
CA THR A 1098 16.06 -17.72 16.36
C THR A 1098 15.21 -18.95 16.06
N VAL A 1099 14.76 -19.62 17.13
CA VAL A 1099 13.80 -20.75 17.06
C VAL A 1099 12.34 -20.28 16.98
N LEU A 1100 12.10 -18.97 17.15
CA LEU A 1100 10.81 -18.32 16.99
C LEU A 1100 10.79 -17.49 15.68
N THR A 1101 9.65 -17.45 15.00
CA THR A 1101 9.42 -16.88 13.66
C THR A 1101 9.55 -15.34 13.50
N LEU A 1102 9.33 -14.53 14.54
CA LEU A 1102 9.21 -13.05 14.43
C LEU A 1102 10.45 -12.25 14.90
N ASP A 1103 11.39 -12.87 15.62
CA ASP A 1103 12.65 -12.28 16.16
C ASP A 1103 12.58 -10.83 16.70
N GLY A 1104 11.56 -10.50 17.49
CA GLY A 1104 11.53 -9.25 18.26
C GLY A 1104 12.36 -9.37 19.55
N ILE A 1105 13.66 -9.08 19.51
CA ILE A 1105 14.50 -9.08 20.73
C ILE A 1105 14.19 -7.87 21.60
N SER A 1106 13.69 -8.10 22.81
CA SER A 1106 13.54 -7.06 23.82
C SER A 1106 14.35 -7.38 25.06
N HIS A 1107 15.23 -6.46 25.45
CA HIS A 1107 15.99 -6.56 26.69
C HIS A 1107 15.12 -6.15 27.89
N VAL A 1108 14.27 -7.06 28.36
CA VAL A 1108 13.40 -6.83 29.53
C VAL A 1108 14.27 -6.85 30.80
N LYS A 1109 14.26 -5.78 31.59
CA LYS A 1109 15.01 -5.68 32.85
C LYS A 1109 14.07 -5.28 33.99
N PRO A 1110 13.97 -6.05 35.10
CA PRO A 1110 14.62 -7.33 35.36
C PRO A 1110 14.02 -8.48 34.52
N MET A 1111 14.87 -9.26 33.83
CA MET A 1111 14.44 -10.44 33.07
C MET A 1111 14.03 -11.57 34.01
N SER A 1112 12.88 -12.18 33.73
CA SER A 1112 12.42 -13.44 34.33
C SER A 1112 11.43 -14.09 33.37
N ILE A 1113 11.15 -15.39 33.57
CA ILE A 1113 10.11 -16.10 32.81
C ILE A 1113 8.78 -15.31 32.85
N ILE A 1114 8.37 -14.83 34.03
CA ILE A 1114 7.12 -14.07 34.20
C ILE A 1114 7.19 -12.68 33.56
N ALA A 1115 8.36 -12.03 33.57
CA ALA A 1115 8.53 -10.72 32.95
C ALA A 1115 8.45 -10.83 31.42
N CYS A 1116 9.11 -11.83 30.84
CA CYS A 1116 9.03 -12.10 29.40
C CYS A 1116 7.61 -12.53 29.00
N GLN A 1117 6.99 -13.43 29.76
CA GLN A 1117 5.58 -13.81 29.59
C GLN A 1117 4.68 -12.57 29.59
N SER A 1118 4.75 -11.74 30.63
CA SER A 1118 3.90 -10.55 30.76
C SER A 1118 4.10 -9.57 29.60
N TYR A 1119 5.35 -9.38 29.17
CA TYR A 1119 5.69 -8.55 28.03
C TYR A 1119 5.07 -9.09 26.74
N CYS A 1120 5.31 -10.36 26.40
CA CYS A 1120 4.79 -10.97 25.19
C CYS A 1120 3.26 -11.00 25.15
N TYR A 1121 2.62 -11.27 26.28
CA TYR A 1121 1.16 -11.22 26.40
C TYR A 1121 0.57 -9.84 26.19
N GLN A 1122 1.19 -8.78 26.72
CA GLN A 1122 0.75 -7.40 26.48
C GLN A 1122 0.83 -7.02 25.00
N GLN A 1123 1.76 -7.62 24.27
CA GLN A 1123 1.93 -7.46 22.83
C GLN A 1123 1.05 -8.41 21.99
N GLY A 1124 0.25 -9.28 22.64
CA GLY A 1124 -0.68 -10.19 21.97
C GLY A 1124 -0.10 -11.54 21.52
N TRP A 1125 1.09 -11.90 22.02
CA TRP A 1125 1.80 -13.13 21.67
C TRP A 1125 1.64 -14.22 22.74
N THR A 1126 1.48 -15.48 22.32
CA THR A 1126 1.20 -16.62 23.23
C THR A 1126 2.37 -17.57 23.46
N VAL A 1127 3.43 -17.46 22.66
CA VAL A 1127 4.70 -18.20 22.76
C VAL A 1127 5.79 -17.20 23.09
N TRP A 1128 6.72 -17.57 23.97
CA TRP A 1128 7.88 -16.73 24.26
C TRP A 1128 9.12 -17.56 24.52
N GLY A 1129 10.26 -16.98 24.18
CA GLY A 1129 11.58 -17.55 24.35
C GLY A 1129 12.43 -16.62 25.21
N ILE A 1130 13.34 -17.20 25.98
CA ILE A 1130 14.34 -16.45 26.73
C ILE A 1130 15.73 -16.97 26.39
N GLN A 1131 16.67 -16.05 26.17
CA GLN A 1131 18.06 -16.36 25.80
C GLN A 1131 19.01 -15.44 26.54
N ASN A 1132 20.24 -15.92 26.73
CA ASN A 1132 21.38 -15.11 27.18
C ASN A 1132 21.17 -14.35 28.51
N GLY A 1133 20.20 -14.78 29.32
CA GLY A 1133 19.91 -14.17 30.62
C GLY A 1133 19.10 -12.88 30.57
N ASP A 1134 19.05 -12.18 29.43
CA ASP A 1134 18.43 -10.87 29.33
C ASP A 1134 17.67 -10.59 28.03
N SER A 1135 17.56 -11.56 27.13
CA SER A 1135 16.79 -11.44 25.88
C SER A 1135 15.45 -12.17 26.01
N CYS A 1136 14.36 -11.46 25.72
CA CYS A 1136 13.02 -12.00 25.61
C CYS A 1136 12.57 -11.93 24.16
N PHE A 1137 12.05 -13.06 23.65
CA PHE A 1137 11.53 -13.24 22.31
C PHE A 1137 10.04 -13.56 22.41
N CYS A 1138 9.21 -12.90 21.61
CA CYS A 1138 7.77 -13.09 21.61
C CYS A 1138 7.27 -13.59 20.26
N ASP A 1139 6.37 -14.56 20.27
CA ASP A 1139 5.81 -15.13 19.05
C ASP A 1139 4.43 -15.78 19.26
N ASN A 1140 3.80 -16.23 18.19
CA ASN A 1140 2.67 -17.14 18.20
C ASN A 1140 3.05 -18.58 17.82
N ARG A 1141 4.25 -18.83 17.26
CA ARG A 1141 4.67 -20.15 16.77
C ARG A 1141 6.16 -20.44 17.00
N LEU A 1142 6.49 -21.72 17.19
CA LEU A 1142 7.85 -22.29 17.11
C LEU A 1142 8.17 -22.67 15.66
N ARG A 1143 9.37 -22.41 15.15
CA ARG A 1143 9.76 -22.84 13.79
C ARG A 1143 9.88 -24.37 13.71
N MET A 1144 9.49 -24.97 12.58
CA MET A 1144 9.56 -26.43 12.37
C MET A 1144 10.95 -27.01 12.50
N ASP A 1145 11.97 -26.26 12.11
CA ASP A 1145 13.36 -26.69 12.11
C ASP A 1145 14.07 -26.44 13.47
N SER A 1146 13.29 -26.11 14.50
CA SER A 1146 13.76 -26.01 15.87
C SER A 1146 13.88 -27.40 16.48
N GLN A 1147 15.05 -27.72 17.01
CA GLN A 1147 15.31 -28.98 17.69
C GLN A 1147 15.42 -28.78 19.18
N ILE A 1148 14.83 -29.70 19.93
CA ILE A 1148 15.07 -29.79 21.36
C ILE A 1148 16.52 -30.26 21.57
N ILE A 1149 17.27 -29.50 22.36
CA ILE A 1149 18.65 -29.81 22.72
C ILE A 1149 18.74 -30.10 24.22
N ASP A 1150 19.90 -30.56 24.66
CA ASP A 1150 20.13 -30.85 26.07
C ASP A 1150 19.93 -29.59 26.94
N ASP A 1151 19.14 -29.70 28.01
CA ASP A 1151 18.82 -28.60 28.93
C ASP A 1151 20.09 -27.94 29.50
N SER A 1152 21.23 -28.63 29.57
CA SER A 1152 22.52 -28.03 29.96
C SER A 1152 23.01 -26.91 29.04
N LYS A 1153 22.43 -26.78 27.84
CA LYS A 1153 22.70 -25.67 26.90
C LYS A 1153 21.90 -24.42 27.24
N CYS A 1154 20.77 -24.56 27.94
CA CYS A 1154 20.07 -23.46 28.57
C CYS A 1154 20.53 -23.37 30.02
N ASN A 1155 21.67 -22.73 30.23
CA ASN A 1155 22.34 -22.65 31.53
C ASN A 1155 22.66 -21.22 31.98
N VAL A 1156 22.15 -20.21 31.27
CA VAL A 1156 22.34 -18.80 31.59
C VAL A 1156 21.19 -18.33 32.48
N HIS A 1157 21.50 -17.79 33.65
CA HIS A 1157 20.49 -17.31 34.60
C HIS A 1157 19.89 -15.98 34.17
N CYS A 1158 18.61 -15.76 34.50
CA CYS A 1158 17.97 -14.48 34.23
C CYS A 1158 18.62 -13.34 35.02
N ASN A 1159 18.87 -12.20 34.37
CA ASN A 1159 19.47 -11.02 35.01
C ASN A 1159 18.57 -10.35 36.06
N GLY A 1160 17.29 -10.74 36.08
CA GLY A 1160 16.25 -10.18 36.95
C GLY A 1160 15.60 -11.16 37.92
N ASN A 1161 15.87 -12.45 37.76
CA ASN A 1161 15.45 -13.50 38.69
C ASN A 1161 16.42 -14.69 38.60
N THR A 1162 17.39 -14.72 39.50
CA THR A 1162 18.49 -15.70 39.44
C THR A 1162 18.07 -17.14 39.76
N THR A 1163 16.84 -17.38 40.24
CA THR A 1163 16.36 -18.75 40.49
C THR A 1163 15.96 -19.49 39.21
N ASN A 1164 15.68 -18.76 38.13
CA ASN A 1164 15.24 -19.31 36.86
C ASN A 1164 16.38 -19.22 35.83
N VAL A 1165 16.43 -20.21 34.95
CA VAL A 1165 17.28 -20.19 33.76
C VAL A 1165 16.57 -19.37 32.68
N CYS A 1166 17.28 -18.45 32.04
CA CYS A 1166 16.85 -17.65 30.91
C CYS A 1166 17.61 -18.03 29.63
N GLY A 1167 17.47 -19.30 29.24
CA GLY A 1167 18.09 -19.85 28.04
C GLY A 1167 19.60 -20.05 28.16
N GLY A 1168 20.23 -20.20 27.01
CA GLY A 1168 21.66 -20.35 26.80
C GLY A 1168 22.25 -19.15 26.06
N LYS A 1169 23.55 -19.16 25.84
CA LYS A 1169 24.19 -18.21 24.92
C LYS A 1169 23.67 -18.41 23.49
N ASP A 1170 23.63 -19.66 23.05
CA ASP A 1170 23.27 -20.07 21.68
C ASP A 1170 22.03 -20.99 21.66
N ALA A 1171 21.19 -20.90 22.69
CA ALA A 1171 20.01 -21.75 22.85
C ALA A 1171 18.88 -20.97 23.53
N ILE A 1172 17.65 -21.17 23.07
CA ILE A 1172 16.47 -20.46 23.59
C ILE A 1172 15.65 -21.42 24.44
N GLU A 1173 15.31 -20.98 25.65
CA GLU A 1173 14.36 -21.68 26.50
C GLU A 1173 12.95 -21.23 26.13
N VAL A 1174 12.10 -22.16 25.67
CA VAL A 1174 10.80 -21.85 25.06
C VAL A 1174 9.62 -22.19 25.99
N PHE A 1175 8.65 -21.28 26.03
CA PHE A 1175 7.43 -21.38 26.83
C PHE A 1175 6.18 -21.00 26.01
N ALA A 1176 5.01 -21.50 26.43
CA ALA A 1176 3.73 -21.02 25.94
C ALA A 1176 2.65 -21.00 27.03
N ASP A 1177 1.51 -20.39 26.71
CA ASP A 1177 0.35 -20.26 27.61
C ASP A 1177 -0.49 -21.53 27.79
N LYS A 1178 -0.29 -22.51 26.92
CA LYS A 1178 -1.03 -23.76 26.86
C LYS A 1178 -0.07 -24.93 26.77
N GLU A 1179 -0.57 -26.11 27.13
CA GLU A 1179 0.12 -27.40 27.00
C GLU A 1179 0.46 -27.79 25.55
N MET A 1180 -0.08 -27.08 24.56
CA MET A 1180 0.17 -27.29 23.13
C MET A 1180 0.99 -26.14 22.55
N LEU A 1181 2.22 -26.43 22.11
CA LEU A 1181 3.08 -25.45 21.45
C LEU A 1181 2.71 -25.39 19.97
N ARG A 1182 2.19 -24.26 19.51
CA ARG A 1182 1.93 -24.06 18.08
C ARG A 1182 3.25 -24.03 17.33
N VAL A 1183 3.34 -24.83 16.28
CA VAL A 1183 4.49 -24.85 15.37
C VAL A 1183 4.12 -24.19 14.05
N GLU A 1184 5.10 -23.61 13.38
CA GLU A 1184 5.01 -23.23 11.98
C GLU A 1184 4.72 -24.47 11.13
N TYR A 1185 4.04 -24.35 9.99
CA TYR A 1185 3.90 -25.44 9.02
C TYR A 1185 3.33 -24.90 7.71
N GLU A 1186 3.62 -25.59 6.60
CA GLU A 1186 3.01 -25.35 5.29
C GLU A 1186 2.27 -26.61 4.83
N SER A 1187 1.07 -26.45 4.26
CA SER A 1187 0.32 -27.59 3.73
C SER A 1187 0.84 -28.02 2.36
N LEU A 1188 1.43 -29.21 2.27
CA LEU A 1188 1.84 -29.79 0.99
C LEU A 1188 0.66 -30.32 0.15
N GLY A 1189 -0.55 -30.35 0.72
CA GLY A 1189 -1.79 -30.87 0.12
C GLY A 1189 -2.04 -32.35 0.42
N CYS A 1190 -3.02 -32.96 -0.26
CA CYS A 1190 -3.40 -34.36 -0.04
C CYS A 1190 -2.52 -35.36 -0.79
N TYR A 1191 -2.02 -36.39 -0.10
CA TYR A 1191 -1.20 -37.45 -0.69
C TYR A 1191 -1.79 -38.85 -0.47
N VAL A 1192 -1.51 -39.76 -1.41
CA VAL A 1192 -1.83 -41.19 -1.26
C VAL A 1192 -0.62 -42.04 -1.63
N HIS A 1193 -0.48 -43.17 -0.94
CA HIS A 1193 0.46 -44.24 -1.26
C HIS A 1193 -0.29 -45.58 -1.30
N ASP A 1194 -0.01 -46.41 -2.31
CA ASP A 1194 -0.61 -47.74 -2.50
C ASP A 1194 -0.72 -48.58 -1.19
N GLY A 1195 -1.95 -48.84 -0.74
CA GLY A 1195 -2.23 -49.89 0.27
C GLY A 1195 -2.44 -49.45 1.72
N ASN A 1196 -3.17 -48.36 1.99
CA ASN A 1196 -3.53 -47.89 3.35
C ASN A 1196 -2.32 -47.56 4.26
N THR A 1197 -1.16 -47.32 3.66
CA THR A 1197 0.07 -46.88 4.33
C THR A 1197 0.21 -45.36 4.28
N PRO A 1198 0.70 -44.71 5.36
CA PRO A 1198 0.93 -43.27 5.38
C PRO A 1198 1.90 -42.80 4.27
N ALA A 1199 1.70 -41.57 3.79
CA ALA A 1199 2.51 -40.96 2.74
C ALA A 1199 3.89 -40.47 3.22
N ILE A 1200 4.16 -40.57 4.53
CA ILE A 1200 5.40 -40.15 5.20
C ILE A 1200 5.98 -41.32 6.04
N ARG A 1201 7.30 -41.36 6.24
CA ARG A 1201 7.99 -42.32 7.12
C ARG A 1201 9.12 -41.67 7.91
N GLY A 1202 9.50 -42.24 9.07
CA GLY A 1202 10.89 -42.15 9.53
C GLY A 1202 11.17 -41.89 11.00
N THR A 1203 10.24 -42.07 11.93
CA THR A 1203 10.58 -41.90 13.36
C THR A 1203 10.84 -43.25 14.04
N THR A 1204 11.97 -43.40 14.74
CA THR A 1204 12.23 -44.58 15.57
C THR A 1204 11.35 -44.56 16.81
N GLY A 1205 10.07 -44.95 16.69
CA GLY A 1205 9.16 -44.93 17.85
C GLY A 1205 7.66 -45.13 17.64
N GLY A 1206 7.17 -45.38 16.42
CA GLY A 1206 5.75 -45.64 16.15
C GLY A 1206 5.10 -44.52 15.36
N ASP A 1207 5.00 -44.70 14.04
CA ASP A 1207 4.73 -43.65 13.06
C ASP A 1207 3.26 -43.19 12.98
N THR A 1208 2.35 -43.61 13.85
CA THR A 1208 0.97 -43.07 13.86
C THR A 1208 0.39 -43.14 15.26
N ILE A 1209 -0.11 -42.00 15.72
CA ILE A 1209 -0.66 -41.77 17.05
C ILE A 1209 -2.16 -41.52 16.88
N GLU A 1210 -2.95 -42.31 17.60
CA GLU A 1210 -4.41 -42.15 17.67
C GLU A 1210 -4.76 -41.38 18.94
N SER A 1211 -5.39 -40.21 18.80
CA SER A 1211 -5.90 -39.44 19.94
C SER A 1211 -7.43 -39.55 20.00
N PRO A 1212 -8.02 -40.02 21.12
CA PRO A 1212 -9.47 -40.08 21.27
C PRO A 1212 -10.13 -38.76 21.70
N ASP A 1213 -9.37 -37.74 22.11
CA ASP A 1213 -9.87 -36.57 22.88
C ASP A 1213 -9.49 -35.19 22.26
N GLU A 1214 -9.77 -34.97 20.98
CA GLU A 1214 -9.46 -33.77 20.15
C GLU A 1214 -8.11 -33.86 19.39
N MET A 1215 -8.18 -34.01 18.06
CA MET A 1215 -7.03 -33.98 17.15
C MET A 1215 -7.17 -32.76 16.24
N SER A 1216 -6.09 -32.01 16.02
CA SER A 1216 -6.09 -30.85 15.14
C SER A 1216 -4.77 -30.75 14.37
N VAL A 1217 -4.72 -29.86 13.39
CA VAL A 1217 -3.47 -29.58 12.65
C VAL A 1217 -2.39 -29.09 13.60
N ASP A 1218 -2.72 -28.14 14.48
CA ASP A 1218 -1.80 -27.63 15.51
C ASP A 1218 -1.34 -28.73 16.47
N ALA A 1219 -2.25 -29.61 16.90
CA ALA A 1219 -1.92 -30.70 17.83
C ALA A 1219 -1.01 -31.74 17.19
N CYS A 1220 -1.27 -32.12 15.94
CA CYS A 1220 -0.43 -33.07 15.22
C CYS A 1220 0.95 -32.47 14.90
N GLY A 1221 0.99 -31.19 14.48
CA GLY A 1221 2.22 -30.46 14.27
C GLY A 1221 3.06 -30.35 15.55
N SER A 1222 2.45 -29.95 16.67
CA SER A 1222 3.12 -29.87 17.97
C SER A 1222 3.72 -31.22 18.38
N LEU A 1223 2.94 -32.30 18.31
CA LEU A 1223 3.36 -33.65 18.67
C LEU A 1223 4.52 -34.14 17.79
N CYS A 1224 4.42 -33.96 16.47
CA CYS A 1224 5.44 -34.45 15.56
C CYS A 1224 6.74 -33.64 15.64
N THR A 1225 6.64 -32.32 15.80
CA THR A 1225 7.81 -31.43 15.81
C THR A 1225 8.49 -31.45 17.19
N VAL A 1226 7.71 -31.28 18.27
CA VAL A 1226 8.25 -31.12 19.63
C VAL A 1226 8.60 -32.47 20.26
N ASP A 1227 7.71 -33.47 20.16
CA ASP A 1227 7.91 -34.75 20.86
C ASP A 1227 8.65 -35.79 20.03
N LYS A 1228 8.56 -35.70 18.69
CA LYS A 1228 9.12 -36.69 17.76
C LYS A 1228 10.26 -36.17 16.89
N GLY A 1229 10.52 -34.86 16.87
CA GLY A 1229 11.58 -34.25 16.05
C GLY A 1229 11.42 -34.56 14.57
N ALA A 1230 10.18 -34.57 14.07
CA ALA A 1230 9.84 -34.96 12.70
C ALA A 1230 9.58 -33.75 11.79
N ASP A 1231 10.19 -33.77 10.61
CA ASP A 1231 10.07 -32.69 9.61
C ASP A 1231 8.70 -32.67 8.89
N PHE A 1232 7.99 -33.79 8.90
CA PHE A 1232 6.67 -33.95 8.30
C PHE A 1232 5.66 -34.52 9.29
N PHE A 1233 4.42 -34.06 9.17
CA PHE A 1233 3.28 -34.68 9.82
C PHE A 1233 2.11 -34.82 8.84
N ALA A 1234 1.26 -35.82 9.07
CA ALA A 1234 0.09 -36.07 8.25
C ALA A 1234 -1.10 -36.47 9.12
N LEU A 1235 -2.27 -35.94 8.76
CA LEU A 1235 -3.54 -36.30 9.37
C LEU A 1235 -4.32 -37.21 8.43
N TRP A 1236 -4.94 -38.23 8.99
CA TRP A 1236 -5.84 -39.12 8.26
C TRP A 1236 -6.91 -39.69 9.19
N GLU A 1237 -8.05 -40.06 8.62
CA GLU A 1237 -9.23 -40.57 9.35
C GLU A 1237 -9.80 -39.66 10.46
N GLY A 1238 -9.33 -38.41 10.57
CA GLY A 1238 -9.84 -37.38 11.49
C GLY A 1238 -9.18 -37.39 12.87
N ASN A 1239 -8.68 -38.54 13.35
CA ASN A 1239 -8.10 -38.70 14.69
C ASN A 1239 -6.69 -39.29 14.71
N LEU A 1240 -6.11 -39.61 13.55
CA LEU A 1240 -4.77 -40.17 13.43
C LEU A 1240 -3.77 -39.11 12.98
N CYS A 1241 -2.68 -38.98 13.74
CA CYS A 1241 -1.53 -38.15 13.44
C CYS A 1241 -0.31 -39.04 13.15
N THR A 1242 0.27 -38.91 11.97
CA THR A 1242 1.48 -39.62 11.55
C THR A 1242 2.64 -38.63 11.52
N CYS A 1243 3.79 -39.01 12.08
CA CYS A 1243 5.02 -38.20 12.04
C CYS A 1243 6.06 -38.88 11.13
N GLY A 1244 6.85 -38.12 10.39
CA GLY A 1244 7.88 -38.67 9.51
C GLY A 1244 9.00 -37.69 9.19
N MET A 1245 10.18 -38.22 8.88
CA MET A 1245 11.34 -37.44 8.45
C MET A 1245 11.38 -37.23 6.92
N THR A 1246 10.62 -38.05 6.18
CA THR A 1246 10.65 -38.04 4.71
C THR A 1246 9.29 -38.43 4.13
N MET A 1247 8.98 -37.88 2.96
CA MET A 1247 7.92 -38.40 2.09
C MET A 1247 8.31 -39.79 1.56
N VAL A 1248 7.37 -40.74 1.57
CA VAL A 1248 7.66 -42.10 1.09
C VAL A 1248 7.83 -42.09 -0.44
N PRO A 1249 8.90 -42.71 -0.99
CA PRO A 1249 9.08 -42.82 -2.43
C PRO A 1249 7.87 -43.49 -3.11
N GLY A 1250 7.21 -42.77 -4.02
CA GLY A 1250 5.99 -43.22 -4.70
C GLY A 1250 4.68 -42.64 -4.15
N ALA A 1251 4.71 -41.86 -3.08
CA ALA A 1251 3.58 -41.05 -2.66
C ALA A 1251 3.22 -40.04 -3.76
N ARG A 1252 1.93 -39.95 -4.11
CA ARG A 1252 1.43 -39.05 -5.16
C ARG A 1252 0.43 -38.05 -4.61
N LYS A 1253 0.57 -36.78 -4.99
CA LYS A 1253 -0.40 -35.72 -4.67
C LYS A 1253 -1.72 -36.00 -5.38
N VAL A 1254 -2.84 -35.74 -4.71
CA VAL A 1254 -4.22 -35.90 -5.22
C VAL A 1254 -5.01 -34.62 -4.97
N SER A 1255 -6.22 -34.53 -5.54
CA SER A 1255 -7.14 -33.41 -5.26
C SER A 1255 -7.40 -33.27 -3.76
N ASP A 1256 -7.47 -32.04 -3.27
CA ASP A 1256 -7.72 -31.74 -1.86
C ASP A 1256 -9.09 -32.25 -1.37
N ASP A 1257 -10.04 -32.46 -2.30
CA ASP A 1257 -11.34 -33.12 -2.04
C ASP A 1257 -11.19 -34.54 -1.45
N ARG A 1258 -9.99 -35.11 -1.50
CA ARG A 1258 -9.68 -36.44 -0.92
C ARG A 1258 -9.34 -36.37 0.57
N CYS A 1259 -8.94 -35.22 1.11
CA CYS A 1259 -8.83 -35.01 2.57
C CYS A 1259 -10.12 -34.39 3.09
N ASN A 1260 -11.23 -35.12 2.96
CA ASN A 1260 -12.58 -34.66 3.27
C ASN A 1260 -13.09 -35.08 4.65
N VAL A 1261 -12.23 -35.65 5.48
CA VAL A 1261 -12.58 -36.05 6.85
C VAL A 1261 -12.20 -34.92 7.80
N PRO A 1262 -13.16 -34.31 8.51
CA PRO A 1262 -12.85 -33.29 9.51
C PRO A 1262 -12.05 -33.90 10.66
N CYS A 1263 -11.15 -33.11 11.24
CA CYS A 1263 -10.46 -33.48 12.47
C CYS A 1263 -11.47 -33.62 13.63
N THR A 1264 -11.23 -34.57 14.55
CA THR A 1264 -12.14 -34.91 15.67
C THR A 1264 -12.10 -33.94 16.81
#